data_AF-A0A7C7QJC8-F1
#
_entry.id   AF-A0A7C7QJC8-F1
#
_cell.length_a   1.000
_cell.length_b   1.000
_cell.length_c   1.000
_cell.angle_alpha   90.00
_cell.angle_beta   90.00
_cell.angle_gamma   90.00
#
_symmetry.space_group_name_H-M   'P 1'
#
loop_
_entity.id
_entity.type
_entity.pdbx_description
1 polymer ?
#
loop_
_entity_poly.entity_id
_entity_poly.type
_entity_poly.pdbx_seq_one_letter_code
_entity_poly.pdbx_strand_id
1 'polypeptide(L)'
;MKPSFEAFKAACPQVDERLLHEHLSRLGERYFRSFDERDLYKHLRGLSRLSHQHPVEVLLDAKRDGSVDCTFLAFDYPYLFSLITGVLAGMGFSIVSGDVFTYRPFVEKGLPRHYRRGWPGRSTRKDPIKRRRIIDHFSGVVRTSRSLKMWGEELRENMEGIVSLLERGDSESVTEARHRVNEMVVKQLAHLNIDLHSFLYPVDIQVDNKSGPFTRLKVVSEDTPAFLYSLSNALSFHDISIEHVRIRTIGTRISDEIDLVDARGKKIENPDVLNRVKLSVLLTKQFTYFLGKAPDPYAALWRFEHLIRDVLRLSERGQWLELLSNPRALQDLAQLLGTSDFLWEDFIRVQYETLLPILKPFLERRRLSEPLGRLSQRLKHALRGATTLDEQRKLLNEFKDREIFLIDLDHILNPGTDFRVLSRRLTGLAESVVNMAAELAYGHLTKRFGIPRTAAGLDARFAIFGLGKLGGAALGYASDIELLFVYSDNGSTDGHESIGNAEFFHRLVQDTAQFIQAKREGIFRVDLRLRPYGNDGPLASSLENFCRYYGPEGPAHSFERLALVRLRAIGGDERLGAQVERIRDEIIYASRNISLKELMELREKQFKEKTESGKINVKFSPGGLVDLEYAVQILQVMYGKELTGLRTPRIHDALAALTEAGILSAEETAQLVGGYDFLRNLINAMRMLRGSAKDLFLPPVDSDEFAHLARRMGYKRGGALDTARQLHIDIETHMAAVRAFVERHFGRDSLPGSGTGTVADLVLSNSVPEDLRHQILSAAGFKDPTRAYANLKRLAGDKLKHHTFARLALLAIDILLRMPDPDMALNNWERYIHGLPSPEFHYNILLSQPMRLEIMLSIFSGSQFLADTLIRNPEFLEWVIIPGNLHHLRKRTDLENELQMASDGCNSYREWLNQLRRFRRREILRIGTRDIYLRVSIENVMHELSTLAEAITQAALERVWSSMKEEIKAPGEVVDLKNHFCIMALGKLGGSELNYSSDIDLLGVFDISGIHKSQSEIRGTDLKDLCATVMERVRGDLSMHTEEGYVYRVDLRLRPYGGAGELVPSASGLVQYYRSAASLWEVQAALKMRPVAGNLQIGYDFLEQIRPILLKRRKREEIVRSIERMRRTAIEASARCMGSTMDVKIGIGGLRDVEFLVQGLQLIHGPDDPGLLGGNTLIALEGLRQRNILPEPVAAQMKEDYIFLRRVEHYLQILEDRQIHALPKDPNELTALAKRVLGMEGDERRFVEELTGCLKRIRDAYNSYLLGRN
;
A
#
# COMPACT_ATOMS: atom_id res chain seq x y z
N MET A 1 2.52 -24.34 46.04
CA MET A 1 1.66 -25.38 46.64
C MET A 1 0.26 -25.19 46.06
N LYS A 2 -0.50 -26.24 45.73
CA LYS A 2 -1.83 -26.06 45.13
C LYS A 2 -2.76 -25.35 46.15
N PRO A 3 -3.37 -24.19 45.82
CA PRO A 3 -4.19 -23.46 46.78
C PRO A 3 -5.43 -24.27 47.20
N SER A 4 -5.89 -24.06 48.44
CA SER A 4 -7.08 -24.74 48.96
C SER A 4 -8.35 -24.19 48.31
N PHE A 5 -9.43 -24.99 48.30
CA PHE A 5 -10.74 -24.56 47.83
C PHE A 5 -11.22 -23.28 48.54
N GLU A 6 -11.06 -23.23 49.86
CA GLU A 6 -11.44 -22.08 50.69
C GLU A 6 -10.69 -20.80 50.30
N ALA A 7 -9.40 -20.88 49.98
CA ALA A 7 -8.63 -19.73 49.54
C ALA A 7 -9.15 -19.14 48.21
N PHE A 8 -9.49 -20.00 47.24
CA PHE A 8 -10.10 -19.56 45.99
C PHE A 8 -11.52 -19.02 46.18
N LYS A 9 -12.34 -19.66 47.02
CA LYS A 9 -13.71 -19.22 47.30
C LYS A 9 -13.73 -17.85 48.00
N ALA A 10 -12.82 -17.62 48.93
CA ALA A 10 -12.67 -16.33 49.61
C ALA A 10 -12.19 -15.21 48.65
N ALA A 11 -11.24 -15.51 47.76
CA ALA A 11 -10.71 -14.53 46.81
C ALA A 11 -11.63 -14.26 45.61
N CYS A 12 -12.49 -15.22 45.24
CA CYS A 12 -13.39 -15.15 44.09
C CYS A 12 -14.83 -15.60 44.48
N PRO A 13 -15.51 -14.91 45.41
CA PRO A 13 -16.82 -15.34 45.95
C PRO A 13 -17.92 -15.43 44.89
N GLN A 14 -17.77 -14.69 43.79
CA GLN A 14 -18.70 -14.62 42.66
C GLN A 14 -18.65 -15.82 41.70
N VAL A 15 -17.66 -16.71 41.84
CA VAL A 15 -17.48 -17.86 40.94
C VAL A 15 -18.30 -19.06 41.44
N ASP A 16 -19.02 -19.74 40.53
CA ASP A 16 -19.79 -20.97 40.83
C ASP A 16 -18.86 -22.03 41.46
N GLU A 17 -19.26 -22.58 42.61
CA GLU A 17 -18.50 -23.59 43.35
C GLU A 17 -18.22 -24.85 42.52
N ARG A 18 -19.12 -25.21 41.61
CA ARG A 18 -18.92 -26.33 40.68
C ARG A 18 -17.78 -26.04 39.72
N LEU A 19 -17.66 -24.82 39.21
CA LEU A 19 -16.53 -24.43 38.37
C LEU A 19 -15.21 -24.41 39.15
N LEU A 20 -15.24 -23.99 40.41
CA LEU A 20 -14.07 -24.00 41.27
C LEU A 20 -13.57 -25.43 41.56
N HIS A 21 -14.48 -26.34 41.90
CA HIS A 21 -14.14 -27.75 42.09
C HIS A 21 -13.55 -28.37 40.82
N GLU A 22 -14.12 -28.06 39.66
CA GLU A 22 -13.63 -28.51 38.36
C GLU A 22 -12.25 -27.93 38.01
N HIS A 23 -12.02 -26.64 38.26
CA HIS A 23 -10.73 -25.99 38.02
C HIS A 23 -9.62 -26.63 38.85
N LEU A 24 -9.90 -26.92 40.13
CA LEU A 24 -8.95 -27.62 40.99
C LEU A 24 -8.78 -29.08 40.59
N SER A 25 -9.83 -29.81 40.22
CA SER A 25 -9.72 -31.26 39.94
C SER A 25 -9.09 -31.58 38.59
N ARG A 26 -9.32 -30.75 37.56
CA ARG A 26 -8.97 -31.06 36.17
C ARG A 26 -7.63 -30.49 35.70
N LEU A 27 -7.02 -29.60 36.48
CA LEU A 27 -5.66 -29.10 36.24
C LEU A 27 -4.64 -29.76 37.19
N GLY A 28 -3.48 -30.10 36.64
CA GLY A 28 -2.37 -30.69 37.39
C GLY A 28 -1.59 -29.68 38.23
N GLU A 29 -0.72 -30.16 39.13
CA GLU A 29 0.13 -29.29 39.97
C GLU A 29 1.03 -28.34 39.17
N ARG A 30 1.39 -28.71 37.93
CA ARG A 30 2.22 -27.88 37.05
C ARG A 30 1.60 -26.49 36.81
N TYR A 31 0.28 -26.41 36.60
CA TYR A 31 -0.43 -25.14 36.43
C TYR A 31 -0.29 -24.24 37.66
N PHE A 32 -0.60 -24.78 38.85
CA PHE A 32 -0.54 -24.05 40.12
C PHE A 32 0.88 -23.67 40.57
N ARG A 33 1.92 -24.22 39.93
CA ARG A 33 3.32 -23.83 40.15
C ARG A 33 3.82 -22.82 39.12
N SER A 34 3.10 -22.65 38.00
CA SER A 34 3.54 -21.79 36.88
C SER A 34 3.03 -20.35 37.00
N PHE A 35 1.99 -20.11 37.81
CA PHE A 35 1.38 -18.80 38.01
C PHE A 35 1.35 -18.44 39.50
N ASP A 36 1.42 -17.14 39.80
CA ASP A 36 1.25 -16.63 41.16
C ASP A 36 -0.24 -16.62 41.57
N GLU A 37 -0.52 -16.35 42.85
CA GLU A 37 -1.90 -16.36 43.35
C GLU A 37 -2.80 -15.32 42.67
N ARG A 38 -2.26 -14.16 42.31
CA ARG A 38 -3.02 -13.09 41.66
C ARG A 38 -3.48 -13.52 40.26
N ASP A 39 -2.59 -14.14 39.50
CA ASP A 39 -2.87 -14.62 38.15
C ASP A 39 -3.83 -15.81 38.17
N LEU A 40 -3.66 -16.73 39.13
CA LEU A 40 -4.59 -17.84 39.35
C LEU A 40 -6.03 -17.34 39.60
N TYR A 41 -6.19 -16.28 40.41
CA TYR A 41 -7.50 -15.67 40.65
C TYR A 41 -8.06 -14.94 39.43
N LYS A 42 -7.21 -14.24 38.67
CA LYS A 42 -7.61 -13.60 37.40
C LYS A 42 -8.12 -14.65 36.40
N HIS A 43 -7.38 -15.75 36.22
CA HIS A 43 -7.76 -16.83 35.31
C HIS A 43 -9.11 -17.43 35.70
N LEU A 44 -9.31 -17.74 36.99
CA LEU A 44 -10.57 -18.30 37.48
C LEU A 44 -11.76 -17.34 37.24
N ARG A 45 -11.58 -16.05 37.48
CA ARG A 45 -12.62 -15.03 37.21
C ARG A 45 -12.93 -14.93 35.71
N GLY A 46 -11.92 -14.92 34.85
CA GLY A 46 -12.12 -14.91 33.40
C GLY A 46 -12.87 -16.16 32.91
N LEU A 47 -12.45 -17.36 33.37
CA LEU A 47 -13.11 -18.63 33.04
C LEU A 47 -14.58 -18.68 33.48
N SER A 48 -14.95 -17.95 34.54
CA SER A 48 -16.34 -17.86 35.02
C SER A 48 -17.26 -17.03 34.14
N ARG A 49 -16.70 -16.17 33.26
CA ARG A 49 -17.45 -15.34 32.31
C ARG A 49 -17.77 -16.08 31.01
N LEU A 50 -17.13 -17.23 30.76
CA LEU A 50 -17.31 -17.97 29.52
C LEU A 50 -18.74 -18.50 29.36
N SER A 51 -19.35 -18.21 28.23
CA SER A 51 -20.71 -18.63 27.86
C SER A 51 -20.82 -18.90 26.36
N HIS A 52 -22.00 -19.31 25.88
CA HIS A 52 -22.25 -19.45 24.45
C HIS A 52 -22.15 -18.12 23.67
N GLN A 53 -22.48 -17.00 24.32
CA GLN A 53 -22.39 -15.66 23.73
C GLN A 53 -21.00 -15.03 23.92
N HIS A 54 -20.21 -15.54 24.86
CA HIS A 54 -18.88 -15.07 25.18
C HIS A 54 -17.91 -16.26 25.33
N PRO A 55 -17.51 -16.90 24.22
CA PRO A 55 -16.82 -18.19 24.26
C PRO A 55 -15.31 -18.10 24.53
N VAL A 56 -14.74 -16.88 24.57
CA VAL A 56 -13.33 -16.59 24.84
C VAL A 56 -13.19 -15.31 25.67
N GLU A 57 -12.21 -15.29 26.58
CA GLU A 57 -11.78 -14.11 27.34
C GLU A 57 -10.27 -13.93 27.12
N VAL A 58 -9.83 -12.70 26.82
CA VAL A 58 -8.42 -12.37 26.60
C VAL A 58 -7.94 -11.35 27.64
N LEU A 59 -6.97 -11.76 28.44
CA LEU A 59 -6.33 -10.93 29.47
C LEU A 59 -4.99 -10.40 28.96
N LEU A 60 -4.74 -9.10 29.16
CA LEU A 60 -3.52 -8.41 28.74
C LEU A 60 -2.87 -7.68 29.92
N ASP A 61 -1.60 -7.94 30.17
CA ASP A 61 -0.80 -7.27 31.20
C ASP A 61 0.52 -6.76 30.58
N ALA A 62 0.67 -5.42 30.49
CA ALA A 62 1.90 -4.79 29.98
C ALA A 62 2.97 -4.66 31.08
N LYS A 63 4.19 -5.07 30.79
CA LYS A 63 5.33 -5.02 31.72
C LYS A 63 6.18 -3.76 31.51
N ARG A 64 6.95 -3.40 32.55
CA ARG A 64 7.81 -2.20 32.56
C ARG A 64 8.98 -2.27 31.56
N ASP A 65 9.38 -3.48 31.17
CA ASP A 65 10.44 -3.75 30.20
C ASP A 65 9.96 -3.70 28.74
N GLY A 66 8.70 -3.36 28.50
CA GLY A 66 8.10 -3.29 27.17
C GLY A 66 7.53 -4.61 26.65
N SER A 67 7.65 -5.71 27.41
CA SER A 67 6.97 -6.98 27.08
C SER A 67 5.49 -6.96 27.49
N VAL A 68 4.70 -7.83 26.86
CA VAL A 68 3.26 -7.97 27.10
C VAL A 68 2.92 -9.43 27.34
N ASP A 69 2.17 -9.68 28.41
CA ASP A 69 1.58 -10.98 28.70
C ASP A 69 0.16 -11.04 28.14
N CYS A 70 -0.12 -12.10 27.38
CA CYS A 70 -1.42 -12.40 26.79
C CYS A 70 -1.91 -13.76 27.30
N THR A 71 -3.01 -13.78 28.03
CA THR A 71 -3.67 -15.03 28.46
C THR A 71 -5.01 -15.20 27.78
N PHE A 72 -5.20 -16.32 27.08
CA PHE A 72 -6.44 -16.70 26.43
C PHE A 72 -7.16 -17.77 27.26
N LEU A 73 -8.41 -17.51 27.58
CA LEU A 73 -9.29 -18.42 28.34
C LEU A 73 -10.49 -18.74 27.46
N ALA A 74 -10.68 -20.01 27.10
CA ALA A 74 -11.78 -20.39 26.21
C ALA A 74 -12.26 -21.82 26.50
N PHE A 75 -13.37 -22.21 25.89
CA PHE A 75 -13.68 -23.64 25.74
C PHE A 75 -12.67 -24.30 24.77
N ASP A 76 -12.39 -25.58 24.99
CA ASP A 76 -11.50 -26.34 24.11
C ASP A 76 -12.26 -26.70 22.81
N TYR A 77 -11.80 -26.15 21.69
CA TYR A 77 -12.30 -26.45 20.35
C TYR A 77 -11.19 -27.09 19.50
N PRO A 78 -11.54 -27.95 18.53
CA PRO A 78 -10.59 -28.39 17.52
C PRO A 78 -9.88 -27.19 16.88
N TYR A 79 -8.56 -27.31 16.67
CA TYR A 79 -7.70 -26.29 16.07
C TYR A 79 -7.49 -24.99 16.86
N LEU A 80 -8.13 -24.78 18.02
CA LEU A 80 -8.09 -23.48 18.71
C LEU A 80 -6.65 -23.02 19.03
N PHE A 81 -5.79 -23.90 19.53
CA PHE A 81 -4.40 -23.56 19.84
C PHE A 81 -3.63 -23.03 18.61
N SER A 82 -3.83 -23.67 17.45
CA SER A 82 -3.26 -23.18 16.19
C SER A 82 -3.82 -21.80 15.84
N LEU A 83 -5.12 -21.58 15.99
CA LEU A 83 -5.74 -20.30 15.66
C LEU A 83 -5.24 -19.16 16.57
N ILE A 84 -5.07 -19.41 17.88
CA ILE A 84 -4.50 -18.43 18.82
C ILE A 84 -3.07 -18.04 18.39
N THR A 85 -2.22 -19.03 18.15
CA THR A 85 -0.82 -18.79 17.77
C THR A 85 -0.72 -18.12 16.39
N GLY A 86 -1.65 -18.40 15.47
CA GLY A 86 -1.77 -17.74 14.19
C GLY A 86 -2.23 -16.28 14.30
N VAL A 87 -3.22 -15.96 15.15
CA VAL A 87 -3.65 -14.58 15.43
C VAL A 87 -2.50 -13.76 16.00
N LEU A 88 -1.81 -14.30 17.01
CA LEU A 88 -0.64 -13.64 17.60
C LEU A 88 0.44 -13.36 16.55
N ALA A 89 0.79 -14.37 15.74
CA ALA A 89 1.76 -14.21 14.67
C ALA A 89 1.29 -13.17 13.64
N GLY A 90 0.04 -13.23 13.19
CA GLY A 90 -0.54 -12.31 12.22
C GLY A 90 -0.67 -10.86 12.69
N MET A 91 -0.70 -10.63 14.00
CA MET A 91 -0.73 -9.31 14.62
C MET A 91 0.67 -8.79 15.02
N GLY A 92 1.74 -9.48 14.59
CA GLY A 92 3.12 -9.06 14.85
C GLY A 92 3.59 -9.28 16.30
N PHE A 93 3.00 -10.24 17.02
CA PHE A 93 3.42 -10.61 18.37
C PHE A 93 4.55 -11.65 18.32
N SER A 94 5.72 -11.28 18.85
CA SER A 94 6.89 -12.17 18.95
C SER A 94 6.87 -12.90 20.30
N ILE A 95 6.53 -14.20 20.31
CA ILE A 95 6.45 -15.02 21.52
C ILE A 95 7.86 -15.31 22.03
N VAL A 96 8.14 -14.93 23.29
CA VAL A 96 9.41 -15.21 23.97
C VAL A 96 9.29 -16.42 24.90
N SER A 97 8.15 -16.55 25.58
CA SER A 97 7.84 -17.71 26.40
C SER A 97 6.34 -17.92 26.50
N GLY A 98 5.92 -19.12 26.91
CA GLY A 98 4.53 -19.41 27.17
C GLY A 98 4.33 -20.73 27.90
N ASP A 99 3.23 -20.83 28.62
CA ASP A 99 2.80 -22.05 29.29
C ASP A 99 1.30 -22.24 29.01
N VAL A 100 0.97 -23.34 28.36
CA VAL A 100 -0.35 -23.64 27.79
C VAL A 100 -0.92 -24.88 28.47
N PHE A 101 -2.16 -24.78 28.95
CA PHE A 101 -2.80 -25.81 29.76
C PHE A 101 -4.19 -26.14 29.26
N THR A 102 -4.44 -27.43 29.00
CA THR A 102 -5.77 -27.92 28.68
C THR A 102 -6.36 -28.68 29.87
N TYR A 103 -7.63 -28.42 30.21
CA TYR A 103 -8.32 -29.17 31.28
C TYR A 103 -8.35 -30.66 30.93
N ARG A 104 -8.17 -31.56 31.90
CA ARG A 104 -8.41 -32.99 31.65
C ARG A 104 -9.88 -33.27 31.27
N PRO A 105 -10.18 -34.37 30.55
CA PRO A 105 -11.56 -34.77 30.27
C PRO A 105 -12.40 -34.88 31.55
N PHE A 106 -13.68 -34.53 31.48
CA PHE A 106 -14.58 -34.66 32.63
C PHE A 106 -14.77 -36.13 32.98
N VAL A 107 -14.50 -36.50 34.23
CA VAL A 107 -14.71 -37.85 34.75
C VAL A 107 -15.82 -37.79 35.79
N GLU A 108 -16.91 -38.52 35.58
CA GLU A 108 -18.16 -38.44 36.35
C GLU A 108 -18.07 -38.99 37.81
N LYS A 109 -16.87 -39.22 38.34
CA LYS A 109 -16.64 -39.75 39.69
C LYS A 109 -16.13 -38.64 40.62
N GLY A 110 -17.01 -38.06 41.45
CA GLY A 110 -16.58 -37.20 42.56
C GLY A 110 -17.62 -36.30 43.23
N LEU A 111 -18.83 -36.14 42.71
CA LEU A 111 -19.82 -35.27 43.37
C LEU A 111 -20.51 -35.97 44.57
N PRO A 112 -20.74 -35.27 45.70
CA PRO A 112 -21.48 -35.79 46.85
C PRO A 112 -22.84 -36.38 46.45
N ARG A 113 -23.27 -37.44 47.15
CA ARG A 113 -24.42 -38.30 46.83
C ARG A 113 -25.77 -37.58 46.63
N HIS A 114 -25.86 -36.29 46.97
CA HIS A 114 -27.09 -35.50 46.96
C HIS A 114 -27.47 -34.92 45.57
N TYR A 115 -26.54 -34.87 44.62
CA TYR A 115 -26.80 -34.35 43.25
C TYR A 115 -27.08 -35.44 42.18
N ARG A 116 -27.26 -36.71 42.58
CA ARG A 116 -27.33 -37.87 41.65
C ARG A 116 -28.72 -38.22 41.09
N ARG A 117 -29.67 -37.30 40.99
CA ARG A 117 -30.97 -37.59 40.36
C ARG A 117 -31.31 -36.59 39.26
N GLY A 118 -31.11 -37.00 38.01
CA GLY A 118 -31.73 -36.38 36.85
C GLY A 118 -30.95 -36.55 35.54
N TRP A 119 -31.40 -37.53 34.74
CA TRP A 119 -31.36 -37.58 33.26
C TRP A 119 -30.12 -38.15 32.53
N PRO A 120 -30.33 -39.13 31.61
CA PRO A 120 -29.35 -39.59 30.64
C PRO A 120 -29.50 -38.87 29.28
N GLY A 121 -28.37 -38.62 28.61
CA GLY A 121 -28.27 -38.51 27.15
C GLY A 121 -28.48 -37.12 26.51
N ARG A 122 -27.54 -36.75 25.61
CA ARG A 122 -27.59 -35.65 24.60
C ARG A 122 -27.30 -34.18 24.99
N SER A 123 -26.76 -33.87 26.17
CA SER A 123 -26.60 -32.46 26.60
C SER A 123 -25.21 -32.07 27.13
N THR A 124 -24.10 -32.43 26.48
CA THR A 124 -22.78 -31.87 26.85
C THR A 124 -22.57 -30.45 26.34
N ARG A 125 -23.30 -30.01 25.30
CA ARG A 125 -23.24 -28.61 24.81
C ARG A 125 -23.97 -27.62 25.71
N LYS A 126 -25.04 -27.98 26.44
CA LYS A 126 -25.85 -27.01 27.21
C LYS A 126 -25.36 -26.69 28.62
N ASP A 127 -24.42 -27.46 29.18
CA ASP A 127 -23.85 -27.19 30.51
C ASP A 127 -22.40 -26.70 30.35
N PRO A 128 -22.15 -25.38 30.44
CA PRO A 128 -20.82 -24.81 30.30
C PRO A 128 -19.80 -25.44 31.25
N ILE A 129 -20.21 -25.89 32.44
CA ILE A 129 -19.31 -26.41 33.49
C ILE A 129 -18.64 -27.70 33.03
N LYS A 130 -19.37 -28.57 32.31
CA LYS A 130 -18.87 -29.88 31.83
C LYS A 130 -17.94 -29.78 30.63
N ARG A 131 -17.92 -28.65 29.92
CA ARG A 131 -17.04 -28.44 28.76
C ARG A 131 -15.57 -28.38 29.18
N ARG A 132 -14.68 -28.92 28.35
CA ARG A 132 -13.23 -28.76 28.49
C ARG A 132 -12.86 -27.31 28.19
N ARG A 133 -11.87 -26.78 28.90
CA ARG A 133 -11.40 -25.39 28.81
C ARG A 133 -9.89 -25.36 28.62
N ILE A 134 -9.41 -24.29 28.03
CA ILE A 134 -7.99 -23.99 27.86
C ILE A 134 -7.58 -22.77 28.70
N ILE A 135 -6.30 -22.73 29.05
CA ILE A 135 -5.62 -21.58 29.64
C ILE A 135 -4.28 -21.45 28.93
N ASP A 136 -4.22 -20.56 27.96
CA ASP A 136 -3.05 -20.41 27.08
C ASP A 136 -2.39 -19.08 27.39
N HIS A 137 -1.22 -19.12 28.03
CA HIS A 137 -0.48 -17.92 28.42
C HIS A 137 0.78 -17.75 27.57
N PHE A 138 0.96 -16.55 27.03
CA PHE A 138 2.11 -16.16 26.22
C PHE A 138 2.70 -14.85 26.72
N SER A 139 4.02 -14.74 26.73
CA SER A 139 4.76 -13.51 27.01
C SER A 139 5.64 -13.18 25.82
N GLY A 140 5.64 -11.92 25.40
CA GLY A 140 6.32 -11.52 24.16
C GLY A 140 6.39 -10.02 23.93
N VAL A 141 6.84 -9.65 22.73
CA VAL A 141 7.00 -8.24 22.31
C VAL A 141 6.14 -7.97 21.08
N VAL A 142 5.39 -6.86 21.11
CA VAL A 142 4.56 -6.41 19.98
C VAL A 142 5.40 -5.53 19.04
N ARG A 143 5.49 -5.91 17.76
CA ARG A 143 6.17 -5.10 16.73
C ARG A 143 5.14 -4.37 15.88
N THR A 144 4.70 -3.19 16.33
CA THR A 144 3.69 -2.37 15.66
C THR A 144 3.96 -0.87 15.79
N SER A 145 3.53 -0.08 14.81
CA SER A 145 3.52 1.39 14.86
C SER A 145 2.31 1.96 15.62
N ARG A 146 1.33 1.11 15.97
CA ARG A 146 0.12 1.47 16.72
C ARG A 146 0.37 1.51 18.22
N SER A 147 -0.50 2.19 18.98
CA SER A 147 -0.45 2.13 20.45
C SER A 147 -0.84 0.74 20.97
N LEU A 148 -0.24 0.29 22.08
CA LEU A 148 -0.55 -1.00 22.71
C LEU A 148 -2.04 -1.15 23.08
N LYS A 149 -2.72 -0.04 23.40
CA LYS A 149 -4.16 -0.04 23.72
C LYS A 149 -5.00 -0.46 22.50
N MET A 150 -4.76 0.19 21.36
CA MET A 150 -5.49 -0.13 20.11
C MET A 150 -5.18 -1.54 19.63
N TRP A 151 -3.91 -1.96 19.71
CA TRP A 151 -3.51 -3.33 19.36
C TRP A 151 -4.24 -4.37 20.24
N GLY A 152 -4.37 -4.10 21.54
CA GLY A 152 -5.07 -4.97 22.47
C GLY A 152 -6.58 -5.05 22.26
N GLU A 153 -7.22 -3.95 21.82
CA GLU A 153 -8.65 -3.95 21.42
C GLU A 153 -8.86 -4.82 20.17
N GLU A 154 -8.05 -4.64 19.14
CA GLU A 154 -8.07 -5.43 17.90
C GLU A 154 -7.82 -6.93 18.15
N LEU A 155 -6.94 -7.28 19.11
CA LEU A 155 -6.67 -8.69 19.46
C LEU A 155 -7.92 -9.36 20.04
N ARG A 156 -8.66 -8.66 20.90
CA ARG A 156 -9.89 -9.18 21.50
C ARG A 156 -10.96 -9.40 20.42
N GLU A 157 -11.18 -8.41 19.57
CA GLU A 157 -12.17 -8.49 18.49
C GLU A 157 -11.87 -9.64 17.52
N ASN A 158 -10.60 -9.82 17.13
CA ASN A 158 -10.22 -10.92 16.25
C ASN A 158 -10.44 -12.27 16.91
N MET A 159 -10.03 -12.44 18.17
CA MET A 159 -10.24 -13.70 18.90
C MET A 159 -11.70 -14.03 19.12
N GLU A 160 -12.51 -13.05 19.53
CA GLU A 160 -13.96 -13.22 19.69
C GLU A 160 -14.59 -13.68 18.37
N GLY A 161 -14.27 -13.00 17.26
CA GLY A 161 -14.77 -13.38 15.93
C GLY A 161 -14.41 -14.82 15.54
N ILE A 162 -13.16 -15.24 15.77
CA ILE A 162 -12.67 -16.59 15.44
C ILE A 162 -13.31 -17.66 16.31
N VAL A 163 -13.34 -17.46 17.63
CA VAL A 163 -13.88 -18.47 18.56
C VAL A 163 -15.39 -18.59 18.43
N SER A 164 -16.10 -17.49 18.13
CA SER A 164 -17.53 -17.52 17.82
C SER A 164 -17.84 -18.35 16.56
N LEU A 165 -16.96 -18.40 15.56
CA LEU A 165 -17.12 -19.32 14.42
C LEU A 165 -16.96 -20.78 14.86
N LEU A 166 -15.97 -21.09 15.70
CA LEU A 166 -15.77 -22.45 16.22
C LEU A 166 -16.94 -22.92 17.10
N GLU A 167 -17.60 -22.01 17.82
CA GLU A 167 -18.75 -22.31 18.67
C GLU A 167 -19.97 -22.80 17.86
N ARG A 168 -20.13 -22.37 16.60
CA ARG A 168 -21.19 -22.86 15.69
C ARG A 168 -21.02 -24.35 15.39
N GLY A 169 -19.76 -24.78 15.23
CA GLY A 169 -19.36 -26.18 15.20
C GLY A 169 -19.70 -26.96 13.93
N ASP A 170 -20.04 -26.26 12.84
CA ASP A 170 -20.14 -26.83 11.49
C ASP A 170 -18.80 -26.76 10.74
N SER A 171 -18.62 -27.60 9.71
CA SER A 171 -17.35 -27.71 8.99
C SER A 171 -17.00 -26.45 8.17
N GLU A 172 -18.00 -25.67 7.77
CA GLU A 172 -17.82 -24.45 6.98
C GLU A 172 -17.27 -23.33 7.87
N SER A 173 -17.86 -23.11 9.05
CA SER A 173 -17.39 -22.15 10.04
C SER A 173 -15.96 -22.44 10.55
N VAL A 174 -15.58 -23.72 10.70
CA VAL A 174 -14.20 -24.10 11.06
C VAL A 174 -13.22 -23.76 9.93
N THR A 175 -13.65 -23.95 8.67
CA THR A 175 -12.84 -23.61 7.49
C THR A 175 -12.67 -22.09 7.40
N GLU A 176 -13.74 -21.33 7.63
CA GLU A 176 -13.73 -19.86 7.66
C GLU A 176 -12.82 -19.30 8.76
N ALA A 177 -12.89 -19.84 9.97
CA ALA A 177 -12.02 -19.43 11.07
C ALA A 177 -10.53 -19.63 10.72
N ARG A 178 -10.20 -20.77 10.10
CA ARG A 178 -8.84 -21.06 9.61
C ARG A 178 -8.44 -20.16 8.46
N HIS A 179 -9.36 -19.83 7.55
CA HIS A 179 -9.12 -18.90 6.44
C HIS A 179 -8.69 -17.54 6.98
N ARG A 180 -9.49 -16.93 7.86
CA ARG A 180 -9.22 -15.63 8.47
C ARG A 180 -7.86 -15.56 9.18
N VAL A 181 -7.50 -16.58 9.97
CA VAL A 181 -6.20 -16.60 10.66
C VAL A 181 -5.04 -16.77 9.69
N ASN A 182 -5.16 -17.64 8.69
CA ASN A 182 -4.13 -17.81 7.68
C ASN A 182 -3.87 -16.51 6.92
N GLU A 183 -4.92 -15.75 6.56
CA GLU A 183 -4.76 -14.45 5.93
C GLU A 183 -3.97 -13.48 6.80
N MET A 184 -4.27 -13.41 8.10
CA MET A 184 -3.51 -12.58 9.04
C MET A 184 -2.03 -12.99 9.06
N VAL A 185 -1.73 -14.29 9.14
CA VAL A 185 -0.36 -14.82 9.14
C VAL A 185 0.35 -14.48 7.84
N VAL A 186 -0.28 -14.72 6.68
CA VAL A 186 0.30 -14.43 5.36
C VAL A 186 0.55 -12.93 5.19
N LYS A 187 -0.37 -12.07 5.65
CA LYS A 187 -0.20 -10.61 5.68
C LYS A 187 0.99 -10.22 6.56
N GLN A 188 1.23 -10.87 7.69
CA GLN A 188 2.41 -10.56 8.50
C GLN A 188 3.70 -11.09 7.88
N LEU A 189 3.71 -12.33 7.37
CA LEU A 189 4.87 -12.91 6.68
C LEU A 189 5.32 -12.06 5.48
N ALA A 190 4.37 -11.44 4.79
CA ALA A 190 4.62 -10.50 3.71
C ALA A 190 5.48 -9.28 4.08
N HIS A 191 5.44 -8.84 5.34
CA HIS A 191 6.19 -7.67 5.83
C HIS A 191 7.62 -8.02 6.25
N LEU A 192 7.97 -9.30 6.35
CA LEU A 192 9.28 -9.75 6.79
C LEU A 192 10.20 -9.97 5.57
N ASN A 193 11.14 -9.04 5.36
CA ASN A 193 12.23 -9.19 4.40
C ASN A 193 13.22 -10.25 4.93
N ILE A 194 12.91 -11.53 4.72
CA ILE A 194 13.81 -12.63 5.07
C ILE A 194 14.87 -12.72 3.98
N ASP A 195 16.15 -12.56 4.35
CA ASP A 195 17.26 -12.72 3.41
C ASP A 195 17.45 -14.21 3.08
N LEU A 196 17.14 -14.58 1.82
CA LEU A 196 16.89 -15.97 1.40
C LEU A 196 18.16 -16.75 1.04
N HIS A 197 19.23 -16.57 1.82
CA HIS A 197 20.46 -17.32 1.63
C HIS A 197 20.36 -18.72 2.27
N SER A 198 19.86 -19.69 1.49
CA SER A 198 20.21 -21.13 1.42
C SER A 198 20.43 -21.99 2.68
N PHE A 199 20.20 -21.53 3.92
CA PHE A 199 20.43 -22.34 5.11
C PHE A 199 19.13 -22.96 5.62
N LEU A 200 18.95 -24.25 5.37
CA LEU A 200 18.00 -25.05 6.14
C LEU A 200 18.58 -25.23 7.54
N TYR A 201 18.05 -24.52 8.53
CA TYR A 201 18.46 -24.69 9.92
C TYR A 201 17.98 -26.03 10.46
N PRO A 202 18.86 -26.87 11.04
CA PRO A 202 18.48 -28.16 11.58
C PRO A 202 17.44 -28.00 12.68
N VAL A 203 16.41 -28.84 12.65
CA VAL A 203 15.45 -28.99 13.75
C VAL A 203 15.79 -30.29 14.45
N ASP A 204 16.06 -30.22 15.74
CA ASP A 204 16.18 -31.39 16.59
C ASP A 204 14.82 -31.71 17.22
N ILE A 205 14.32 -32.93 16.98
CA ILE A 205 13.04 -33.40 17.52
C ILE A 205 13.28 -34.65 18.37
N GLN A 206 13.22 -34.47 19.69
CA GLN A 206 13.35 -35.55 20.66
C GLN A 206 11.95 -36.00 21.12
N VAL A 207 11.75 -37.32 21.26
CA VAL A 207 10.49 -37.87 21.78
C VAL A 207 10.78 -38.62 23.07
N ASP A 208 10.16 -38.18 24.16
CA ASP A 208 10.11 -38.90 25.42
C ASP A 208 8.73 -39.55 25.57
N ASN A 209 8.72 -40.86 25.39
CA ASN A 209 7.53 -41.69 25.60
C ASN A 209 7.67 -42.57 26.85
N LYS A 210 8.58 -42.26 27.79
CA LYS A 210 8.83 -43.06 29.01
C LYS A 210 8.43 -42.34 30.29
N SER A 211 8.58 -41.01 30.37
CA SER A 211 8.57 -40.27 31.64
C SER A 211 7.19 -39.78 32.14
N GLY A 212 6.08 -40.35 31.66
CA GLY A 212 4.75 -39.90 32.08
C GLY A 212 3.57 -40.49 31.31
N PRO A 213 2.33 -40.02 31.62
CA PRO A 213 1.10 -40.51 30.99
C PRO A 213 0.86 -39.94 29.58
N PHE A 214 1.76 -39.08 29.09
CA PHE A 214 1.69 -38.41 27.79
C PHE A 214 2.91 -38.77 26.94
N THR A 215 2.83 -38.48 25.64
CA THR A 215 3.99 -38.50 24.74
C THR A 215 4.56 -37.08 24.70
N ARG A 216 5.80 -36.89 25.14
CA ARG A 216 6.44 -35.57 25.12
C ARG A 216 7.31 -35.39 23.89
N LEU A 217 7.05 -34.34 23.12
CA LEU A 217 7.86 -33.88 22.00
C LEU A 217 8.70 -32.68 22.47
N LYS A 218 10.02 -32.73 22.30
CA LYS A 218 10.89 -31.57 22.49
C LYS A 218 11.43 -31.12 21.13
N VAL A 219 11.15 -29.88 20.75
CA VAL A 219 11.52 -29.29 19.46
C VAL A 219 12.52 -28.17 19.70
N VAL A 220 13.73 -28.33 19.15
CA VAL A 220 14.78 -27.31 19.22
C VAL A 220 15.13 -26.87 17.81
N SER A 221 15.04 -25.58 17.54
CA SER A 221 15.23 -25.01 16.20
C SER A 221 15.63 -23.54 16.30
N GLU A 222 16.14 -22.98 15.21
CA GLU A 222 16.07 -21.53 15.03
C GLU A 222 14.61 -21.08 14.85
N ASP A 223 14.27 -19.95 15.44
CA ASP A 223 12.94 -19.34 15.39
C ASP A 223 12.67 -18.85 13.97
N THR A 224 11.48 -19.16 13.47
CA THR A 224 11.03 -18.71 12.15
C THR A 224 9.65 -18.09 12.28
N PRO A 225 9.33 -17.06 11.49
CA PRO A 225 8.03 -16.42 11.55
C PRO A 225 6.87 -17.43 11.44
N ALA A 226 5.90 -17.33 12.35
CA ALA A 226 4.73 -18.23 12.43
C ALA A 226 5.07 -19.74 12.59
N PHE A 227 6.25 -20.09 13.12
CA PHE A 227 6.65 -21.48 13.33
C PHE A 227 5.67 -22.25 14.21
N LEU A 228 5.34 -21.71 15.38
CA LEU A 228 4.46 -22.38 16.35
C LEU A 228 3.04 -22.61 15.79
N TYR A 229 2.57 -21.67 14.96
CA TYR A 229 1.32 -21.82 14.21
C TYR A 229 1.39 -23.00 13.23
N SER A 230 2.46 -23.06 12.44
CA SER A 230 2.67 -24.12 11.45
C SER A 230 2.85 -25.50 12.12
N LEU A 231 3.57 -25.54 13.24
CA LEU A 231 3.78 -26.73 14.07
C LEU A 231 2.45 -27.29 14.62
N SER A 232 1.62 -26.41 15.18
CA SER A 232 0.35 -26.81 15.79
C SER A 232 -0.69 -27.25 14.75
N ASN A 233 -0.69 -26.65 13.55
CA ASN A 233 -1.46 -27.16 12.41
C ASN A 233 -1.01 -28.57 12.01
N ALA A 234 0.30 -28.78 11.86
CA ALA A 234 0.87 -30.08 11.51
C ALA A 234 0.45 -31.18 12.52
N LEU A 235 0.43 -30.88 13.81
CA LEU A 235 -0.03 -31.79 14.86
C LEU A 235 -1.54 -32.10 14.75
N SER A 236 -2.35 -31.08 14.49
CA SER A 236 -3.81 -31.23 14.40
C SER A 236 -4.25 -32.16 13.25
N PHE A 237 -3.49 -32.23 12.14
CA PHE A 237 -3.79 -33.12 11.02
C PHE A 237 -3.62 -34.62 11.30
N HIS A 238 -2.89 -34.98 12.35
CA HIS A 238 -2.70 -36.37 12.77
C HIS A 238 -3.69 -36.79 13.86
N ASP A 239 -4.76 -36.02 14.09
CA ASP A 239 -5.76 -36.24 15.15
C ASP A 239 -5.12 -36.30 16.55
N ILE A 240 -4.09 -35.48 16.78
CA ILE A 240 -3.35 -35.39 18.03
C ILE A 240 -3.84 -34.18 18.83
N SER A 241 -4.12 -34.40 20.12
CA SER A 241 -4.49 -33.34 21.06
C SER A 241 -3.31 -32.94 21.93
N ILE A 242 -3.24 -31.65 22.24
CA ILE A 242 -2.20 -31.04 23.09
C ILE A 242 -2.75 -30.94 24.51
N GLU A 243 -2.05 -31.54 25.47
CA GLU A 243 -2.39 -31.43 26.91
C GLU A 243 -1.66 -30.26 27.57
N HIS A 244 -0.40 -30.03 27.16
CA HIS A 244 0.43 -28.97 27.71
C HIS A 244 1.49 -28.55 26.70
N VAL A 245 1.76 -27.24 26.59
CA VAL A 245 2.92 -26.70 25.84
C VAL A 245 3.74 -25.82 26.76
N ARG A 246 5.06 -25.99 26.74
CA ARG A 246 6.01 -25.03 27.29
C ARG A 246 6.81 -24.44 26.14
N ILE A 247 6.72 -23.12 25.98
CA ILE A 247 7.37 -22.38 24.90
C ILE A 247 8.54 -21.60 25.48
N ARG A 248 9.70 -21.67 24.84
CA ARG A 248 10.89 -20.91 25.25
C ARG A 248 11.72 -20.50 24.04
N THR A 249 11.91 -19.20 23.90
CA THR A 249 12.77 -18.59 22.86
C THR A 249 13.93 -17.87 23.53
N ILE A 250 15.17 -18.27 23.22
CA ILE A 250 16.40 -17.67 23.73
C ILE A 250 17.20 -17.13 22.53
N GLY A 251 17.28 -15.81 22.41
CA GLY A 251 17.86 -15.17 21.22
C GLY A 251 17.04 -15.52 19.98
N THR A 252 17.66 -16.18 18.99
CA THR A 252 17.00 -16.69 17.78
C THR A 252 16.66 -18.17 17.86
N ARG A 253 16.80 -18.85 19.00
CA ARG A 253 16.52 -20.30 19.12
C ARG A 253 15.32 -20.59 19.98
N ILE A 254 14.43 -21.45 19.49
CA ILE A 254 13.31 -22.02 20.23
C ILE A 254 13.68 -23.37 20.85
N SER A 255 13.04 -23.69 21.98
CA SER A 255 13.14 -24.95 22.70
C SER A 255 11.79 -25.27 23.34
N ASP A 256 10.87 -25.78 22.55
CA ASP A 256 9.49 -26.02 22.95
C ASP A 256 9.30 -27.47 23.43
N GLU A 257 8.53 -27.67 24.49
CA GLU A 257 8.15 -28.98 25.02
C GLU A 257 6.63 -29.15 24.94
N ILE A 258 6.17 -30.16 24.21
CA ILE A 258 4.76 -30.40 23.90
C ILE A 258 4.34 -31.77 24.42
N ASP A 259 3.39 -31.82 25.36
CA ASP A 259 2.78 -33.05 25.85
C ASP A 259 1.55 -33.40 24.98
N LEU A 260 1.60 -34.55 24.31
CA LEU A 260 0.66 -34.99 23.28
C LEU A 260 -0.10 -36.26 23.69
N VAL A 261 -1.35 -36.35 23.23
CA VAL A 261 -2.22 -37.54 23.30
C VAL A 261 -2.95 -37.77 21.97
N ASP A 262 -3.42 -39.00 21.73
CA ASP A 262 -4.29 -39.31 20.60
C ASP A 262 -5.71 -38.73 20.78
N ALA A 263 -6.55 -38.85 19.74
CA ALA A 263 -7.95 -38.42 19.77
C ALA A 263 -8.81 -39.06 20.88
N ARG A 264 -8.33 -40.13 21.54
CA ARG A 264 -9.00 -40.82 22.65
C ARG A 264 -8.41 -40.43 24.01
N GLY A 265 -7.48 -39.47 24.06
CA GLY A 265 -6.82 -39.00 25.27
C GLY A 265 -5.76 -39.98 25.81
N LYS A 266 -5.28 -40.92 24.98
CA LYS A 266 -4.24 -41.87 25.35
C LYS A 266 -2.88 -41.47 24.79
N LYS A 267 -1.83 -41.96 25.43
CA LYS A 267 -0.44 -41.82 25.00
C LYS A 267 -0.23 -42.42 23.60
N ILE A 268 0.58 -41.77 22.78
CA ILE A 268 0.88 -42.20 21.40
C ILE A 268 2.05 -43.18 21.44
N GLU A 269 1.76 -44.47 21.37
CA GLU A 269 2.78 -45.53 21.48
C GLU A 269 3.27 -46.06 20.13
N ASN A 270 2.53 -45.83 19.05
CA ASN A 270 2.88 -46.32 17.73
C ASN A 270 4.07 -45.53 17.13
N PRO A 271 5.24 -46.16 16.90
CA PRO A 271 6.43 -45.49 16.38
C PRO A 271 6.24 -44.92 14.97
N ASP A 272 5.40 -45.52 14.13
CA ASP A 272 5.11 -45.00 12.79
C ASP A 272 4.34 -43.69 12.83
N VAL A 273 3.42 -43.55 13.79
CA VAL A 273 2.69 -42.29 14.02
C VAL A 273 3.67 -41.20 14.44
N LEU A 274 4.56 -41.50 15.39
CA LEU A 274 5.57 -40.56 15.88
C LEU A 274 6.54 -40.12 14.78
N ASN A 275 6.99 -41.04 13.92
CA ASN A 275 7.87 -40.71 12.80
C ASN A 275 7.15 -39.85 11.74
N ARG A 276 5.87 -40.11 11.45
CA ARG A 276 5.09 -39.26 10.53
C ARG A 276 4.90 -37.84 11.06
N VAL A 277 4.66 -37.70 12.37
CA VAL A 277 4.56 -36.39 13.03
C VAL A 277 5.88 -35.64 12.91
N LYS A 278 7.02 -36.27 13.24
CA LYS A 278 8.35 -35.67 13.08
C LYS A 278 8.60 -35.17 11.67
N LEU A 279 8.35 -36.01 10.66
CA LEU A 279 8.55 -35.66 9.25
C LEU A 279 7.62 -34.52 8.81
N SER A 280 6.35 -34.53 9.22
CA SER A 280 5.40 -33.45 8.88
C SER A 280 5.85 -32.11 9.45
N VAL A 281 6.34 -32.10 10.69
CA VAL A 281 6.86 -30.89 11.35
C VAL A 281 8.10 -30.35 10.63
N LEU A 282 9.04 -31.24 10.29
CA LEU A 282 10.26 -30.87 9.56
C LEU A 282 9.93 -30.24 8.20
N LEU A 283 9.10 -30.90 7.41
CA LEU A 283 8.78 -30.47 6.05
C LEU A 283 7.95 -29.18 6.04
N THR A 284 6.97 -29.05 6.94
CA THR A 284 6.16 -27.83 7.05
C THR A 284 7.02 -26.64 7.43
N LYS A 285 7.97 -26.80 8.37
CA LYS A 285 8.95 -25.75 8.70
C LYS A 285 9.77 -25.33 7.48
N GLN A 286 10.27 -26.29 6.71
CA GLN A 286 11.11 -25.95 5.56
C GLN A 286 10.29 -25.26 4.46
N PHE A 287 9.04 -25.66 4.28
CA PHE A 287 8.14 -25.09 3.28
C PHE A 287 7.70 -23.65 3.61
N THR A 288 7.47 -23.32 4.89
CA THR A 288 7.04 -21.97 5.31
C THR A 288 8.05 -20.89 4.91
N TYR A 289 9.34 -21.24 4.79
CA TYR A 289 10.39 -20.34 4.30
C TYR A 289 10.17 -19.87 2.85
N PHE A 290 9.50 -20.67 2.02
CA PHE A 290 9.28 -20.37 0.60
C PHE A 290 7.92 -19.72 0.32
N LEU A 291 7.02 -19.65 1.30
CA LEU A 291 5.67 -19.10 1.13
C LEU A 291 5.66 -17.64 0.67
N GLY A 292 6.65 -16.83 1.07
CA GLY A 292 6.74 -15.43 0.65
C GLY A 292 6.88 -15.24 -0.88
N LYS A 293 7.28 -16.29 -1.62
CA LYS A 293 7.40 -16.27 -3.08
C LYS A 293 6.20 -16.86 -3.81
N ALA A 294 5.29 -17.52 -3.09
CA ALA A 294 4.11 -18.12 -3.70
C ALA A 294 3.11 -17.02 -4.16
N PRO A 295 2.49 -17.13 -5.35
CA PRO A 295 1.45 -16.19 -5.77
C PRO A 295 0.30 -16.14 -4.77
N ASP A 296 -0.15 -17.30 -4.33
CA ASP A 296 -1.06 -17.49 -3.20
C ASP A 296 -0.37 -18.34 -2.10
N PRO A 297 0.21 -17.68 -1.08
CA PRO A 297 0.87 -18.38 0.02
C PRO A 297 -0.07 -19.27 0.85
N TYR A 298 -1.34 -18.89 0.96
CA TYR A 298 -2.33 -19.68 1.69
C TYR A 298 -2.62 -20.99 0.96
N ALA A 299 -2.98 -20.90 -0.31
CA ALA A 299 -3.25 -22.07 -1.13
C ALA A 299 -2.00 -22.97 -1.19
N ALA A 300 -0.80 -22.39 -1.28
CA ALA A 300 0.45 -23.14 -1.24
C ALA A 300 0.59 -23.96 0.05
N LEU A 301 0.43 -23.33 1.22
CA LEU A 301 0.57 -24.01 2.52
C LEU A 301 -0.48 -25.10 2.69
N TRP A 302 -1.75 -24.77 2.47
CA TRP A 302 -2.85 -25.72 2.66
C TRP A 302 -2.74 -26.94 1.74
N ARG A 303 -2.41 -26.74 0.46
CA ARG A 303 -2.21 -27.84 -0.50
C ARG A 303 -0.97 -28.66 -0.18
N PHE A 304 0.09 -28.03 0.32
CA PHE A 304 1.30 -28.73 0.76
C PHE A 304 0.99 -29.64 1.94
N GLU A 305 0.27 -29.14 2.94
CA GLU A 305 -0.16 -29.94 4.09
C GLU A 305 -1.01 -31.15 3.66
N HIS A 306 -1.92 -30.96 2.70
CA HIS A 306 -2.70 -32.05 2.11
C HIS A 306 -1.82 -33.08 1.38
N LEU A 307 -0.86 -32.60 0.58
CA LEU A 307 0.10 -33.45 -0.12
C LEU A 307 0.90 -34.32 0.86
N ILE A 308 1.44 -33.73 1.92
CA ILE A 308 2.24 -34.45 2.93
C ILE A 308 1.41 -35.53 3.62
N ARG A 309 0.15 -35.22 3.97
CA ARG A 309 -0.75 -36.20 4.61
C ARG A 309 -0.93 -37.45 3.76
N ASP A 310 -1.07 -37.29 2.45
CA ASP A 310 -1.35 -38.39 1.54
C ASP A 310 -0.06 -39.13 1.14
N VAL A 311 1.02 -38.40 0.85
CA VAL A 311 2.35 -38.96 0.50
C VAL A 311 2.94 -39.81 1.62
N LEU A 312 2.77 -39.40 2.89
CA LEU A 312 3.23 -40.17 4.05
C LEU A 312 2.47 -41.50 4.25
N ARG A 313 1.43 -41.78 3.46
CA ARG A 313 0.68 -43.04 3.47
C ARG A 313 1.08 -43.99 2.33
N LEU A 314 1.74 -43.52 1.27
CA LEU A 314 2.12 -44.29 0.07
C LEU A 314 3.15 -45.40 0.33
N SER A 315 3.32 -46.32 -0.62
CA SER A 315 4.35 -47.38 -0.57
C SER A 315 5.76 -46.87 -0.94
N GLU A 316 5.88 -45.94 -1.89
CA GLU A 316 7.17 -45.38 -2.39
C GLU A 316 7.66 -44.13 -1.62
N ARG A 317 7.59 -44.13 -0.28
CA ARG A 317 7.87 -42.93 0.55
C ARG A 317 9.30 -42.38 0.41
N GLY A 318 10.28 -43.24 0.08
CA GLY A 318 11.70 -42.86 0.04
C GLY A 318 12.03 -41.78 -0.99
N GLN A 319 11.44 -41.85 -2.19
CA GLN A 319 11.72 -40.89 -3.27
C GLN A 319 11.09 -39.52 -2.99
N TRP A 320 9.90 -39.51 -2.39
CA TRP A 320 9.25 -38.28 -1.94
C TRP A 320 10.04 -37.58 -0.83
N LEU A 321 10.59 -38.34 0.12
CA LEU A 321 11.40 -37.77 1.20
C LEU A 321 12.71 -37.15 0.68
N GLU A 322 13.34 -37.75 -0.33
CA GLU A 322 14.50 -37.17 -1.00
C GLU A 322 14.15 -35.84 -1.69
N LEU A 323 13.03 -35.79 -2.41
CA LEU A 323 12.53 -34.58 -3.07
C LEU A 323 12.21 -33.48 -2.06
N LEU A 324 11.45 -33.81 -1.02
CA LEU A 324 10.99 -32.85 -0.02
C LEU A 324 12.12 -32.38 0.90
N SER A 325 13.28 -33.04 0.88
CA SER A 325 14.50 -32.59 1.55
C SER A 325 15.31 -31.58 0.72
N ASN A 326 14.98 -31.36 -0.55
CA ASN A 326 15.66 -30.42 -1.43
C ASN A 326 15.02 -29.02 -1.33
N PRO A 327 15.75 -27.98 -0.85
CA PRO A 327 15.24 -26.62 -0.71
C PRO A 327 14.68 -26.03 -2.01
N ARG A 328 15.32 -26.33 -3.15
CA ARG A 328 14.88 -25.82 -4.46
C ARG A 328 13.57 -26.47 -4.88
N ALA A 329 13.43 -27.78 -4.64
CA ALA A 329 12.19 -28.50 -4.92
C ALA A 329 11.03 -27.95 -4.08
N LEU A 330 11.26 -27.65 -2.79
CA LEU A 330 10.26 -27.01 -1.93
C LEU A 330 9.89 -25.60 -2.40
N GLN A 331 10.86 -24.82 -2.88
CA GLN A 331 10.59 -23.50 -3.46
C GLN A 331 9.69 -23.60 -4.69
N ASP A 332 10.02 -24.48 -5.63
CA ASP A 332 9.25 -24.64 -6.86
C ASP A 332 7.87 -25.22 -6.58
N LEU A 333 7.77 -26.12 -5.59
CA LEU A 333 6.51 -26.68 -5.11
C LEU A 333 5.65 -25.59 -4.45
N ALA A 334 6.24 -24.66 -3.69
CA ALA A 334 5.51 -23.52 -3.12
C ALA A 334 4.90 -22.63 -4.22
N GLN A 335 5.67 -22.37 -5.29
CA GLN A 335 5.15 -21.65 -6.44
C GLN A 335 4.02 -22.43 -7.13
N LEU A 336 4.21 -23.71 -7.41
CA LEU A 336 3.20 -24.55 -8.06
C LEU A 336 1.90 -24.62 -7.26
N LEU A 337 2.02 -24.97 -5.99
CA LEU A 337 0.88 -25.12 -5.08
C LEU A 337 0.20 -23.78 -4.81
N GLY A 338 0.92 -22.65 -4.87
CA GLY A 338 0.31 -21.33 -4.79
C GLY A 338 -0.26 -20.80 -6.11
N THR A 339 -0.13 -21.53 -7.22
CA THR A 339 -0.48 -21.01 -8.55
C THR A 339 -1.88 -21.39 -9.02
N SER A 340 -2.45 -22.58 -8.81
CA SER A 340 -3.78 -22.81 -9.39
C SER A 340 -4.58 -23.90 -8.71
N ASP A 341 -5.84 -23.60 -8.37
CA ASP A 341 -6.82 -24.61 -7.97
C ASP A 341 -7.00 -25.67 -9.05
N PHE A 342 -7.02 -25.27 -10.32
CA PHE A 342 -7.17 -26.18 -11.44
C PHE A 342 -6.01 -27.19 -11.51
N LEU A 343 -4.77 -26.70 -11.41
CA LEU A 343 -3.62 -27.59 -11.43
C LEU A 343 -3.55 -28.45 -10.19
N TRP A 344 -3.98 -27.94 -9.03
CA TRP A 344 -4.06 -28.72 -7.81
C TRP A 344 -5.06 -29.87 -7.92
N GLU A 345 -6.24 -29.64 -8.50
CA GLU A 345 -7.19 -30.71 -8.75
C GLU A 345 -6.65 -31.74 -9.75
N ASP A 346 -5.91 -31.28 -10.77
CA ASP A 346 -5.22 -32.17 -11.71
C ASP A 346 -4.10 -32.96 -11.03
N PHE A 347 -3.38 -32.33 -10.09
CA PHE A 347 -2.36 -32.94 -9.24
C PHE A 347 -2.94 -34.08 -8.40
N ILE A 348 -4.11 -33.87 -7.77
CA ILE A 348 -4.83 -34.90 -7.00
C ILE A 348 -5.28 -36.04 -7.92
N ARG A 349 -5.79 -35.72 -9.11
CA ARG A 349 -6.33 -36.71 -10.06
C ARG A 349 -5.26 -37.63 -10.66
N VAL A 350 -4.03 -37.14 -10.83
CA VAL A 350 -2.94 -37.88 -11.46
C VAL A 350 -2.49 -39.10 -10.62
N GLN A 351 -3.03 -39.32 -9.41
CA GLN A 351 -2.51 -40.28 -8.43
C GLN A 351 -1.08 -39.91 -8.03
N TYR A 352 -0.85 -39.71 -6.73
CA TYR A 352 0.44 -39.21 -6.23
C TYR A 352 1.63 -40.09 -6.64
N GLU A 353 1.39 -41.37 -6.93
CA GLU A 353 2.39 -42.33 -7.41
C GLU A 353 2.93 -42.01 -8.82
N THR A 354 2.13 -41.43 -9.72
CA THR A 354 2.59 -41.13 -11.11
C THR A 354 3.18 -39.73 -11.28
N LEU A 355 3.02 -38.90 -10.25
CA LEU A 355 3.34 -37.48 -10.27
C LEU A 355 4.83 -37.18 -10.07
N LEU A 356 5.49 -37.96 -9.22
CA LEU A 356 6.92 -37.78 -8.92
C LEU A 356 7.82 -38.03 -10.15
N PRO A 357 7.59 -39.10 -10.96
CA PRO A 357 8.28 -39.26 -12.25
C PRO A 357 8.07 -38.09 -13.22
N ILE A 358 6.89 -37.45 -13.20
CA ILE A 358 6.58 -36.30 -14.06
C ILE A 358 7.37 -35.05 -13.63
N LEU A 359 7.50 -34.81 -12.32
CA LEU A 359 8.21 -33.64 -11.79
C LEU A 359 9.74 -33.79 -11.83
N LYS A 360 10.26 -35.02 -11.86
CA LYS A 360 11.70 -35.31 -11.81
C LYS A 360 12.56 -34.57 -12.86
N PRO A 361 12.20 -34.51 -14.15
CA PRO A 361 12.97 -33.76 -15.15
C PRO A 361 13.07 -32.26 -14.82
N PHE A 362 12.02 -31.67 -14.26
CA PHE A 362 12.03 -30.27 -13.85
C PHE A 362 12.99 -30.02 -12.69
N LEU A 363 13.03 -30.93 -11.70
CA LEU A 363 14.00 -30.88 -10.60
C LEU A 363 15.46 -30.98 -11.11
N GLU A 364 15.66 -31.64 -12.25
CA GLU A 364 16.92 -31.72 -13.00
C GLU A 364 17.16 -30.53 -13.97
N ARG A 365 16.31 -29.48 -13.90
CA ARG A 365 16.31 -28.29 -14.79
C ARG A 365 16.12 -28.60 -16.27
N ARG A 366 15.37 -29.65 -16.58
CA ARG A 366 14.95 -30.00 -17.94
C ARG A 366 13.51 -29.54 -18.14
N ARG A 367 13.16 -29.26 -19.39
CA ARG A 367 11.76 -28.97 -19.77
C ARG A 367 10.91 -30.21 -19.57
N LEU A 368 9.70 -30.01 -19.05
CA LEU A 368 8.71 -31.06 -18.85
C LEU A 368 8.04 -31.45 -20.17
N SER A 369 7.71 -30.45 -20.99
CA SER A 369 7.12 -30.69 -22.31
C SER A 369 8.20 -30.80 -23.40
N GLU A 370 8.05 -31.82 -24.25
CA GLU A 370 8.95 -32.04 -25.38
C GLU A 370 8.73 -31.02 -26.53
N PRO A 371 9.69 -30.87 -27.45
CA PRO A 371 9.54 -29.99 -28.61
C PRO A 371 8.38 -30.39 -29.54
N LEU A 372 7.66 -29.40 -30.07
CA LEU A 372 6.49 -29.58 -30.96
C LEU A 372 6.76 -30.45 -32.19
N GLY A 373 7.98 -30.40 -32.74
CA GLY A 373 8.34 -31.16 -33.95
C GLY A 373 8.22 -32.68 -33.80
N ARG A 374 8.21 -33.21 -32.57
CA ARG A 374 8.03 -34.65 -32.29
C ARG A 374 6.60 -35.01 -31.90
N LEU A 375 5.70 -34.04 -31.76
CA LEU A 375 4.38 -34.25 -31.17
C LEU A 375 3.53 -35.24 -31.99
N SER A 376 3.48 -35.07 -33.31
CA SER A 376 2.74 -35.99 -34.20
C SER A 376 3.27 -37.43 -34.12
N GLN A 377 4.60 -37.61 -34.07
CA GLN A 377 5.22 -38.93 -33.93
C GLN A 377 4.90 -39.57 -32.56
N ARG A 378 4.96 -38.79 -31.47
CA ARG A 378 4.62 -39.23 -30.11
C ARG A 378 3.15 -39.61 -29.99
N LEU A 379 2.26 -38.82 -30.59
CA LEU A 379 0.83 -39.11 -30.64
C LEU A 379 0.55 -40.41 -31.42
N LYS A 380 1.15 -40.56 -32.61
CA LYS A 380 1.05 -41.80 -33.39
C LYS A 380 1.60 -43.01 -32.63
N HIS A 381 2.67 -42.83 -31.87
CA HIS A 381 3.23 -43.88 -31.02
C HIS A 381 2.31 -44.25 -29.85
N ALA A 382 1.71 -43.25 -29.18
CA ALA A 382 0.77 -43.46 -28.07
C ALA A 382 -0.49 -44.24 -28.50
N LEU A 383 -0.89 -44.12 -29.77
CA LEU A 383 -2.03 -44.85 -30.35
C LEU A 383 -1.67 -46.24 -30.87
N ARG A 384 -0.38 -46.66 -30.86
CA ARG A 384 0.03 -47.99 -31.33
C ARG A 384 -0.55 -49.07 -30.43
N GLY A 385 -1.11 -50.11 -31.04
CA GLY A 385 -1.71 -51.24 -30.34
C GLY A 385 -3.20 -51.07 -30.00
N ALA A 386 -3.78 -49.89 -30.22
CA ALA A 386 -5.22 -49.70 -30.11
C ALA A 386 -5.93 -50.37 -31.30
N THR A 387 -6.82 -51.31 -31.00
CA THR A 387 -7.53 -52.12 -32.01
C THR A 387 -8.97 -51.68 -32.22
N THR A 388 -9.56 -51.00 -31.23
CA THR A 388 -10.93 -50.49 -31.26
C THR A 388 -10.99 -48.96 -31.28
N LEU A 389 -12.10 -48.40 -31.77
CA LEU A 389 -12.32 -46.94 -31.77
C LEU A 389 -12.38 -46.35 -30.36
N ASP A 390 -12.92 -47.11 -29.41
CA ASP A 390 -12.98 -46.69 -28.00
C ASP A 390 -11.59 -46.60 -27.37
N GLU A 391 -10.71 -47.58 -27.65
CA GLU A 391 -9.31 -47.53 -27.23
C GLU A 391 -8.57 -46.35 -27.86
N GLN A 392 -8.74 -46.13 -29.16
CA GLN A 392 -8.14 -45.00 -29.87
C GLN A 392 -8.60 -43.66 -29.29
N ARG A 393 -9.90 -43.50 -29.04
CA ARG A 393 -10.49 -42.32 -28.40
C ARG A 393 -9.94 -42.10 -27.00
N LYS A 394 -9.86 -43.15 -26.18
CA LYS A 394 -9.31 -43.08 -24.83
C LYS A 394 -7.85 -42.61 -24.83
N LEU A 395 -6.99 -43.28 -25.61
CA LEU A 395 -5.56 -42.98 -25.68
C LEU A 395 -5.27 -41.60 -26.27
N LEU A 396 -6.06 -41.15 -27.27
CA LEU A 396 -5.97 -39.79 -27.81
C LEU A 396 -6.20 -38.73 -26.72
N ASN A 397 -7.23 -38.93 -25.90
CA ASN A 397 -7.57 -37.99 -24.83
C ASN A 397 -6.59 -38.06 -23.64
N GLU A 398 -6.10 -39.25 -23.29
CA GLU A 398 -5.03 -39.41 -22.29
C GLU A 398 -3.74 -38.71 -22.72
N PHE A 399 -3.34 -38.86 -23.99
CA PHE A 399 -2.19 -38.14 -24.54
C PHE A 399 -2.41 -36.63 -24.51
N LYS A 400 -3.55 -36.15 -25.01
CA LYS A 400 -3.93 -34.73 -25.01
C LYS A 400 -3.85 -34.14 -23.61
N ASP A 401 -4.53 -34.74 -22.62
CA ASP A 401 -4.62 -34.20 -21.27
C ASP A 401 -3.25 -34.18 -20.58
N ARG A 402 -2.43 -35.20 -20.82
CA ARG A 402 -1.04 -35.24 -20.34
C ARG A 402 -0.21 -34.11 -20.94
N GLU A 403 -0.27 -33.90 -22.26
CA GLU A 403 0.53 -32.86 -22.90
C GLU A 403 0.07 -31.44 -22.52
N ILE A 404 -1.23 -31.20 -22.36
CA ILE A 404 -1.76 -29.93 -21.83
C ILE A 404 -1.14 -29.67 -20.45
N PHE A 405 -1.22 -30.65 -19.54
CA PHE A 405 -0.66 -30.53 -18.19
C PHE A 405 0.84 -30.21 -18.20
N LEU A 406 1.64 -30.89 -19.04
CA LEU A 406 3.07 -30.66 -19.14
C LEU A 406 3.42 -29.28 -19.70
N ILE A 407 2.68 -28.81 -20.71
CA ILE A 407 2.84 -27.48 -21.30
C ILE A 407 2.51 -26.39 -20.26
N ASP A 408 1.42 -26.58 -19.52
CA ASP A 408 0.96 -25.66 -18.49
C ASP A 408 1.96 -25.55 -17.32
N LEU A 409 2.46 -26.70 -16.84
CA LEU A 409 3.50 -26.75 -15.81
C LEU A 409 4.79 -26.05 -16.27
N ASP A 410 5.23 -26.29 -17.50
CA ASP A 410 6.42 -25.65 -18.06
C ASP A 410 6.31 -24.12 -18.02
N HIS A 411 5.15 -23.56 -18.38
CA HIS A 411 4.95 -22.10 -18.38
C HIS A 411 4.93 -21.52 -16.96
N ILE A 412 4.31 -22.21 -16.00
CA ILE A 412 4.17 -21.73 -14.61
C ILE A 412 5.48 -21.75 -13.84
N LEU A 413 6.22 -22.84 -13.98
CA LEU A 413 7.47 -23.06 -13.28
C LEU A 413 8.62 -22.27 -13.92
N ASN A 414 8.42 -21.72 -15.12
CA ASN A 414 9.37 -20.83 -15.80
C ASN A 414 8.74 -19.45 -16.04
N PRO A 415 8.58 -18.62 -14.99
CA PRO A 415 7.86 -17.33 -15.07
C PRO A 415 8.49 -16.29 -16.01
N GLY A 416 9.70 -16.52 -16.52
CA GLY A 416 10.30 -15.70 -17.59
C GLY A 416 9.88 -16.12 -19.00
N THR A 417 9.04 -17.13 -19.14
CA THR A 417 8.57 -17.64 -20.44
C THR A 417 7.40 -16.80 -20.93
N ASP A 418 7.56 -16.22 -22.10
CA ASP A 418 6.52 -15.45 -22.77
C ASP A 418 5.27 -16.30 -23.09
N PHE A 419 4.08 -15.76 -22.86
CA PHE A 419 2.80 -16.37 -23.23
C PHE A 419 2.72 -16.79 -24.70
N ARG A 420 3.44 -16.14 -25.61
CA ARG A 420 3.54 -16.56 -27.01
C ARG A 420 4.10 -17.98 -27.15
N VAL A 421 4.98 -18.40 -26.24
CA VAL A 421 5.51 -19.77 -26.20
C VAL A 421 4.43 -20.75 -25.76
N LEU A 422 3.65 -20.42 -24.73
CA LEU A 422 2.50 -21.21 -24.29
C LEU A 422 1.49 -21.36 -25.44
N SER A 423 1.12 -20.25 -26.07
CA SER A 423 0.15 -20.22 -27.17
C SER A 423 0.58 -21.08 -28.35
N ARG A 424 1.84 -20.99 -28.75
CA ARG A 424 2.38 -21.79 -29.86
C ARG A 424 2.31 -23.27 -29.55
N ARG A 425 2.64 -23.67 -28.31
CA ARG A 425 2.61 -25.08 -27.87
C ARG A 425 1.20 -25.65 -27.82
N LEU A 426 0.27 -24.93 -27.18
CA LEU A 426 -1.14 -25.34 -27.12
C LEU A 426 -1.78 -25.38 -28.51
N THR A 427 -1.48 -24.42 -29.38
CA THR A 427 -1.95 -24.40 -30.77
C THR A 427 -1.44 -25.62 -31.54
N GLY A 428 -0.14 -25.91 -31.49
CA GLY A 428 0.42 -27.10 -32.15
C GLY A 428 -0.14 -28.42 -31.62
N LEU A 429 -0.48 -28.48 -30.33
CA LEU A 429 -1.18 -29.61 -29.73
C LEU A 429 -2.60 -29.76 -30.25
N ALA A 430 -3.38 -28.67 -30.27
CA ALA A 430 -4.72 -28.66 -30.83
C ALA A 430 -4.73 -29.10 -32.30
N GLU A 431 -3.83 -28.57 -33.12
CA GLU A 431 -3.70 -28.98 -34.52
C GLU A 431 -3.39 -30.47 -34.65
N SER A 432 -2.44 -31.00 -33.89
CA SER A 432 -2.06 -32.41 -33.95
C SER A 432 -3.19 -33.35 -33.51
N VAL A 433 -3.91 -32.99 -32.46
CA VAL A 433 -5.04 -33.76 -31.93
C VAL A 433 -6.23 -33.74 -32.89
N VAL A 434 -6.58 -32.56 -33.43
CA VAL A 434 -7.68 -32.41 -34.39
C VAL A 434 -7.42 -33.19 -35.67
N ASN A 435 -6.20 -33.09 -36.22
CA ASN A 435 -5.82 -33.85 -37.40
C ASN A 435 -5.88 -35.36 -37.17
N MET A 436 -5.36 -35.83 -36.03
CA MET A 436 -5.41 -37.25 -35.70
C MET A 436 -6.85 -37.75 -35.50
N ALA A 437 -7.70 -36.98 -34.79
CA ALA A 437 -9.11 -37.30 -34.62
C ALA A 437 -9.84 -37.40 -35.97
N ALA A 438 -9.58 -36.45 -36.88
CA ALA A 438 -10.16 -36.46 -38.22
C ALA A 438 -9.65 -37.62 -39.07
N GLU A 439 -8.35 -37.96 -38.98
CA GLU A 439 -7.76 -39.11 -39.68
C GLU A 439 -8.40 -40.44 -39.23
N LEU A 440 -8.58 -40.61 -37.91
CA LEU A 440 -9.24 -41.78 -37.33
C LEU A 440 -10.72 -41.87 -37.72
N ALA A 441 -11.46 -40.77 -37.63
CA ALA A 441 -12.87 -40.69 -38.04
C ALA A 441 -13.03 -40.97 -39.54
N TYR A 442 -12.20 -40.36 -40.39
CA TYR A 442 -12.22 -40.58 -41.83
C TYR A 442 -11.94 -42.05 -42.16
N GLY A 443 -10.88 -42.63 -41.60
CA GLY A 443 -10.54 -44.03 -41.81
C GLY A 443 -11.63 -45.00 -41.33
N HIS A 444 -12.36 -44.66 -40.28
CA HIS A 444 -13.52 -45.44 -39.85
C HIS A 444 -14.68 -45.36 -40.84
N LEU A 445 -15.05 -44.14 -41.27
CA LEU A 445 -16.15 -43.93 -42.19
C LEU A 445 -15.87 -44.53 -43.58
N THR A 446 -14.64 -44.42 -44.09
CA THR A 446 -14.27 -45.00 -45.40
C THR A 446 -14.30 -46.52 -45.40
N LYS A 447 -13.97 -47.18 -44.27
CA LYS A 447 -14.09 -48.64 -44.16
C LYS A 447 -15.53 -49.13 -44.31
N ARG A 448 -16.51 -48.29 -43.95
CA ARG A 448 -17.93 -48.65 -43.98
C ARG A 448 -18.62 -48.19 -45.27
N PHE A 449 -18.47 -46.92 -45.60
CA PHE A 449 -19.23 -46.28 -46.69
C PHE A 449 -18.43 -46.13 -47.99
N GLY A 450 -17.11 -46.40 -47.98
CA GLY A 450 -16.20 -46.14 -49.10
C GLY A 450 -15.64 -44.72 -49.12
N ILE A 451 -14.83 -44.43 -50.13
CA ILE A 451 -14.19 -43.12 -50.34
C ILE A 451 -15.23 -42.17 -50.98
N PRO A 452 -15.41 -40.95 -50.44
CA PRO A 452 -16.23 -39.92 -51.07
C PRO A 452 -15.75 -39.58 -52.48
N ARG A 453 -16.62 -39.66 -53.48
CA ARG A 453 -16.33 -39.28 -54.87
C ARG A 453 -17.12 -38.04 -55.26
N THR A 454 -16.52 -37.21 -56.10
CA THR A 454 -17.20 -36.12 -56.81
C THR A 454 -18.11 -36.69 -57.90
N ALA A 455 -19.00 -35.87 -58.46
CA ALA A 455 -19.81 -36.27 -59.62
C ALA A 455 -18.96 -36.74 -60.84
N ALA A 456 -17.70 -36.32 -60.93
CA ALA A 456 -16.74 -36.72 -61.97
C ALA A 456 -15.91 -37.97 -61.61
N GLY A 457 -16.19 -38.64 -60.48
CA GLY A 457 -15.47 -39.82 -60.02
C GLY A 457 -14.10 -39.57 -59.37
N LEU A 458 -13.70 -38.29 -59.22
CA LEU A 458 -12.49 -37.91 -58.47
C LEU A 458 -12.73 -38.00 -56.96
N ASP A 459 -11.67 -38.15 -56.16
CA ASP A 459 -11.78 -38.08 -54.68
C ASP A 459 -12.34 -36.73 -54.25
N ALA A 460 -13.46 -36.73 -53.52
CA ALA A 460 -13.94 -35.53 -52.84
C ALA A 460 -13.06 -35.30 -51.60
N ARG A 461 -12.24 -34.25 -51.66
CA ARG A 461 -11.29 -33.87 -50.61
C ARG A 461 -11.94 -32.95 -49.58
N PHE A 462 -11.39 -32.89 -48.37
CA PHE A 462 -11.78 -31.95 -47.31
C PHE A 462 -10.57 -31.25 -46.70
N ALA A 463 -10.79 -30.06 -46.14
CA ALA A 463 -9.82 -29.28 -45.39
C ALA A 463 -10.43 -28.82 -44.06
N ILE A 464 -9.58 -28.73 -43.04
CA ILE A 464 -9.92 -28.31 -41.68
C ILE A 464 -9.32 -26.94 -41.44
N PHE A 465 -10.13 -26.02 -40.94
CA PHE A 465 -9.73 -24.64 -40.67
C PHE A 465 -9.88 -24.32 -39.20
N GLY A 466 -8.87 -23.67 -38.65
CA GLY A 466 -8.95 -23.03 -37.35
C GLY A 466 -9.45 -21.60 -37.50
N LEU A 467 -10.39 -21.20 -36.63
CA LEU A 467 -10.84 -19.83 -36.47
C LEU A 467 -10.49 -19.31 -35.06
N GLY A 468 -10.94 -18.11 -34.72
CA GLY A 468 -10.87 -17.61 -33.35
C GLY A 468 -9.45 -17.60 -32.79
N LYS A 469 -9.24 -18.21 -31.62
CA LYS A 469 -7.90 -18.24 -31.00
C LYS A 469 -6.98 -19.28 -31.62
N LEU A 470 -7.53 -20.38 -32.14
CA LEU A 470 -6.75 -21.42 -32.82
C LEU A 470 -6.15 -20.88 -34.12
N GLY A 471 -6.98 -20.25 -34.95
CA GLY A 471 -6.56 -19.65 -36.22
C GLY A 471 -5.50 -18.56 -36.03
N GLY A 472 -5.67 -17.72 -35.01
CA GLY A 472 -4.70 -16.70 -34.61
C GLY A 472 -3.48 -17.19 -33.81
N ALA A 473 -3.33 -18.50 -33.59
CA ALA A 473 -2.26 -19.11 -32.79
C ALA A 473 -2.10 -18.50 -31.38
N ALA A 474 -3.23 -18.23 -30.72
CA ALA A 474 -3.33 -17.51 -29.45
C ALA A 474 -4.11 -18.31 -28.37
N LEU A 475 -4.04 -19.64 -28.40
CA LEU A 475 -4.65 -20.49 -27.37
C LEU A 475 -3.99 -20.25 -26.00
N GLY A 476 -4.79 -20.08 -24.95
CA GLY A 476 -4.34 -20.11 -23.55
C GLY A 476 -5.04 -21.20 -22.74
N TYR A 477 -4.74 -21.27 -21.44
CA TYR A 477 -5.19 -22.31 -20.48
C TYR A 477 -6.66 -22.75 -20.60
N ALA A 478 -7.59 -21.81 -20.81
CA ALA A 478 -9.02 -22.09 -20.90
C ALA A 478 -9.58 -21.67 -22.26
N SER A 479 -9.12 -22.34 -23.32
CA SER A 479 -9.54 -22.04 -24.69
C SER A 479 -10.28 -23.18 -25.36
N ASP A 480 -11.46 -22.86 -25.88
CA ASP A 480 -12.13 -23.64 -26.92
C ASP A 480 -11.31 -23.66 -28.21
N ILE A 481 -11.64 -24.64 -29.06
CA ILE A 481 -11.04 -24.87 -30.38
C ILE A 481 -12.13 -24.60 -31.41
N GLU A 482 -12.06 -23.41 -32.03
CA GLU A 482 -13.02 -23.02 -33.06
C GLU A 482 -12.63 -23.63 -34.42
N LEU A 483 -13.48 -24.49 -34.99
CA LEU A 483 -13.20 -25.24 -36.22
C LEU A 483 -14.26 -25.01 -37.32
N LEU A 484 -13.82 -25.09 -38.57
CA LEU A 484 -14.66 -25.18 -39.76
C LEU A 484 -14.13 -26.26 -40.70
N PHE A 485 -15.02 -27.05 -41.29
CA PHE A 485 -14.68 -28.08 -42.27
C PHE A 485 -15.28 -27.71 -43.62
N VAL A 486 -14.44 -27.71 -44.66
CA VAL A 486 -14.86 -27.47 -46.04
C VAL A 486 -14.47 -28.65 -46.91
N TYR A 487 -15.42 -29.17 -47.70
CA TYR A 487 -15.15 -30.22 -48.69
C TYR A 487 -15.34 -29.69 -50.12
N SER A 488 -14.56 -30.27 -51.04
CA SER A 488 -14.44 -29.83 -52.43
C SER A 488 -15.77 -29.82 -53.19
N ASP A 489 -16.43 -30.97 -53.32
CA ASP A 489 -17.61 -31.11 -54.17
C ASP A 489 -18.66 -32.09 -53.63
N ASN A 490 -19.89 -31.90 -54.09
CA ASN A 490 -20.99 -32.84 -53.88
C ASN A 490 -20.77 -34.14 -54.67
N GLY A 491 -21.44 -35.22 -54.24
CA GLY A 491 -21.32 -36.55 -54.82
C GLY A 491 -21.72 -37.61 -53.82
N SER A 492 -21.19 -38.83 -53.97
CA SER A 492 -21.49 -39.97 -53.11
C SER A 492 -20.26 -40.85 -52.87
N THR A 493 -20.29 -41.64 -51.81
CA THR A 493 -19.22 -42.59 -51.49
C THR A 493 -19.26 -43.82 -52.41
N ASP A 494 -18.10 -44.43 -52.66
CA ASP A 494 -17.96 -45.57 -53.59
C ASP A 494 -18.04 -46.97 -52.94
N GLY A 495 -18.45 -47.05 -51.66
CA GLY A 495 -18.54 -48.31 -50.92
C GLY A 495 -19.89 -49.00 -51.05
N HIS A 496 -20.01 -50.17 -50.40
CA HIS A 496 -21.22 -51.01 -50.45
C HIS A 496 -22.46 -50.32 -49.85
N GLU A 497 -22.28 -49.54 -48.77
CA GLU A 497 -23.30 -48.64 -48.23
C GLU A 497 -23.01 -47.22 -48.74
N SER A 498 -23.47 -46.87 -49.94
CA SER A 498 -23.20 -45.54 -50.52
C SER A 498 -24.07 -44.45 -49.87
N ILE A 499 -23.45 -43.36 -49.41
CA ILE A 499 -24.13 -42.18 -48.86
C ILE A 499 -23.66 -40.90 -49.58
N GLY A 500 -24.44 -39.83 -49.49
CA GLY A 500 -24.06 -38.54 -50.09
C GLY A 500 -22.87 -37.89 -49.36
N ASN A 501 -22.03 -37.15 -50.08
CA ASN A 501 -20.86 -36.46 -49.51
C ASN A 501 -21.23 -35.52 -48.36
N ALA A 502 -22.35 -34.79 -48.46
CA ALA A 502 -22.84 -33.92 -47.40
C ALA A 502 -23.09 -34.68 -46.09
N GLU A 503 -23.65 -35.89 -46.18
CA GLU A 503 -23.88 -36.76 -45.03
C GLU A 503 -22.56 -37.36 -44.52
N PHE A 504 -21.70 -37.83 -45.42
CA PHE A 504 -20.39 -38.38 -45.05
C PHE A 504 -19.55 -37.36 -44.27
N PHE A 505 -19.41 -36.14 -44.79
CA PHE A 505 -18.63 -35.09 -44.14
C PHE A 505 -19.32 -34.54 -42.88
N HIS A 506 -20.66 -34.55 -42.81
CA HIS A 506 -21.35 -34.26 -41.56
C HIS A 506 -20.95 -35.26 -40.47
N ARG A 507 -21.00 -36.57 -40.78
CA ARG A 507 -20.58 -37.63 -39.86
C ARG A 507 -19.10 -37.52 -39.51
N LEU A 508 -18.24 -37.17 -40.46
CA LEU A 508 -16.80 -36.94 -40.21
C LEU A 508 -16.58 -35.87 -39.14
N VAL A 509 -17.27 -34.73 -39.25
CA VAL A 509 -17.14 -33.63 -38.28
C VAL A 509 -17.72 -34.03 -36.93
N GLN A 510 -18.88 -34.69 -36.93
CA GLN A 510 -19.51 -35.20 -35.71
C GLN A 510 -18.60 -36.18 -34.97
N ASP A 511 -18.04 -37.16 -35.68
CA ASP A 511 -17.13 -38.16 -35.13
C ASP A 511 -15.84 -37.49 -34.63
N THR A 512 -15.24 -36.60 -35.43
CA THR A 512 -14.04 -35.84 -35.03
C THR A 512 -14.28 -35.07 -33.72
N ALA A 513 -15.42 -34.40 -33.58
CA ALA A 513 -15.78 -33.69 -32.37
C ALA A 513 -16.02 -34.63 -31.18
N GLN A 514 -16.61 -35.81 -31.41
CA GLN A 514 -16.82 -36.83 -30.36
C GLN A 514 -15.53 -37.55 -29.93
N PHE A 515 -14.53 -37.65 -30.82
CA PHE A 515 -13.21 -38.16 -30.51
C PHE A 515 -12.46 -37.28 -29.51
N ILE A 516 -12.71 -35.96 -29.54
CA ILE A 516 -12.04 -34.99 -28.68
C ILE A 516 -12.92 -34.69 -27.47
N GLN A 517 -12.55 -35.25 -26.31
CA GLN A 517 -13.28 -35.04 -25.08
C GLN A 517 -12.70 -33.86 -24.32
N ALA A 518 -13.55 -32.85 -24.08
CA ALA A 518 -13.23 -31.75 -23.20
C ALA A 518 -13.28 -32.25 -21.75
N LYS A 519 -12.19 -32.04 -21.01
CA LYS A 519 -12.10 -32.42 -19.59
C LYS A 519 -13.11 -31.64 -18.74
N ARG A 520 -13.38 -30.39 -19.12
CA ARG A 520 -14.33 -29.45 -18.51
C ARG A 520 -14.83 -28.47 -19.57
N GLU A 521 -15.91 -27.75 -19.25
CA GLU A 521 -16.42 -26.70 -20.11
C GLU A 521 -15.35 -25.61 -20.35
N GLY A 522 -15.11 -25.23 -21.61
CA GLY A 522 -14.22 -24.11 -21.95
C GLY A 522 -12.75 -24.47 -22.19
N ILE A 523 -12.35 -25.74 -21.99
CA ILE A 523 -10.96 -26.19 -22.16
C ILE A 523 -10.90 -27.24 -23.26
N PHE A 524 -10.26 -26.90 -24.38
CA PHE A 524 -10.07 -27.81 -25.53
C PHE A 524 -11.41 -28.35 -26.09
N ARG A 525 -12.51 -27.66 -25.83
CA ARG A 525 -13.84 -28.00 -26.35
C ARG A 525 -13.90 -27.57 -27.81
N VAL A 526 -14.32 -28.50 -28.67
CA VAL A 526 -14.56 -28.19 -30.08
C VAL A 526 -15.80 -27.31 -30.21
N ASP A 527 -15.64 -26.14 -30.82
CA ASP A 527 -16.70 -25.18 -31.11
C ASP A 527 -16.88 -25.07 -32.62
N LEU A 528 -18.08 -25.41 -33.10
CA LEU A 528 -18.45 -25.43 -34.51
C LEU A 528 -19.44 -24.31 -34.85
N ARG A 529 -19.67 -23.34 -33.96
CA ARG A 529 -20.72 -22.30 -34.14
C ARG A 529 -20.39 -21.26 -35.20
N LEU A 530 -19.14 -21.12 -35.61
CA LEU A 530 -18.71 -20.16 -36.64
C LEU A 530 -18.84 -20.70 -38.08
N ARG A 531 -19.56 -21.82 -38.27
CA ARG A 531 -19.86 -22.36 -39.59
C ARG A 531 -21.02 -21.62 -40.26
N PRO A 532 -21.17 -21.68 -41.60
CA PRO A 532 -22.31 -21.11 -42.30
C PRO A 532 -23.65 -21.49 -41.63
N TYR A 533 -24.52 -20.51 -41.40
CA TYR A 533 -25.82 -20.65 -40.71
C TYR A 533 -25.73 -21.06 -39.23
N GLY A 534 -24.55 -20.98 -38.62
CA GLY A 534 -24.35 -21.26 -37.20
C GLY A 534 -24.83 -22.65 -36.78
N ASN A 535 -25.62 -22.73 -35.70
CA ASN A 535 -26.14 -24.00 -35.18
C ASN A 535 -27.13 -24.71 -36.12
N ASP A 536 -27.80 -23.95 -36.98
CA ASP A 536 -28.82 -24.47 -37.90
C ASP A 536 -28.19 -24.93 -39.24
N GLY A 537 -26.90 -24.66 -39.43
CA GLY A 537 -26.15 -25.04 -40.61
C GLY A 537 -25.52 -26.43 -40.56
N PRO A 538 -25.13 -26.98 -41.73
CA PRO A 538 -24.47 -28.28 -41.81
C PRO A 538 -23.11 -28.25 -41.10
N LEU A 539 -22.73 -29.34 -40.42
CA LEU A 539 -21.45 -29.43 -39.69
C LEU A 539 -20.22 -29.29 -40.61
N ALA A 540 -20.35 -29.71 -41.87
CA ALA A 540 -19.36 -29.50 -42.93
C ALA A 540 -19.99 -28.74 -44.10
N SER A 541 -19.28 -27.75 -44.65
CA SER A 541 -19.76 -26.98 -45.81
C SER A 541 -19.10 -27.47 -47.10
N SER A 542 -19.86 -27.56 -48.19
CA SER A 542 -19.22 -27.65 -49.51
C SER A 542 -18.52 -26.34 -49.82
N LEU A 543 -17.52 -26.37 -50.71
CA LEU A 543 -16.83 -25.19 -51.21
C LEU A 543 -17.81 -24.22 -51.88
N GLU A 544 -18.75 -24.75 -52.66
CA GLU A 544 -19.83 -24.00 -53.28
C GLU A 544 -20.68 -23.26 -52.24
N ASN A 545 -21.13 -23.97 -51.19
CA ASN A 545 -21.95 -23.36 -50.14
C ASN A 545 -21.15 -22.32 -49.33
N PHE A 546 -19.86 -22.55 -49.09
CA PHE A 546 -18.98 -21.59 -48.43
C PHE A 546 -18.90 -20.29 -49.24
N CYS A 547 -18.67 -20.38 -50.56
CA CYS A 547 -18.61 -19.22 -51.46
C CYS A 547 -19.95 -18.48 -51.51
N ARG A 548 -21.06 -19.22 -51.61
CA ARG A 548 -22.41 -18.64 -51.64
C ARG A 548 -22.78 -17.93 -50.33
N TYR A 549 -22.42 -18.51 -49.19
CA TYR A 549 -22.78 -17.94 -47.88
C TYR A 549 -21.99 -16.68 -47.55
N TYR A 550 -20.66 -16.73 -47.71
CA TYR A 550 -19.77 -15.63 -47.34
C TYR A 550 -19.56 -14.60 -48.45
N GLY A 551 -19.92 -14.94 -49.69
CA GLY A 551 -19.79 -14.07 -50.84
C GLY A 551 -20.53 -12.73 -50.71
N PRO A 552 -20.34 -11.81 -51.68
CA PRO A 552 -20.87 -10.45 -51.58
C PRO A 552 -22.39 -10.33 -51.43
N GLU A 553 -23.14 -11.18 -52.13
CA GLU A 553 -24.60 -11.24 -52.01
C GLU A 553 -25.07 -12.33 -51.04
N GLY A 554 -24.14 -12.94 -50.31
CA GLY A 554 -24.42 -14.00 -49.36
C GLY A 554 -25.03 -13.48 -48.05
N PRO A 555 -25.80 -14.32 -47.32
CA PRO A 555 -26.51 -13.91 -46.12
C PRO A 555 -25.63 -13.74 -44.87
N ALA A 556 -24.30 -13.96 -44.96
CA ALA A 556 -23.41 -13.81 -43.82
C ALA A 556 -23.45 -12.38 -43.24
N HIS A 557 -23.44 -12.27 -41.91
CA HIS A 557 -23.32 -11.01 -41.20
C HIS A 557 -21.89 -10.46 -41.22
N SER A 558 -21.73 -9.15 -40.99
CA SER A 558 -20.41 -8.50 -40.97
C SER A 558 -19.44 -9.12 -39.96
N PHE A 559 -19.96 -9.55 -38.79
CA PHE A 559 -19.12 -10.18 -37.75
C PHE A 559 -18.68 -11.60 -38.13
N GLU A 560 -19.49 -12.34 -38.89
CA GLU A 560 -19.13 -13.68 -39.40
C GLU A 560 -18.02 -13.55 -40.44
N ARG A 561 -18.13 -12.54 -41.32
CA ARG A 561 -17.04 -12.20 -42.26
C ARG A 561 -15.79 -11.75 -41.52
N LEU A 562 -15.91 -10.91 -40.49
CA LEU A 562 -14.76 -10.48 -39.68
C LEU A 562 -14.04 -11.66 -39.01
N ALA A 563 -14.79 -12.68 -38.54
CA ALA A 563 -14.21 -13.89 -37.97
C ALA A 563 -13.32 -14.65 -38.97
N LEU A 564 -13.58 -14.53 -40.27
CA LEU A 564 -12.76 -15.14 -41.32
C LEU A 564 -11.36 -14.53 -41.43
N VAL A 565 -11.10 -13.31 -40.91
CA VAL A 565 -9.73 -12.76 -40.84
C VAL A 565 -8.77 -13.72 -40.13
N ARG A 566 -9.28 -14.50 -39.17
CA ARG A 566 -8.51 -15.51 -38.44
C ARG A 566 -8.60 -16.93 -39.02
N LEU A 567 -9.39 -17.15 -40.07
CA LEU A 567 -9.51 -18.48 -40.68
C LEU A 567 -8.16 -18.88 -41.28
N ARG A 568 -7.64 -20.05 -40.91
CA ARG A 568 -6.43 -20.64 -41.50
C ARG A 568 -6.55 -22.16 -41.60
N ALA A 569 -6.04 -22.74 -42.67
CA ALA A 569 -5.92 -24.18 -42.83
C ALA A 569 -4.98 -24.75 -41.75
N ILE A 570 -5.47 -25.77 -41.05
CA ILE A 570 -4.72 -26.49 -40.01
C ILE A 570 -4.62 -27.99 -40.30
N GLY A 571 -5.35 -28.50 -41.30
CA GLY A 571 -5.47 -29.93 -41.55
C GLY A 571 -6.24 -30.29 -42.82
N GLY A 572 -6.22 -31.58 -43.17
CA GLY A 572 -6.86 -32.10 -44.39
C GLY A 572 -6.02 -31.88 -45.66
N ASP A 573 -6.66 -31.73 -46.81
CA ASP A 573 -5.99 -31.53 -48.11
C ASP A 573 -5.41 -30.12 -48.25
N GLU A 574 -4.09 -30.04 -48.43
CA GLU A 574 -3.35 -28.77 -48.50
C GLU A 574 -3.78 -27.89 -49.68
N ARG A 575 -4.12 -28.50 -50.83
CA ARG A 575 -4.52 -27.74 -52.03
C ARG A 575 -5.88 -27.08 -51.85
N LEU A 576 -6.86 -27.83 -51.33
CA LEU A 576 -8.17 -27.28 -50.98
C LEU A 576 -8.05 -26.22 -49.89
N GLY A 577 -7.20 -26.45 -48.87
CA GLY A 577 -6.89 -25.47 -47.83
C GLY A 577 -6.44 -24.13 -48.42
N ALA A 578 -5.38 -24.16 -49.25
CA ALA A 578 -4.85 -22.96 -49.93
C ALA A 578 -5.86 -22.32 -50.90
N GLN A 579 -6.77 -23.10 -51.49
CA GLN A 579 -7.85 -22.56 -52.33
C GLN A 579 -8.87 -21.78 -51.51
N VAL A 580 -9.35 -22.32 -50.39
CA VAL A 580 -10.32 -21.65 -49.50
C VAL A 580 -9.71 -20.39 -48.89
N GLU A 581 -8.43 -20.41 -48.50
CA GLU A 581 -7.75 -19.21 -47.97
C GLU A 581 -7.65 -18.08 -49.01
N ARG A 582 -7.39 -18.41 -50.28
CA ARG A 582 -7.42 -17.41 -51.36
C ARG A 582 -8.82 -16.83 -51.58
N ILE A 583 -9.84 -17.69 -51.57
CA ILE A 583 -11.24 -17.27 -51.69
C ILE A 583 -11.64 -16.39 -50.50
N ARG A 584 -11.25 -16.76 -49.28
CA ARG A 584 -11.40 -15.93 -48.08
C ARG A 584 -10.78 -14.55 -48.32
N ASP A 585 -9.56 -14.48 -48.84
CA ASP A 585 -8.90 -13.18 -49.06
C ASP A 585 -9.63 -12.31 -50.07
N GLU A 586 -10.17 -12.88 -51.14
CA GLU A 586 -11.00 -12.17 -52.11
C GLU A 586 -12.31 -11.68 -51.46
N ILE A 587 -12.98 -12.55 -50.70
CA ILE A 587 -14.23 -12.23 -50.01
C ILE A 587 -14.03 -11.15 -48.95
N ILE A 588 -12.93 -11.15 -48.21
CA ILE A 588 -12.73 -10.24 -47.08
C ILE A 588 -12.07 -8.94 -47.50
N TYR A 589 -10.98 -9.01 -48.26
CA TYR A 589 -10.14 -7.84 -48.52
C TYR A 589 -10.48 -7.16 -49.85
N ALA A 590 -10.92 -7.88 -50.88
CA ALA A 590 -11.16 -7.28 -52.20
C ALA A 590 -12.55 -6.65 -52.35
N SER A 591 -13.56 -7.22 -51.69
CA SER A 591 -14.97 -6.88 -51.85
C SER A 591 -15.49 -5.78 -50.90
N ARG A 592 -14.81 -5.53 -49.77
CA ARG A 592 -15.23 -4.61 -48.68
C ARG A 592 -16.64 -4.86 -48.12
N ASN A 593 -17.06 -6.12 -48.01
CA ASN A 593 -18.41 -6.51 -47.55
C ASN A 593 -18.64 -6.47 -46.03
N ILE A 594 -17.99 -5.57 -45.29
CA ILE A 594 -18.14 -5.44 -43.85
C ILE A 594 -18.69 -4.05 -43.51
N SER A 595 -19.81 -4.01 -42.78
CA SER A 595 -20.44 -2.80 -42.27
C SER A 595 -19.88 -2.45 -40.89
N LEU A 596 -19.18 -1.32 -40.77
CA LEU A 596 -18.70 -0.81 -39.47
C LEU A 596 -19.84 -0.58 -38.49
N LYS A 597 -20.98 -0.08 -38.97
CA LYS A 597 -22.17 0.17 -38.14
C LYS A 597 -22.69 -1.12 -37.52
N GLU A 598 -22.78 -2.20 -38.29
CA GLU A 598 -23.22 -3.51 -37.78
C GLU A 598 -22.26 -4.06 -36.71
N LEU A 599 -20.95 -3.88 -36.91
CA LEU A 599 -19.94 -4.28 -35.93
C LEU A 599 -20.01 -3.46 -34.64
N MET A 600 -20.23 -2.15 -34.72
CA MET A 600 -20.41 -1.27 -33.56
C MET A 600 -21.66 -1.65 -32.75
N GLU A 601 -22.80 -1.89 -33.43
CA GLU A 601 -24.04 -2.32 -32.79
C GLU A 601 -23.87 -3.67 -32.06
N LEU A 602 -23.18 -4.62 -32.70
CA LEU A 602 -22.83 -5.90 -32.05
C LEU A 602 -21.92 -5.68 -30.84
N ARG A 603 -20.93 -4.79 -30.96
CA ARG A 603 -19.98 -4.53 -29.87
C ARG A 603 -20.65 -3.90 -28.65
N GLU A 604 -21.58 -2.97 -28.87
CA GLU A 604 -22.41 -2.36 -27.84
C GLU A 604 -23.32 -3.40 -27.16
N LYS A 605 -23.92 -4.32 -27.94
CA LYS A 605 -24.70 -5.44 -27.40
C LYS A 605 -23.84 -6.35 -26.51
N GLN A 606 -22.63 -6.71 -26.96
CA GLN A 606 -21.69 -7.51 -26.17
C GLN A 606 -21.28 -6.81 -24.87
N PHE A 607 -21.06 -5.49 -24.90
CA PHE A 607 -20.80 -4.71 -23.69
C PHE A 607 -21.95 -4.83 -22.70
N LYS A 608 -23.20 -4.58 -23.12
CA LYS A 608 -24.38 -4.66 -22.25
C LYS A 608 -24.63 -6.05 -21.67
N GLU A 609 -24.36 -7.11 -22.43
CA GLU A 609 -24.63 -8.49 -22.00
C GLU A 609 -23.49 -9.15 -21.21
N LYS A 610 -22.24 -8.70 -21.40
CA LYS A 610 -21.04 -9.35 -20.84
C LYS A 610 -20.31 -8.51 -19.79
N THR A 611 -20.82 -7.32 -19.47
CA THR A 611 -20.26 -6.44 -18.44
C THR A 611 -21.33 -6.08 -17.40
N GLU A 612 -20.87 -5.58 -16.26
CA GLU A 612 -21.71 -5.16 -15.14
C GLU A 612 -21.28 -3.76 -14.70
N SER A 613 -22.24 -2.93 -14.29
CA SER A 613 -21.94 -1.57 -13.82
C SER A 613 -21.02 -1.61 -12.60
N GLY A 614 -19.97 -0.78 -12.60
CA GLY A 614 -19.00 -0.69 -11.50
C GLY A 614 -17.95 -1.81 -11.47
N LYS A 615 -17.96 -2.74 -12.43
CA LYS A 615 -16.94 -3.79 -12.56
C LYS A 615 -16.26 -3.73 -13.93
N ILE A 616 -14.95 -3.98 -13.94
CA ILE A 616 -14.18 -4.03 -15.18
C ILE A 616 -14.07 -5.48 -15.64
N ASN A 617 -14.56 -5.76 -16.85
CA ASN A 617 -14.30 -7.00 -17.57
C ASN A 617 -13.14 -6.79 -18.54
N VAL A 618 -12.01 -7.43 -18.30
CA VAL A 618 -10.76 -7.21 -19.07
C VAL A 618 -10.92 -7.51 -20.57
N LYS A 619 -11.92 -8.31 -20.95
CA LYS A 619 -12.19 -8.67 -22.34
C LYS A 619 -13.21 -7.75 -23.02
N PHE A 620 -14.32 -7.45 -22.35
CA PHE A 620 -15.50 -6.82 -22.96
C PHE A 620 -15.79 -5.39 -22.48
N SER A 621 -15.12 -4.90 -21.44
CA SER A 621 -15.20 -3.48 -21.07
C SER A 621 -14.48 -2.59 -22.09
N PRO A 622 -14.80 -1.29 -22.16
CA PRO A 622 -14.17 -0.36 -23.11
C PRO A 622 -12.66 -0.26 -22.90
N GLY A 623 -11.87 -0.45 -23.95
CA GLY A 623 -10.41 -0.60 -23.88
C GLY A 623 -9.92 -2.01 -23.59
N GLY A 624 -10.83 -2.97 -23.44
CA GLY A 624 -10.50 -4.38 -23.22
C GLY A 624 -9.97 -5.08 -24.47
N LEU A 625 -9.68 -6.37 -24.33
CA LEU A 625 -9.06 -7.17 -25.39
C LEU A 625 -9.86 -7.17 -26.70
N VAL A 626 -11.19 -7.23 -26.64
CA VAL A 626 -12.04 -7.29 -27.85
C VAL A 626 -11.95 -6.01 -28.68
N ASP A 627 -11.84 -4.85 -28.03
CA ASP A 627 -11.73 -3.57 -28.74
C ASP A 627 -10.45 -3.51 -29.57
N LEU A 628 -9.33 -3.95 -28.99
CA LEU A 628 -8.05 -4.06 -29.69
C LEU A 628 -8.14 -5.05 -30.86
N GLU A 629 -8.68 -6.26 -30.62
CA GLU A 629 -8.80 -7.29 -31.66
C GLU A 629 -9.67 -6.84 -32.83
N TYR A 630 -10.84 -6.27 -32.56
CA TYR A 630 -11.76 -5.81 -33.60
C TYR A 630 -11.18 -4.64 -34.37
N ALA A 631 -10.59 -3.66 -33.69
CA ALA A 631 -9.97 -2.51 -34.32
C ALA A 631 -8.87 -2.94 -35.31
N VAL A 632 -7.97 -3.84 -34.90
CA VAL A 632 -6.91 -4.34 -35.79
C VAL A 632 -7.52 -5.12 -36.97
N GLN A 633 -8.49 -6.01 -36.74
CA GLN A 633 -9.14 -6.77 -37.82
C GLN A 633 -9.87 -5.87 -38.81
N ILE A 634 -10.53 -4.82 -38.33
CA ILE A 634 -11.19 -3.83 -39.18
C ILE A 634 -10.15 -3.11 -40.05
N LEU A 635 -9.01 -2.69 -39.49
CA LEU A 635 -7.93 -2.09 -40.28
C LEU A 635 -7.36 -3.08 -41.31
N GLN A 636 -7.21 -4.36 -40.95
CA GLN A 636 -6.81 -5.40 -41.90
C GLN A 636 -7.79 -5.49 -43.07
N VAL A 637 -9.10 -5.45 -42.82
CA VAL A 637 -10.13 -5.46 -43.86
C VAL A 637 -10.08 -4.21 -44.73
N MET A 638 -9.97 -3.03 -44.10
CA MET A 638 -9.97 -1.74 -44.80
C MET A 638 -8.79 -1.60 -45.77
N TYR A 639 -7.60 -2.03 -45.36
CA TYR A 639 -6.36 -1.79 -46.08
C TYR A 639 -5.77 -3.05 -46.75
N GLY A 640 -6.26 -4.25 -46.40
CA GLY A 640 -5.71 -5.53 -46.89
C GLY A 640 -5.89 -5.77 -48.39
N LYS A 641 -6.73 -4.98 -49.08
CA LYS A 641 -6.82 -5.02 -50.54
C LYS A 641 -5.48 -4.67 -51.18
N GLU A 642 -4.89 -3.56 -50.74
CA GLU A 642 -3.68 -2.97 -51.29
C GLU A 642 -2.43 -3.48 -50.56
N LEU A 643 -2.55 -3.75 -49.26
CA LEU A 643 -1.46 -4.18 -48.40
C LEU A 643 -1.59 -5.68 -48.08
N THR A 644 -1.00 -6.53 -48.91
CA THR A 644 -1.08 -7.99 -48.74
C THR A 644 -0.46 -8.49 -47.43
N GLY A 645 0.48 -7.75 -46.85
CA GLY A 645 1.07 -8.06 -45.53
C GLY A 645 0.04 -8.07 -44.39
N LEU A 646 -1.09 -7.37 -44.55
CA LEU A 646 -2.19 -7.37 -43.57
C LEU A 646 -3.06 -8.64 -43.63
N ARG A 647 -2.92 -9.49 -44.65
CA ARG A 647 -3.71 -10.71 -44.83
C ARG A 647 -3.16 -11.86 -43.98
N THR A 648 -3.05 -11.62 -42.68
CA THR A 648 -2.50 -12.56 -41.70
C THR A 648 -3.51 -12.80 -40.57
N PRO A 649 -3.65 -14.05 -40.08
CA PRO A 649 -4.50 -14.33 -38.93
C PRO A 649 -3.85 -13.91 -37.59
N ARG A 650 -2.57 -13.50 -37.62
CA ARG A 650 -1.76 -13.19 -36.43
C ARG A 650 -1.72 -11.69 -36.17
N ILE A 651 -2.13 -11.29 -34.98
CA ILE A 651 -2.29 -9.86 -34.63
C ILE A 651 -0.96 -9.11 -34.57
N HIS A 652 0.12 -9.73 -34.09
CA HIS A 652 1.45 -9.11 -34.03
C HIS A 652 1.98 -8.81 -35.44
N ASP A 653 1.78 -9.74 -36.37
CA ASP A 653 2.18 -9.56 -37.77
C ASP A 653 1.33 -8.46 -38.43
N ALA A 654 0.02 -8.39 -38.11
CA ALA A 654 -0.85 -7.32 -38.59
C ALA A 654 -0.42 -5.94 -38.07
N LEU A 655 -0.11 -5.80 -36.77
CA LEU A 655 0.37 -4.55 -36.18
C LEU A 655 1.72 -4.11 -36.78
N ALA A 656 2.63 -5.05 -37.04
CA ALA A 656 3.89 -4.77 -37.73
C ALA A 656 3.63 -4.25 -39.16
N ALA A 657 2.77 -4.93 -39.92
CA ALA A 657 2.42 -4.52 -41.28
C ALA A 657 1.69 -3.17 -41.34
N LEU A 658 0.84 -2.84 -40.36
CA LEU A 658 0.23 -1.50 -40.24
C LEU A 658 1.26 -0.40 -39.98
N THR A 659 2.35 -0.72 -39.27
CA THR A 659 3.46 0.20 -39.01
C THR A 659 4.31 0.42 -40.25
N GLU A 660 4.66 -0.67 -40.94
CA GLU A 660 5.43 -0.63 -42.21
C GLU A 660 4.70 0.18 -43.28
N ALA A 661 3.37 0.13 -43.28
CA ALA A 661 2.51 0.91 -44.17
C ALA A 661 2.30 2.38 -43.76
N GLY A 662 2.83 2.81 -42.60
CA GLY A 662 2.66 4.16 -42.07
C GLY A 662 1.24 4.48 -41.58
N ILE A 663 0.37 3.46 -41.41
CA ILE A 663 -0.98 3.63 -40.85
C ILE A 663 -0.90 3.84 -39.34
N LEU A 664 0.01 3.13 -38.67
CA LEU A 664 0.34 3.29 -37.26
C LEU A 664 1.76 3.83 -37.10
N SER A 665 1.98 4.62 -36.04
CA SER A 665 3.34 4.98 -35.63
C SER A 665 4.02 3.83 -34.89
N ALA A 666 5.36 3.77 -34.92
CA ALA A 666 6.12 2.75 -34.19
C ALA A 666 5.83 2.75 -32.67
N GLU A 667 5.60 3.94 -32.11
CA GLU A 667 5.24 4.12 -30.70
C GLU A 667 3.85 3.53 -30.37
N GLU A 668 2.85 3.88 -31.19
CA GLU A 668 1.50 3.35 -31.05
C GLU A 668 1.47 1.82 -31.18
N THR A 669 2.22 1.28 -32.13
CA THR A 669 2.36 -0.18 -32.28
C THR A 669 3.02 -0.81 -31.06
N ALA A 670 4.08 -0.22 -30.51
CA ALA A 670 4.71 -0.73 -29.28
C ALA A 670 3.72 -0.74 -28.10
N GLN A 671 2.92 0.32 -27.95
CA GLN A 671 1.87 0.40 -26.92
C GLN A 671 0.77 -0.66 -27.12
N LEU A 672 0.32 -0.89 -28.35
CA LEU A 672 -0.71 -1.88 -28.66
C LEU A 672 -0.22 -3.32 -28.52
N VAL A 673 1.03 -3.60 -28.91
CA VAL A 673 1.66 -4.90 -28.68
C VAL A 673 1.78 -5.16 -27.17
N GLY A 674 2.29 -4.18 -26.42
CA GLY A 674 2.37 -4.25 -24.96
C GLY A 674 1.00 -4.46 -24.32
N GLY A 675 -0.02 -3.73 -24.77
CA GLY A 675 -1.40 -3.86 -24.30
C GLY A 675 -2.02 -5.22 -24.62
N TYR A 676 -1.83 -5.74 -25.84
CA TYR A 676 -2.32 -7.07 -26.22
C TYR A 676 -1.68 -8.17 -25.36
N ASP A 677 -0.36 -8.16 -25.25
CA ASP A 677 0.38 -9.16 -24.47
C ASP A 677 0.01 -9.08 -22.98
N PHE A 678 -0.10 -7.87 -22.42
CA PHE A 678 -0.55 -7.63 -21.05
C PHE A 678 -1.97 -8.14 -20.79
N LEU A 679 -2.95 -7.75 -21.61
CA LEU A 679 -4.35 -8.15 -21.44
C LEU A 679 -4.52 -9.67 -21.59
N ARG A 680 -3.75 -10.31 -22.49
CA ARG A 680 -3.72 -11.77 -22.63
C ARG A 680 -3.15 -12.44 -21.38
N ASN A 681 -2.03 -11.95 -20.87
CA ASN A 681 -1.43 -12.45 -19.64
C ASN A 681 -2.39 -12.30 -18.46
N LEU A 682 -3.05 -11.15 -18.34
CA LEU A 682 -4.02 -10.87 -17.29
C LEU A 682 -5.22 -11.82 -17.34
N ILE A 683 -5.79 -12.05 -18.53
CA ILE A 683 -6.90 -13.00 -18.72
C ILE A 683 -6.46 -14.42 -18.35
N ASN A 684 -5.27 -14.85 -18.75
CA ASN A 684 -4.74 -16.16 -18.38
C ASN A 684 -4.50 -16.27 -16.87
N ALA A 685 -3.95 -15.22 -16.26
CA ALA A 685 -3.69 -15.13 -14.84
C ALA A 685 -4.99 -15.27 -14.03
N MET A 686 -6.06 -14.57 -14.43
CA MET A 686 -7.39 -14.68 -13.82
C MET A 686 -7.99 -16.08 -14.01
N ARG A 687 -7.88 -16.66 -15.21
CA ARG A 687 -8.39 -18.02 -15.48
C ARG A 687 -7.72 -19.08 -14.62
N MET A 688 -6.41 -18.95 -14.41
CA MET A 688 -5.66 -19.85 -13.53
C MET A 688 -6.00 -19.64 -12.04
N LEU A 689 -6.33 -18.40 -11.66
CA LEU A 689 -6.73 -18.04 -10.30
C LEU A 689 -8.12 -18.60 -9.96
N ARG A 690 -9.10 -18.42 -10.85
CA ARG A 690 -10.51 -18.79 -10.60
C ARG A 690 -10.93 -20.17 -11.11
N GLY A 691 -10.10 -20.82 -11.94
CA GLY A 691 -10.43 -22.10 -12.56
C GLY A 691 -11.62 -22.05 -13.54
N SER A 692 -12.05 -20.87 -13.97
CA SER A 692 -13.19 -20.66 -14.87
C SER A 692 -12.79 -19.89 -16.14
N ALA A 693 -13.35 -20.30 -17.27
CA ALA A 693 -13.16 -19.63 -18.56
C ALA A 693 -14.04 -18.37 -18.73
N LYS A 694 -15.10 -18.25 -17.93
CA LYS A 694 -16.22 -17.30 -18.12
C LYS A 694 -16.06 -16.02 -17.31
N ASP A 695 -15.56 -16.13 -16.08
CA ASP A 695 -15.44 -14.99 -15.18
C ASP A 695 -14.12 -14.25 -15.42
N LEU A 696 -14.23 -13.06 -16.01
CA LEU A 696 -13.11 -12.16 -16.35
C LEU A 696 -13.29 -10.77 -15.73
N PHE A 697 -14.09 -10.68 -14.67
CA PHE A 697 -14.26 -9.43 -13.91
C PHE A 697 -13.09 -9.23 -12.96
N LEU A 698 -12.46 -8.06 -13.00
CA LEU A 698 -11.40 -7.74 -12.06
C LEU A 698 -11.94 -7.78 -10.61
N PRO A 699 -11.21 -8.42 -9.68
CA PRO A 699 -11.53 -8.31 -8.28
C PRO A 699 -11.33 -6.87 -7.79
N PRO A 700 -11.93 -6.46 -6.65
CA PRO A 700 -11.68 -5.15 -6.06
C PRO A 700 -10.18 -4.92 -5.80
N VAL A 701 -9.66 -3.72 -6.08
CA VAL A 701 -8.22 -3.41 -6.02
C VAL A 701 -7.63 -3.65 -4.62
N ASP A 702 -8.40 -3.39 -3.56
CA ASP A 702 -7.98 -3.60 -2.17
C ASP A 702 -8.18 -5.04 -1.68
N SER A 703 -8.61 -5.96 -2.54
CA SER A 703 -8.85 -7.36 -2.16
C SER A 703 -7.57 -8.21 -2.25
N ASP A 704 -7.49 -9.23 -1.40
CA ASP A 704 -6.39 -10.18 -1.43
C ASP A 704 -6.32 -10.93 -2.77
N GLU A 705 -7.47 -11.22 -3.39
CA GLU A 705 -7.55 -11.81 -4.73
C GLU A 705 -6.82 -10.95 -5.78
N PHE A 706 -6.96 -9.62 -5.71
CA PHE A 706 -6.26 -8.70 -6.61
C PHE A 706 -4.75 -8.67 -6.33
N ALA A 707 -4.34 -8.70 -5.06
CA ALA A 707 -2.93 -8.83 -4.69
C ALA A 707 -2.31 -10.16 -5.18
N HIS A 708 -3.09 -11.26 -5.16
CA HIS A 708 -2.68 -12.57 -5.67
C HIS A 708 -2.51 -12.52 -7.20
N LEU A 709 -3.44 -11.84 -7.88
CA LEU A 709 -3.37 -11.58 -9.32
C LEU A 709 -2.13 -10.75 -9.69
N ALA A 710 -1.80 -9.71 -8.92
CA ALA A 710 -0.59 -8.90 -9.12
C ALA A 710 0.69 -9.73 -8.98
N ARG A 711 0.84 -10.52 -7.93
CA ARG A 711 2.03 -11.39 -7.77
C ARG A 711 2.16 -12.38 -8.92
N ARG A 712 1.04 -12.92 -9.40
CA ARG A 712 0.99 -13.84 -10.54
C ARG A 712 1.38 -13.16 -11.87
N MET A 713 1.01 -11.90 -12.05
CA MET A 713 1.44 -11.09 -13.19
C MET A 713 2.94 -10.72 -13.13
N GLY A 714 3.66 -11.14 -12.08
CA GLY A 714 5.10 -10.97 -11.94
C GLY A 714 5.51 -9.71 -11.16
N TYR A 715 4.56 -8.95 -10.61
CA TYR A 715 4.86 -7.81 -9.77
C TYR A 715 5.48 -8.27 -8.45
N LYS A 716 6.70 -7.79 -8.18
CA LYS A 716 7.48 -8.16 -6.99
C LYS A 716 7.39 -7.08 -5.92
N ARG A 717 7.47 -7.51 -4.67
CA ARG A 717 7.60 -6.61 -3.51
C ARG A 717 9.01 -6.05 -3.40
N GLY A 718 9.15 -4.91 -2.72
CA GLY A 718 10.43 -4.21 -2.50
C GLY A 718 10.58 -2.91 -3.28
N GLY A 719 9.65 -2.60 -4.19
CA GLY A 719 9.48 -1.26 -4.75
C GLY A 719 8.66 -0.36 -3.82
N ALA A 720 8.69 0.95 -4.06
CA ALA A 720 7.98 1.92 -3.22
C ALA A 720 6.45 1.98 -3.46
N LEU A 721 5.93 1.27 -4.48
CA LEU A 721 4.49 1.00 -4.68
C LEU A 721 4.15 -0.44 -4.29
N ASP A 722 2.99 -0.66 -3.67
CA ASP A 722 2.44 -2.00 -3.51
C ASP A 722 2.15 -2.66 -4.87
N THR A 723 2.29 -3.98 -4.93
CA THR A 723 2.11 -4.80 -6.14
C THR A 723 0.71 -4.67 -6.74
N ALA A 724 -0.35 -4.60 -5.93
CA ALA A 724 -1.71 -4.40 -6.42
C ALA A 724 -1.84 -3.05 -7.11
N ARG A 725 -1.32 -1.98 -6.50
CA ARG A 725 -1.39 -0.65 -7.08
C ARG A 725 -0.64 -0.53 -8.41
N GLN A 726 0.52 -1.19 -8.54
CA GLN A 726 1.25 -1.27 -9.81
C GLN A 726 0.42 -1.96 -10.90
N LEU A 727 -0.18 -3.11 -10.60
CA LEU A 727 -1.05 -3.82 -11.53
C LEU A 727 -2.24 -2.94 -11.95
N HIS A 728 -2.89 -2.24 -11.01
CA HIS A 728 -4.02 -1.38 -11.31
C HIS A 728 -3.66 -0.24 -12.27
N ILE A 729 -2.54 0.44 -12.04
CA ILE A 729 -2.05 1.51 -12.93
C ILE A 729 -1.79 0.96 -14.34
N ASP A 730 -1.16 -0.19 -14.47
CA ASP A 730 -0.85 -0.77 -15.77
C ASP A 730 -2.12 -1.25 -16.50
N ILE A 731 -3.12 -1.81 -15.79
CA ILE A 731 -4.44 -2.13 -16.35
C ILE A 731 -5.08 -0.89 -16.95
N GLU A 732 -5.23 0.17 -16.15
CA GLU A 732 -5.89 1.40 -16.60
C GLU A 732 -5.15 2.07 -17.75
N THR A 733 -3.81 2.08 -17.70
CA THR A 733 -2.99 2.67 -18.76
C THR A 733 -3.12 1.90 -20.08
N HIS A 734 -3.06 0.56 -20.06
CA HIS A 734 -3.20 -0.23 -21.27
C HIS A 734 -4.61 -0.14 -21.85
N MET A 735 -5.65 -0.18 -21.01
CA MET A 735 -7.02 -0.04 -21.49
C MET A 735 -7.29 1.36 -22.06
N ALA A 736 -6.75 2.42 -21.44
CA ALA A 736 -6.84 3.79 -21.98
C ALA A 736 -6.10 3.94 -23.32
N ALA A 737 -4.94 3.30 -23.49
CA ALA A 737 -4.22 3.28 -24.76
C ALA A 737 -5.05 2.63 -25.88
N VAL A 738 -5.75 1.53 -25.59
CA VAL A 738 -6.66 0.88 -26.54
C VAL A 738 -7.85 1.79 -26.88
N ARG A 739 -8.46 2.45 -25.90
CA ARG A 739 -9.54 3.42 -26.14
C ARG A 739 -9.08 4.57 -27.04
N ALA A 740 -7.94 5.18 -26.73
CA ALA A 740 -7.35 6.24 -27.52
C ALA A 740 -7.03 5.82 -28.96
N PHE A 741 -6.58 4.56 -29.15
CA PHE A 741 -6.38 3.97 -30.49
C PHE A 741 -7.69 3.82 -31.26
N VAL A 742 -8.72 3.23 -30.66
CA VAL A 742 -10.03 3.07 -31.31
C VAL A 742 -10.62 4.43 -31.68
N GLU A 743 -10.57 5.40 -30.77
CA GLU A 743 -11.04 6.77 -31.00
C GLU A 743 -10.36 7.45 -32.17
N ARG A 744 -9.04 7.29 -32.29
CA ARG A 744 -8.24 7.94 -33.32
C ARG A 744 -8.61 7.46 -34.72
N HIS A 745 -8.91 6.17 -34.88
CA HIS A 745 -9.18 5.58 -36.19
C HIS A 745 -10.66 5.47 -36.54
N PHE A 746 -11.54 5.36 -35.55
CA PHE A 746 -12.97 5.09 -35.75
C PHE A 746 -13.91 6.09 -35.07
N GLY A 747 -13.37 7.07 -34.33
CA GLY A 747 -14.15 8.02 -33.55
C GLY A 747 -14.62 7.44 -32.21
N ARG A 748 -14.92 8.34 -31.26
CA ARG A 748 -15.31 7.98 -29.88
C ARG A 748 -16.63 7.20 -29.82
N ASP A 749 -17.55 7.47 -30.73
CA ASP A 749 -18.84 6.76 -30.82
C ASP A 749 -18.69 5.27 -31.18
N SER A 750 -17.50 4.85 -31.64
CA SER A 750 -17.16 3.45 -31.89
C SER A 750 -16.80 2.68 -30.61
N LEU A 751 -16.52 3.37 -29.50
CA LEU A 751 -16.32 2.74 -28.21
C LEU A 751 -17.67 2.46 -27.53
N PRO A 752 -17.88 1.26 -27.00
CA PRO A 752 -19.08 0.99 -26.22
C PRO A 752 -19.05 1.78 -24.91
N GLY A 753 -20.22 2.21 -24.43
CA GLY A 753 -20.31 3.00 -23.18
C GLY A 753 -19.45 4.28 -23.21
N SER A 754 -19.72 5.18 -24.15
CA SER A 754 -18.93 6.38 -24.46
C SER A 754 -18.62 7.32 -23.27
N GLY A 755 -19.38 7.23 -22.17
CA GLY A 755 -19.15 7.93 -20.90
C GLY A 755 -18.10 7.29 -19.96
N THR A 756 -17.34 6.29 -20.41
CA THR A 756 -16.30 5.63 -19.59
C THR A 756 -14.91 6.22 -19.85
N GLY A 757 -14.15 6.52 -18.79
CA GLY A 757 -12.77 7.00 -18.94
C GLY A 757 -12.12 7.33 -17.60
N THR A 758 -10.81 7.41 -17.62
CA THR A 758 -9.96 7.79 -16.48
C THR A 758 -9.04 8.95 -16.86
N VAL A 759 -8.22 9.42 -15.93
CA VAL A 759 -7.22 10.46 -16.23
C VAL A 759 -6.22 10.04 -17.29
N ALA A 760 -5.95 8.74 -17.43
CA ALA A 760 -5.08 8.25 -18.50
C ALA A 760 -5.69 8.57 -19.88
N ASP A 761 -7.01 8.48 -20.04
CA ASP A 761 -7.69 8.88 -21.28
C ASP A 761 -7.53 10.39 -21.55
N LEU A 762 -7.58 11.21 -20.49
CA LEU A 762 -7.35 12.66 -20.61
C LEU A 762 -5.95 12.99 -21.11
N VAL A 763 -4.96 12.16 -20.78
CA VAL A 763 -3.58 12.31 -21.26
C VAL A 763 -3.46 11.77 -22.69
N LEU A 764 -3.87 10.52 -22.92
CA LEU A 764 -3.61 9.76 -24.16
C LEU A 764 -4.54 10.11 -25.33
N SER A 765 -5.71 10.68 -25.06
CA SER A 765 -6.69 11.10 -26.08
C SER A 765 -6.93 12.61 -26.06
N ASN A 766 -7.09 13.20 -27.26
CA ASN A 766 -7.50 14.59 -27.45
C ASN A 766 -9.01 14.72 -27.75
N SER A 767 -9.70 13.59 -27.90
CA SER A 767 -11.09 13.53 -28.36
C SER A 767 -12.09 13.27 -27.22
N VAL A 768 -11.64 13.35 -25.96
CA VAL A 768 -12.50 13.12 -24.79
C VAL A 768 -13.54 14.26 -24.67
N PRO A 769 -14.86 13.95 -24.65
CA PRO A 769 -15.91 14.95 -24.54
C PRO A 769 -15.78 15.83 -23.30
N GLU A 770 -16.20 17.09 -23.38
CA GLU A 770 -16.11 18.05 -22.26
C GLU A 770 -16.81 17.57 -20.99
N ASP A 771 -18.04 17.06 -21.11
CA ASP A 771 -18.79 16.55 -19.95
C ASP A 771 -18.04 15.43 -19.22
N LEU A 772 -17.38 14.53 -19.97
CA LEU A 772 -16.59 13.44 -19.39
C LEU A 772 -15.28 13.95 -18.77
N ARG A 773 -14.62 14.94 -19.40
CA ARG A 773 -13.46 15.63 -18.81
C ARG A 773 -13.82 16.25 -17.46
N HIS A 774 -14.94 16.96 -17.41
CA HIS A 774 -15.46 17.56 -16.19
C HIS A 774 -15.80 16.52 -15.12
N GLN A 775 -16.47 15.43 -15.50
CA GLN A 775 -16.80 14.35 -14.57
C GLN A 775 -15.55 13.72 -13.95
N ILE A 776 -14.54 13.34 -14.76
CA ILE A 776 -13.31 12.70 -14.27
C ILE A 776 -12.54 13.62 -13.32
N LEU A 777 -12.37 14.89 -13.69
CA LEU A 777 -11.57 15.83 -12.89
C LEU A 777 -12.31 16.31 -11.63
N SER A 778 -13.62 16.50 -11.71
CA SER A 778 -14.41 16.84 -10.52
C SER A 778 -14.42 15.68 -9.51
N ALA A 779 -14.52 14.44 -9.98
CA ALA A 779 -14.41 13.25 -9.13
C ALA A 779 -13.02 13.11 -8.49
N ALA A 780 -11.98 13.63 -9.14
CA ALA A 780 -10.62 13.71 -8.61
C ALA A 780 -10.39 14.89 -7.64
N GLY A 781 -11.42 15.69 -7.35
CA GLY A 781 -11.38 16.79 -6.39
C GLY A 781 -10.96 18.15 -6.95
N PHE A 782 -10.80 18.28 -8.27
CA PHE A 782 -10.49 19.57 -8.91
C PHE A 782 -11.73 20.47 -8.97
N LYS A 783 -11.56 21.72 -8.56
CA LYS A 783 -12.62 22.74 -8.59
C LYS A 783 -12.73 23.43 -9.95
N ASP A 784 -11.62 23.52 -10.68
CA ASP A 784 -11.56 24.03 -12.05
C ASP A 784 -11.12 22.92 -13.02
N PRO A 785 -12.05 22.03 -13.45
CA PRO A 785 -11.75 20.96 -14.40
C PRO A 785 -11.12 21.45 -15.70
N THR A 786 -11.52 22.63 -16.20
CA THR A 786 -11.03 23.17 -17.46
C THR A 786 -9.54 23.50 -17.36
N ARG A 787 -9.13 24.18 -16.28
CA ARG A 787 -7.72 24.46 -16.00
C ARG A 787 -6.93 23.21 -15.66
N ALA A 788 -7.50 22.29 -14.88
CA ALA A 788 -6.85 21.03 -14.55
C ALA A 788 -6.55 20.20 -15.81
N TYR A 789 -7.47 20.14 -16.75
CA TYR A 789 -7.25 19.49 -18.05
C TYR A 789 -6.10 20.14 -18.84
N ALA A 790 -6.07 21.48 -18.88
CA ALA A 790 -4.99 22.21 -19.56
C ALA A 790 -3.61 21.92 -18.92
N ASN A 791 -3.54 21.88 -17.59
CA ASN A 791 -2.31 21.56 -16.86
C ASN A 791 -1.86 20.12 -17.14
N LEU A 792 -2.77 19.14 -17.13
CA LEU A 792 -2.46 17.75 -17.47
C LEU A 792 -1.90 17.61 -18.89
N LYS A 793 -2.46 18.35 -19.87
CA LYS A 793 -1.96 18.34 -21.25
C LYS A 793 -0.57 18.94 -21.38
N ARG A 794 -0.27 20.01 -20.65
CA ARG A 794 1.07 20.62 -20.66
C ARG A 794 2.11 19.74 -19.95
N LEU A 795 1.74 19.10 -18.84
CA LEU A 795 2.58 18.11 -18.17
C LEU A 795 2.86 16.90 -19.06
N ALA A 796 1.84 16.40 -19.78
CA ALA A 796 2.04 15.30 -20.72
C ALA A 796 3.09 15.63 -21.81
N GLY A 797 3.14 16.88 -22.28
CA GLY A 797 4.14 17.35 -23.23
C GLY A 797 4.08 16.63 -24.58
N ASP A 798 5.25 16.24 -25.10
CA ASP A 798 5.39 15.52 -26.38
C ASP A 798 4.86 14.08 -26.30
N LYS A 799 4.46 13.53 -27.45
CA LYS A 799 3.86 12.18 -27.55
C LYS A 799 4.65 11.08 -26.83
N LEU A 800 5.98 11.09 -26.98
CA LEU A 800 6.90 10.12 -26.36
C LEU A 800 6.77 10.03 -24.83
N LYS A 801 6.32 11.11 -24.17
CA LYS A 801 6.18 11.20 -22.70
C LYS A 801 4.77 10.82 -22.22
N HIS A 802 3.79 10.72 -23.12
CA HIS A 802 2.37 10.57 -22.77
C HIS A 802 2.12 9.28 -21.98
N HIS A 803 2.75 8.18 -22.36
CA HIS A 803 2.55 6.90 -21.67
C HIS A 803 3.11 6.91 -20.25
N THR A 804 4.34 7.38 -20.07
CA THR A 804 4.99 7.51 -18.75
C THR A 804 4.21 8.48 -17.86
N PHE A 805 3.77 9.61 -18.41
CA PHE A 805 2.97 10.57 -17.66
C PHE A 805 1.56 10.06 -17.36
N ALA A 806 0.92 9.29 -18.23
CA ALA A 806 -0.41 8.70 -17.96
C ALA A 806 -0.38 7.78 -16.72
N ARG A 807 0.67 6.95 -16.60
CA ARG A 807 0.89 6.11 -15.40
C ARG A 807 1.08 6.97 -14.15
N LEU A 808 1.85 8.05 -14.28
CA LEU A 808 2.11 8.97 -13.16
C LEU A 808 0.85 9.78 -12.78
N ALA A 809 0.02 10.16 -13.75
CA ALA A 809 -1.22 10.89 -13.53
C ALA A 809 -2.26 10.05 -12.78
N LEU A 810 -2.36 8.74 -13.08
CA LEU A 810 -3.18 7.80 -12.33
C LEU A 810 -2.74 7.75 -10.86
N LEU A 811 -1.43 7.66 -10.60
CA LEU A 811 -0.89 7.68 -9.24
C LEU A 811 -1.12 9.04 -8.54
N ALA A 812 -0.93 10.14 -9.27
CA ALA A 812 -1.01 11.49 -8.73
C ALA A 812 -2.44 11.88 -8.34
N ILE A 813 -3.47 11.46 -9.08
CA ILE A 813 -4.86 11.84 -8.77
C ILE A 813 -5.30 11.32 -7.40
N ASP A 814 -4.97 10.08 -7.06
CA ASP A 814 -5.32 9.52 -5.75
C ASP A 814 -4.66 10.31 -4.61
N ILE A 815 -3.44 10.79 -4.85
CA ILE A 815 -2.69 11.62 -3.89
C ILE A 815 -3.35 13.00 -3.81
N LEU A 816 -3.60 13.64 -4.95
CA LEU A 816 -4.19 14.97 -5.06
C LEU A 816 -5.57 15.05 -4.43
N LEU A 817 -6.41 14.01 -4.59
CA LEU A 817 -7.72 13.93 -3.94
C LEU A 817 -7.63 14.07 -2.40
N ARG A 818 -6.50 13.64 -1.83
CA ARG A 818 -6.19 13.70 -0.39
C ARG A 818 -5.39 14.94 0.00
N MET A 819 -5.36 15.98 -0.85
CA MET A 819 -4.65 17.22 -0.59
C MET A 819 -5.60 18.40 -0.35
N PRO A 820 -5.21 19.41 0.46
CA PRO A 820 -6.06 20.56 0.78
C PRO A 820 -6.53 21.36 -0.44
N ASP A 821 -5.66 21.51 -1.44
CA ASP A 821 -5.87 22.28 -2.66
C ASP A 821 -5.25 21.56 -3.89
N PRO A 822 -6.01 20.69 -4.56
CA PRO A 822 -5.54 19.92 -5.72
C PRO A 822 -5.22 20.81 -6.94
N ASP A 823 -6.02 21.86 -7.16
CA ASP A 823 -5.85 22.79 -8.27
C ASP A 823 -4.53 23.58 -8.16
N MET A 824 -4.21 24.12 -6.98
CA MET A 824 -2.94 24.79 -6.71
C MET A 824 -1.76 23.82 -6.88
N ALA A 825 -1.91 22.58 -6.40
CA ALA A 825 -0.87 21.57 -6.50
C ALA A 825 -0.53 21.22 -7.95
N LEU A 826 -1.55 20.99 -8.77
CA LEU A 826 -1.38 20.64 -10.19
C LEU A 826 -0.78 21.81 -10.99
N ASN A 827 -1.19 23.04 -10.70
CA ASN A 827 -0.61 24.24 -11.32
C ASN A 827 0.87 24.42 -10.96
N ASN A 828 1.23 24.24 -9.69
CA ASN A 828 2.63 24.34 -9.25
C ASN A 828 3.48 23.19 -9.77
N TRP A 829 2.90 21.99 -9.93
CA TRP A 829 3.59 20.87 -10.56
C TRP A 829 3.93 21.13 -12.03
N GLU A 830 2.98 21.68 -12.80
CA GLU A 830 3.22 22.11 -14.19
C GLU A 830 4.36 23.13 -14.29
N ARG A 831 4.34 24.18 -13.45
CA ARG A 831 5.41 25.18 -13.38
C ARG A 831 6.77 24.58 -13.02
N TYR A 832 6.80 23.65 -12.06
CA TYR A 832 8.02 22.99 -11.62
C TYR A 832 8.64 22.15 -12.74
N ILE A 833 7.84 21.32 -13.41
CA ILE A 833 8.31 20.47 -14.51
C ILE A 833 8.84 21.32 -15.68
N HIS A 834 8.20 22.45 -15.98
CA HIS A 834 8.66 23.36 -17.04
C HIS A 834 10.06 23.93 -16.78
N GLY A 835 10.48 24.04 -15.52
CA GLY A 835 11.82 24.48 -15.13
C GLY A 835 12.89 23.39 -15.18
N LEU A 836 12.54 22.11 -15.39
CA LEU A 836 13.49 21.01 -15.35
C LEU A 836 14.12 20.73 -16.73
N PRO A 837 15.42 20.36 -16.79
CA PRO A 837 16.07 19.97 -18.05
C PRO A 837 15.49 18.71 -18.71
N SER A 838 15.03 17.73 -17.91
CA SER A 838 14.49 16.46 -18.40
C SER A 838 13.27 16.01 -17.57
N PRO A 839 12.05 16.39 -17.99
CA PRO A 839 10.80 15.94 -17.36
C PRO A 839 10.65 14.42 -17.31
N GLU A 840 11.03 13.71 -18.37
CA GLU A 840 10.85 12.26 -18.48
C GLU A 840 11.70 11.49 -17.46
N PHE A 841 12.96 11.90 -17.27
CA PHE A 841 13.80 11.33 -16.22
C PHE A 841 13.18 11.53 -14.83
N HIS A 842 12.62 12.73 -14.59
CA HIS A 842 11.95 13.03 -13.35
C HIS A 842 10.69 12.18 -13.14
N TYR A 843 9.86 11.97 -14.17
CA TYR A 843 8.68 11.10 -14.08
C TYR A 843 9.04 9.65 -13.72
N ASN A 844 10.12 9.11 -14.29
CA ASN A 844 10.61 7.78 -13.96
C ASN A 844 11.07 7.69 -12.49
N ILE A 845 11.72 8.74 -11.97
CA ILE A 845 12.07 8.81 -10.55
C ILE A 845 10.81 8.78 -9.69
N LEU A 846 9.80 9.60 -10.01
CA LEU A 846 8.55 9.68 -9.23
C LEU A 846 7.76 8.36 -9.25
N LEU A 847 7.71 7.67 -10.40
CA LEU A 847 7.11 6.33 -10.50
C LEU A 847 7.87 5.28 -9.67
N SER A 848 9.20 5.37 -9.65
CA SER A 848 10.03 4.45 -8.86
C SER A 848 9.98 4.74 -7.35
N GLN A 849 9.67 5.98 -6.96
CA GLN A 849 9.67 6.48 -5.58
C GLN A 849 8.45 7.39 -5.31
N PRO A 850 7.22 6.83 -5.19
CA PRO A 850 5.97 7.57 -4.99
C PRO A 850 5.97 8.51 -3.78
N MET A 851 6.72 8.18 -2.72
CA MET A 851 6.84 9.07 -1.57
C MET A 851 7.40 10.45 -1.97
N ARG A 852 8.28 10.51 -2.98
CA ARG A 852 8.76 11.79 -3.53
C ARG A 852 7.63 12.59 -4.17
N LEU A 853 6.77 11.91 -4.93
CA LEU A 853 5.58 12.52 -5.53
C LEU A 853 4.63 13.04 -4.44
N GLU A 854 4.40 12.25 -3.39
CA GLU A 854 3.52 12.63 -2.27
C GLU A 854 4.05 13.85 -1.51
N ILE A 855 5.34 13.88 -1.17
CA ILE A 855 6.00 15.03 -0.53
C ILE A 855 5.91 16.27 -1.43
N MET A 856 6.25 16.13 -2.70
CA MET A 856 6.23 17.25 -3.66
C MET A 856 4.82 17.82 -3.83
N LEU A 857 3.81 16.96 -4.03
CA LEU A 857 2.42 17.41 -4.18
C LEU A 857 1.87 18.00 -2.87
N SER A 858 2.30 17.49 -1.71
CA SER A 858 1.94 18.07 -0.40
C SER A 858 2.50 19.49 -0.25
N ILE A 859 3.74 19.72 -0.67
CA ILE A 859 4.35 21.06 -0.69
C ILE A 859 3.55 21.98 -1.64
N PHE A 860 3.30 21.52 -2.86
CA PHE A 860 2.60 22.29 -3.89
C PHE A 860 1.14 22.60 -3.56
N SER A 861 0.49 21.78 -2.72
CA SER A 861 -0.87 22.01 -2.21
C SER A 861 -0.92 22.80 -0.89
N GLY A 862 0.15 22.70 -0.10
CA GLY A 862 0.22 23.28 1.25
C GLY A 862 0.66 24.73 1.26
N SER A 863 1.55 25.15 0.35
CA SER A 863 2.11 26.51 0.34
C SER A 863 2.58 26.94 -1.06
N GLN A 864 2.10 28.10 -1.50
CA GLN A 864 2.57 28.74 -2.73
C GLN A 864 4.03 29.23 -2.59
N PHE A 865 4.40 29.76 -1.43
CA PHE A 865 5.77 30.18 -1.14
C PHE A 865 6.78 29.02 -1.21
N LEU A 866 6.44 27.85 -0.64
CA LEU A 866 7.30 26.68 -0.72
C LEU A 866 7.36 26.12 -2.14
N ALA A 867 6.24 26.14 -2.86
CA ALA A 867 6.20 25.77 -4.27
C ALA A 867 7.11 26.66 -5.12
N ASP A 868 7.02 27.98 -4.97
CA ASP A 868 7.88 28.94 -5.67
C ASP A 868 9.36 28.77 -5.30
N THR A 869 9.64 28.38 -4.05
CA THR A 869 11.00 28.05 -3.59
C THR A 869 11.57 26.85 -4.35
N LEU A 870 10.79 25.78 -4.53
CA LEU A 870 11.18 24.60 -5.31
C LEU A 870 11.26 24.87 -6.80
N ILE A 871 10.32 25.64 -7.37
CA ILE A 871 10.34 26.01 -8.79
C ILE A 871 11.60 26.81 -9.12
N ARG A 872 12.02 27.69 -8.19
CA ARG A 872 13.24 28.49 -8.35
C ARG A 872 14.53 27.69 -8.12
N ASN A 873 14.52 26.72 -7.20
CA ASN A 873 15.70 25.91 -6.85
C ASN A 873 15.30 24.41 -6.78
N PRO A 874 15.15 23.73 -7.94
CA PRO A 874 14.66 22.35 -7.99
C PRO A 874 15.52 21.35 -7.20
N GLU A 875 16.81 21.62 -7.05
CA GLU A 875 17.74 20.81 -6.28
C GLU A 875 17.41 20.74 -4.78
N PHE A 876 16.63 21.69 -4.26
CA PHE A 876 16.18 21.65 -2.87
C PHE A 876 15.23 20.49 -2.59
N LEU A 877 14.52 19.98 -3.61
CA LEU A 877 13.68 18.79 -3.45
C LEU A 877 14.56 17.58 -3.08
N GLU A 878 15.66 17.37 -3.79
CA GLU A 878 16.58 16.26 -3.52
C GLU A 878 17.22 16.35 -2.12
N TRP A 879 17.45 17.57 -1.63
CA TRP A 879 17.98 17.78 -0.29
C TRP A 879 16.94 17.55 0.81
N VAL A 880 15.70 18.03 0.62
CA VAL A 880 14.65 17.97 1.65
C VAL A 880 14.12 16.56 1.87
N ILE A 881 14.10 15.71 0.83
CA ILE A 881 13.58 14.34 0.91
C ILE A 881 14.55 13.35 1.57
N ILE A 882 15.80 13.75 1.84
CA ILE A 882 16.77 12.90 2.55
C ILE A 882 16.25 12.66 3.97
N PRO A 883 16.05 11.40 4.42
CA PRO A 883 15.46 11.13 5.73
C PRO A 883 16.21 11.80 6.90
N GLY A 884 17.54 11.87 6.83
CA GLY A 884 18.38 12.54 7.82
C GLY A 884 18.10 14.04 7.96
N ASN A 885 17.72 14.71 6.87
CA ASN A 885 17.34 16.12 6.89
C ASN A 885 15.88 16.30 7.30
N LEU A 886 14.99 15.47 6.75
CA LEU A 886 13.55 15.64 6.91
C LEU A 886 13.06 15.29 8.31
N HIS A 887 13.55 14.21 8.93
CA HIS A 887 12.95 13.68 10.17
C HIS A 887 13.54 14.27 11.45
N HIS A 888 14.73 14.85 11.41
CA HIS A 888 15.42 15.33 12.61
C HIS A 888 15.34 16.85 12.79
N LEU A 889 15.34 17.27 14.07
CA LEU A 889 15.55 18.67 14.44
C LEU A 889 17.02 19.03 14.19
N ARG A 890 17.26 20.13 13.50
CA ARG A 890 18.63 20.64 13.30
C ARG A 890 19.08 21.40 14.53
N LYS A 891 20.29 21.11 15.03
CA LYS A 891 20.88 21.87 16.12
C LYS A 891 21.37 23.22 15.61
N ARG A 892 21.33 24.22 16.48
CA ARG A 892 21.85 25.57 16.22
C ARG A 892 23.29 25.54 15.70
N THR A 893 24.16 24.76 16.36
CA THR A 893 25.58 24.61 15.98
C THR A 893 25.76 24.07 14.57
N ASP A 894 24.90 23.15 14.13
CA ASP A 894 24.99 22.55 12.80
C ASP A 894 24.61 23.57 11.72
N LEU A 895 23.64 24.44 12.01
CA LEU A 895 23.24 25.55 11.14
C LEU A 895 24.35 26.61 11.06
N GLU A 896 24.92 27.00 12.21
CA GLU A 896 26.01 27.98 12.30
C GLU A 896 27.26 27.49 11.56
N ASN A 897 27.65 26.22 11.71
CA ASN A 897 28.78 25.65 11.00
C ASN A 897 28.58 25.67 9.47
N GLU A 898 27.39 25.32 9.00
CA GLU A 898 27.08 25.33 7.56
C GLU A 898 27.08 26.76 7.00
N LEU A 899 26.52 27.72 7.75
CA LEU A 899 26.55 29.14 7.41
C LEU A 899 27.97 29.70 7.39
N GLN A 900 28.84 29.28 8.32
CA GLN A 900 30.24 29.68 8.34
C GLN A 900 30.98 29.14 7.11
N MET A 901 30.81 27.87 6.77
CA MET A 901 31.40 27.29 5.55
C MET A 901 30.90 28.00 4.29
N ALA A 902 29.61 28.37 4.24
CA ALA A 902 29.06 29.14 3.14
C ALA A 902 29.64 30.56 3.08
N SER A 903 29.83 31.22 4.23
CA SER A 903 30.48 32.52 4.34
C SER A 903 31.92 32.50 3.82
N ASP A 904 32.72 31.52 4.24
CA ASP A 904 34.13 31.39 3.88
C ASP A 904 34.32 31.12 2.38
N GLY A 905 33.35 30.49 1.73
CA GLY A 905 33.35 30.23 0.28
C GLY A 905 32.89 31.41 -0.60
N CYS A 906 32.37 32.49 -0.01
CA CYS A 906 31.89 33.65 -0.77
C CYS A 906 33.03 34.60 -1.14
N ASN A 907 33.12 34.99 -2.42
CA ASN A 907 34.16 35.91 -2.91
C ASN A 907 33.79 37.39 -2.74
N SER A 908 32.52 37.68 -2.40
CA SER A 908 32.04 39.04 -2.19
C SER A 908 30.96 39.12 -1.11
N TYR A 909 30.79 40.31 -0.54
CA TYR A 909 29.74 40.54 0.45
C TYR A 909 28.33 40.38 -0.13
N ARG A 910 28.13 40.76 -1.40
CA ARG A 910 26.85 40.57 -2.10
C ARG A 910 26.51 39.08 -2.26
N GLU A 911 27.50 38.26 -2.58
CA GLU A 911 27.33 36.81 -2.69
C GLU A 911 26.91 36.21 -1.34
N TRP A 912 27.57 36.63 -0.26
CA TRP A 912 27.19 36.25 1.11
C TRP A 912 25.72 36.58 1.43
N LEU A 913 25.28 37.81 1.13
CA LEU A 913 23.88 38.21 1.34
C LEU A 913 22.91 37.30 0.58
N ASN A 914 23.21 36.93 -0.67
CA ASN A 914 22.38 36.00 -1.42
C ASN A 914 22.40 34.59 -0.82
N GLN A 915 23.55 34.10 -0.35
CA GLN A 915 23.65 32.78 0.29
C GLN A 915 22.84 32.71 1.59
N LEU A 916 22.85 33.76 2.43
CA LEU A 916 22.00 33.84 3.63
C LEU A 916 20.51 33.65 3.30
N ARG A 917 20.04 34.28 2.22
CA ARG A 917 18.63 34.22 1.79
C ARG A 917 18.26 32.86 1.22
N ARG A 918 19.14 32.27 0.41
CA ARG A 918 18.98 30.89 -0.08
C ARG A 918 18.96 29.88 1.05
N PHE A 919 19.85 30.04 2.04
CA PHE A 919 19.89 29.20 3.23
C PHE A 919 18.58 29.29 4.02
N ARG A 920 18.09 30.52 4.31
CA ARG A 920 16.78 30.70 4.98
C ARG A 920 15.66 30.04 4.20
N ARG A 921 15.57 30.25 2.88
CA ARG A 921 14.54 29.61 2.04
C ARG A 921 14.60 28.09 2.09
N ARG A 922 15.79 27.50 1.98
CA ARG A 922 15.98 26.04 2.04
C ARG A 922 15.57 25.46 3.39
N GLU A 923 15.93 26.12 4.49
CA GLU A 923 15.53 25.67 5.83
C GLU A 923 14.04 25.89 6.11
N ILE A 924 13.44 26.98 5.64
CA ILE A 924 11.98 27.16 5.75
C ILE A 924 11.24 26.11 4.90
N LEU A 925 11.77 25.73 3.73
CA LEU A 925 11.25 24.61 2.96
C LEU A 925 11.25 23.33 3.80
N ARG A 926 12.37 22.99 4.45
CA ARG A 926 12.45 21.80 5.32
C ARG A 926 11.46 21.85 6.48
N ILE A 927 11.42 22.97 7.21
CA ILE A 927 10.52 23.15 8.35
C ILE A 927 9.06 23.08 7.88
N GLY A 928 8.74 23.75 6.77
CA GLY A 928 7.42 23.74 6.15
C GLY A 928 6.98 22.37 5.64
N THR A 929 7.89 21.60 5.02
CA THR A 929 7.61 20.20 4.63
C THR A 929 7.35 19.34 5.87
N ARG A 930 8.09 19.52 6.96
CA ARG A 930 7.83 18.80 8.23
C ARG A 930 6.46 19.15 8.81
N ASP A 931 6.08 20.42 8.77
CA ASP A 931 4.78 20.89 9.25
C ASP A 931 3.63 20.33 8.39
N ILE A 932 3.70 20.50 7.06
CA ILE A 932 2.63 20.13 6.13
C ILE A 932 2.53 18.60 5.95
N TYR A 933 3.64 17.92 5.69
CA TYR A 933 3.66 16.49 5.32
C TYR A 933 3.78 15.58 6.55
N LEU A 934 4.72 15.85 7.45
CA LEU A 934 4.91 15.01 8.65
C LEU A 934 3.99 15.39 9.82
N ARG A 935 3.31 16.54 9.75
CA ARG A 935 2.42 17.05 10.81
C ARG A 935 3.11 17.10 12.18
N VAL A 936 4.35 17.57 12.20
CA VAL A 936 5.10 17.75 13.46
C VAL A 936 4.41 18.76 14.37
N SER A 937 4.65 18.67 15.68
CA SER A 937 4.02 19.56 16.65
C SER A 937 4.39 21.03 16.41
N ILE A 938 3.45 21.93 16.67
CA ILE A 938 3.64 23.38 16.46
C ILE A 938 4.76 23.92 17.36
N GLU A 939 4.93 23.34 18.55
CA GLU A 939 6.03 23.65 19.46
C GLU A 939 7.40 23.39 18.82
N ASN A 940 7.54 22.27 18.10
CA ASN A 940 8.77 21.95 17.38
C ASN A 940 8.99 22.92 16.21
N VAL A 941 7.94 23.24 15.44
CA VAL A 941 8.02 24.21 14.33
C VAL A 941 8.49 25.58 14.85
N MET A 942 7.85 26.08 15.92
CA MET A 942 8.20 27.34 16.58
C MET A 942 9.66 27.34 17.08
N HIS A 943 10.10 26.24 17.66
CA HIS A 943 11.48 26.08 18.12
C HIS A 943 12.49 26.06 16.96
N GLU A 944 12.20 25.34 15.86
CA GLU A 944 13.07 25.28 14.68
C GLU A 944 13.17 26.64 14.00
N LEU A 945 12.07 27.37 13.86
CA LEU A 945 12.04 28.74 13.30
C LEU A 945 12.86 29.71 14.15
N SER A 946 12.75 29.61 15.48
CA SER A 946 13.54 30.43 16.42
C SER A 946 15.02 30.09 16.33
N THR A 947 15.36 28.80 16.31
CA THR A 947 16.74 28.31 16.19
C THR A 947 17.39 28.75 14.87
N LEU A 948 16.63 28.75 13.76
CA LEU A 948 17.08 29.24 12.47
C LEU A 948 17.38 30.74 12.51
N ALA A 949 16.49 31.55 13.10
CA ALA A 949 16.70 32.98 13.24
C ALA A 949 17.92 33.32 14.09
N GLU A 950 18.13 32.57 15.19
CA GLU A 950 19.31 32.69 16.04
C GLU A 950 20.61 32.39 15.29
N ALA A 951 20.68 31.25 14.60
CA ALA A 951 21.86 30.84 13.85
C ALA A 951 22.22 31.84 12.74
N ILE A 952 21.21 32.35 12.01
CA ILE A 952 21.44 33.35 10.97
C ILE A 952 21.86 34.70 11.57
N THR A 953 21.28 35.11 12.71
CA THR A 953 21.71 36.34 13.40
C THR A 953 23.15 36.23 13.88
N GLN A 954 23.55 35.08 14.42
CA GLN A 954 24.94 34.82 14.81
C GLN A 954 25.89 34.88 13.60
N ALA A 955 25.55 34.20 12.50
CA ALA A 955 26.39 34.19 11.30
C ALA A 955 26.52 35.59 10.67
N ALA A 956 25.43 36.36 10.62
CA ALA A 956 25.47 37.75 10.15
C ALA A 956 26.37 38.62 11.04
N LEU A 957 26.26 38.49 12.37
CA LEU A 957 27.13 39.19 13.32
C LEU A 957 28.61 38.84 13.10
N GLU A 958 28.93 37.55 12.95
CA GLU A 958 30.30 37.08 12.70
C GLU A 958 30.89 37.61 11.38
N ARG A 959 30.07 37.68 10.33
CA ARG A 959 30.50 38.24 9.05
C ARG A 959 30.76 39.75 9.15
N VAL A 960 29.90 40.48 9.85
CA VAL A 960 30.08 41.93 10.11
C VAL A 960 31.38 42.17 10.87
N TRP A 961 31.66 41.40 11.92
CA TRP A 961 32.92 41.50 12.66
C TRP A 961 34.14 41.22 11.79
N SER A 962 34.07 40.19 10.95
CA SER A 962 35.15 39.85 10.02
C SER A 962 35.43 40.97 9.02
N SER A 963 34.38 41.56 8.43
CA SER A 963 34.51 42.72 7.53
C SER A 963 35.13 43.93 8.23
N MET A 964 34.68 44.24 9.45
CA MET A 964 35.22 45.37 10.20
C MET A 964 36.68 45.19 10.59
N LYS A 965 37.12 43.94 10.86
CA LYS A 965 38.53 43.63 11.13
C LYS A 965 39.43 43.91 9.92
N GLU A 966 38.93 43.73 8.71
CA GLU A 966 39.65 44.03 7.46
C GLU A 966 39.67 45.54 7.16
N GLU A 967 38.60 46.28 7.52
CA GLU A 967 38.46 47.72 7.28
C GLU A 967 39.25 48.59 8.29
N ILE A 968 39.36 48.16 9.55
CA ILE A 968 39.94 48.95 10.65
C ILE A 968 41.43 48.64 10.80
N LYS A 969 42.28 49.68 10.79
CA LYS A 969 43.75 49.58 10.86
C LYS A 969 44.30 48.91 12.14
N ALA A 970 43.48 48.79 13.19
CA ALA A 970 43.79 48.15 14.47
C ALA A 970 42.93 46.89 14.72
N PRO A 971 43.18 45.77 14.01
CA PRO A 971 42.34 44.57 14.06
C PRO A 971 42.29 43.88 15.44
N GLY A 972 43.24 44.15 16.33
CA GLY A 972 43.21 43.66 17.72
C GLY A 972 42.07 44.28 18.55
N GLU A 973 41.72 45.54 18.28
CA GLU A 973 40.64 46.25 18.98
C GLU A 973 39.26 45.67 18.62
N VAL A 974 39.06 45.29 17.35
CA VAL A 974 37.82 44.64 16.88
C VAL A 974 37.60 43.27 17.55
N VAL A 975 38.68 42.51 17.79
CA VAL A 975 38.62 41.20 18.46
C VAL A 975 38.22 41.36 19.94
N ASP A 976 38.73 42.38 20.61
CA ASP A 976 38.37 42.69 22.00
C ASP A 976 36.89 43.13 22.10
N LEU A 977 36.47 44.06 21.24
CA LEU A 977 35.09 44.53 21.11
C LEU A 977 34.07 43.42 20.88
N LYS A 978 34.40 42.42 20.05
CA LYS A 978 33.54 41.25 19.81
C LYS A 978 33.18 40.51 21.11
N ASN A 979 34.13 40.42 22.05
CA ASN A 979 33.90 39.77 23.34
C ASN A 979 33.05 40.61 24.31
N HIS A 980 32.79 41.88 23.98
CA HIS A 980 32.08 42.84 24.80
C HIS A 980 30.69 43.22 24.25
N PHE A 981 30.19 42.51 23.25
CA PHE A 981 28.91 42.79 22.59
C PHE A 981 27.97 41.57 22.57
N CYS A 982 26.68 41.81 22.81
CA CYS A 982 25.62 40.81 22.81
C CYS A 982 24.38 41.35 22.09
N ILE A 983 23.71 40.50 21.32
CA ILE A 983 22.38 40.77 20.77
C ILE A 983 21.37 39.97 21.60
N MET A 984 20.43 40.69 22.20
CA MET A 984 19.26 40.17 22.89
C MET A 984 18.08 40.10 21.91
N ALA A 985 17.27 39.06 22.03
CA ALA A 985 15.97 38.98 21.39
C ALA A 985 14.86 39.32 22.40
N LEU A 986 13.80 39.93 21.89
CA LEU A 986 12.54 40.16 22.59
C LEU A 986 11.39 39.45 21.85
N GLY A 987 10.17 39.66 22.33
CA GLY A 987 8.96 39.20 21.62
C GLY A 987 8.95 37.69 21.40
N LYS A 988 8.54 37.26 20.20
CA LYS A 988 8.40 35.85 19.85
C LYS A 988 9.74 35.11 19.75
N LEU A 989 10.79 35.76 19.23
CA LEU A 989 12.13 35.17 19.16
C LEU A 989 12.72 34.95 20.55
N GLY A 990 12.56 35.94 21.43
CA GLY A 990 13.00 35.85 22.82
C GLY A 990 12.32 34.71 23.58
N GLY A 991 11.01 34.49 23.34
CA GLY A 991 10.26 33.35 23.86
C GLY A 991 10.46 32.01 23.15
N SER A 992 11.35 31.92 22.14
CA SER A 992 11.55 30.73 21.29
C SER A 992 10.25 30.22 20.65
N GLU A 993 9.40 31.15 20.22
CA GLU A 993 8.07 30.89 19.67
C GLU A 993 7.79 31.66 18.37
N LEU A 994 8.81 31.77 17.49
CA LEU A 994 8.66 32.39 16.17
C LEU A 994 7.67 31.65 15.27
N ASN A 995 7.05 32.43 14.38
CA ASN A 995 6.23 31.93 13.28
C ASN A 995 6.92 32.17 11.92
N TYR A 996 6.40 31.58 10.85
CA TYR A 996 6.99 31.64 9.50
C TYR A 996 7.32 33.05 9.00
N SER A 997 6.36 33.99 9.14
CA SER A 997 6.52 35.37 8.67
C SER A 997 6.47 36.35 9.84
N SER A 998 7.34 36.18 10.84
CA SER A 998 7.45 37.13 11.97
C SER A 998 8.60 38.12 11.76
N ASP A 999 8.44 39.32 12.34
CA ASP A 999 9.58 40.21 12.58
C ASP A 999 10.44 39.63 13.72
N ILE A 1000 11.73 39.94 13.71
CA ILE A 1000 12.62 39.61 14.83
C ILE A 1000 12.94 40.88 15.62
N ASP A 1001 12.50 40.89 16.88
CA ASP A 1001 12.72 42.00 17.81
C ASP A 1001 14.11 41.86 18.45
N LEU A 1002 15.05 42.75 18.13
CA LEU A 1002 16.43 42.67 18.60
C LEU A 1002 16.85 43.91 19.40
N LEU A 1003 17.78 43.72 20.33
CA LEU A 1003 18.41 44.77 21.14
C LEU A 1003 19.90 44.47 21.29
N GLY A 1004 20.76 45.35 20.79
CA GLY A 1004 22.20 45.28 21.04
C GLY A 1004 22.53 45.78 22.44
N VAL A 1005 23.44 45.11 23.14
CA VAL A 1005 23.95 45.50 24.47
C VAL A 1005 25.46 45.31 24.49
N PHE A 1006 26.17 46.24 25.11
CA PHE A 1006 27.61 46.13 25.33
C PHE A 1006 27.99 46.27 26.80
N ASP A 1007 29.09 45.64 27.21
CA ASP A 1007 29.65 45.79 28.56
C ASP A 1007 31.16 46.04 28.52
N ILE A 1008 31.60 47.11 29.17
CA ILE A 1008 32.99 47.57 29.22
C ILE A 1008 33.69 47.25 30.55
N SER A 1009 33.01 46.57 31.47
CA SER A 1009 33.49 46.28 32.83
C SER A 1009 34.82 45.51 32.89
N GLY A 1010 35.28 44.91 31.79
CA GLY A 1010 36.54 44.16 31.66
C GLY A 1010 37.64 44.81 30.80
N ILE A 1011 37.42 45.99 30.18
CA ILE A 1011 38.43 46.64 29.33
C ILE A 1011 39.50 47.30 30.22
N HIS A 1012 40.71 46.74 30.27
CA HIS A 1012 41.84 47.36 30.97
C HIS A 1012 42.22 48.70 30.30
N LYS A 1013 42.05 49.82 31.02
CA LYS A 1013 42.32 51.21 30.59
C LYS A 1013 43.73 51.49 30.05
N SER A 1014 44.66 50.53 30.05
CA SER A 1014 46.07 50.74 29.72
C SER A 1014 46.49 50.33 28.30
N GLN A 1015 45.59 49.83 27.44
CA GLN A 1015 45.99 49.36 26.09
C GLN A 1015 45.15 49.86 24.90
N SER A 1016 44.10 50.68 25.08
CA SER A 1016 43.39 51.30 23.93
C SER A 1016 43.20 52.80 24.12
N GLU A 1017 43.54 53.58 23.08
CA GLU A 1017 43.27 55.03 22.97
C GLU A 1017 41.79 55.32 22.64
N ILE A 1018 40.93 54.29 22.63
CA ILE A 1018 39.51 54.40 22.32
C ILE A 1018 38.78 55.07 23.50
N ARG A 1019 38.28 56.28 23.29
CA ARG A 1019 37.41 56.95 24.27
C ARG A 1019 36.06 56.22 24.30
N GLY A 1020 35.39 56.18 25.46
CA GLY A 1020 34.11 55.47 25.61
C GLY A 1020 32.98 55.89 24.64
N THR A 1021 33.08 57.07 24.02
CA THR A 1021 32.19 57.52 22.91
C THR A 1021 32.43 56.75 21.61
N ASP A 1022 33.69 56.44 21.28
CA ASP A 1022 34.07 55.80 20.02
C ASP A 1022 33.65 54.31 20.01
N LEU A 1023 33.68 53.65 21.18
CA LEU A 1023 33.25 52.26 21.35
C LEU A 1023 31.74 52.09 21.11
N LYS A 1024 30.95 53.01 21.65
CA LYS A 1024 29.48 53.01 21.52
C LYS A 1024 29.07 53.20 20.06
N ASP A 1025 29.72 54.12 19.35
CA ASP A 1025 29.45 54.39 17.93
C ASP A 1025 29.84 53.19 17.06
N LEU A 1026 30.91 52.47 17.43
CA LEU A 1026 31.31 51.24 16.76
C LEU A 1026 30.30 50.11 16.95
N CYS A 1027 29.85 49.87 18.19
CA CYS A 1027 28.81 48.88 18.47
C CYS A 1027 27.47 49.23 17.77
N ALA A 1028 27.11 50.50 17.72
CA ALA A 1028 25.96 50.97 16.95
C ALA A 1028 26.11 50.68 15.44
N THR A 1029 27.31 50.90 14.89
CA THR A 1029 27.63 50.57 13.49
C THR A 1029 27.48 49.07 13.22
N VAL A 1030 27.96 48.21 14.12
CA VAL A 1030 27.79 46.75 14.02
C VAL A 1030 26.30 46.39 13.99
N MET A 1031 25.51 46.93 14.92
CA MET A 1031 24.09 46.64 14.99
C MET A 1031 23.32 47.11 13.74
N GLU A 1032 23.66 48.28 13.19
CA GLU A 1032 23.07 48.76 11.92
C GLU A 1032 23.45 47.87 10.73
N ARG A 1033 24.71 47.42 10.64
CA ARG A 1033 25.16 46.50 9.58
C ARG A 1033 24.44 45.16 9.68
N VAL A 1034 24.32 44.58 10.88
CA VAL A 1034 23.57 43.33 11.11
C VAL A 1034 22.09 43.51 10.73
N ARG A 1035 21.45 44.61 11.15
CA ARG A 1035 20.07 44.94 10.75
C ARG A 1035 19.96 45.02 9.22
N GLY A 1036 20.92 45.68 8.57
CA GLY A 1036 21.02 45.81 7.12
C GLY A 1036 21.11 44.46 6.41
N ASP A 1037 22.07 43.62 6.80
CA ASP A 1037 22.29 42.29 6.22
C ASP A 1037 21.04 41.40 6.24
N LEU A 1038 20.33 41.41 7.37
CA LEU A 1038 19.13 40.61 7.59
C LEU A 1038 17.91 41.16 6.82
N SER A 1039 17.75 42.48 6.76
CA SER A 1039 16.54 43.14 6.24
C SER A 1039 16.60 43.54 4.77
N MET A 1040 17.80 43.70 4.20
CA MET A 1040 17.96 44.15 2.82
C MET A 1040 17.25 43.22 1.83
N HIS A 1041 16.68 43.76 0.77
CA HIS A 1041 16.15 42.95 -0.32
C HIS A 1041 17.23 42.78 -1.40
N THR A 1042 17.51 41.54 -1.77
CA THR A 1042 18.31 41.19 -2.95
C THR A 1042 17.45 40.46 -3.97
N GLU A 1043 18.03 40.02 -5.09
CA GLU A 1043 17.39 39.11 -6.03
C GLU A 1043 16.88 37.81 -5.37
N GLU A 1044 17.44 37.41 -4.22
CA GLU A 1044 17.02 36.27 -3.41
C GLU A 1044 16.01 36.63 -2.30
N GLY A 1045 15.50 37.86 -2.28
CA GLY A 1045 14.55 38.35 -1.27
C GLY A 1045 15.22 38.90 -0.02
N TYR A 1046 14.67 38.62 1.16
CA TYR A 1046 15.18 39.05 2.46
C TYR A 1046 15.28 37.86 3.42
N VAL A 1047 16.02 38.03 4.53
CA VAL A 1047 16.13 37.00 5.57
C VAL A 1047 15.04 37.21 6.62
N TYR A 1048 15.10 38.33 7.34
CA TYR A 1048 14.12 38.73 8.35
C TYR A 1048 13.93 40.24 8.34
N ARG A 1049 12.72 40.68 8.67
CA ARG A 1049 12.47 42.07 9.07
C ARG A 1049 12.93 42.22 10.52
N VAL A 1050 13.84 43.14 10.77
CA VAL A 1050 14.38 43.40 12.10
C VAL A 1050 13.72 44.63 12.72
N ASP A 1051 13.14 44.46 13.91
CA ASP A 1051 12.59 45.56 14.71
C ASP A 1051 13.49 45.89 15.90
N LEU A 1052 13.94 47.15 15.96
CA LEU A 1052 14.80 47.67 17.04
C LEU A 1052 14.06 48.68 17.94
N ARG A 1053 12.73 48.81 17.82
CA ARG A 1053 11.94 49.85 18.50
C ARG A 1053 11.66 49.54 19.97
N LEU A 1054 11.85 48.29 20.42
CA LEU A 1054 11.67 47.91 21.83
C LEU A 1054 12.85 48.29 22.74
N ARG A 1055 13.86 49.00 22.21
CA ARG A 1055 14.97 49.55 23.00
C ARG A 1055 14.52 50.73 23.88
N PRO A 1056 15.28 51.08 24.95
CA PRO A 1056 14.97 52.23 25.81
C PRO A 1056 14.70 53.51 25.03
N TYR A 1057 13.67 54.27 25.42
CA TYR A 1057 13.22 55.49 24.72
C TYR A 1057 12.83 55.29 23.24
N GLY A 1058 12.67 54.05 22.80
CA GLY A 1058 12.27 53.68 21.44
C GLY A 1058 13.19 54.27 20.36
N GLY A 1059 12.58 54.82 19.30
CA GLY A 1059 13.29 55.40 18.16
C GLY A 1059 14.24 56.56 18.52
N ALA A 1060 14.01 57.25 19.65
CA ALA A 1060 14.81 58.37 20.11
C ALA A 1060 15.98 57.96 21.03
N GLY A 1061 16.02 56.69 21.46
CA GLY A 1061 17.07 56.17 22.32
C GLY A 1061 18.28 55.63 21.57
N GLU A 1062 19.35 55.43 22.33
CA GLU A 1062 20.61 54.84 21.87
C GLU A 1062 20.35 53.48 21.19
N LEU A 1063 20.97 53.25 20.03
CA LEU A 1063 20.79 52.00 19.30
C LEU A 1063 21.32 50.79 20.08
N VAL A 1064 22.45 50.99 20.76
CA VAL A 1064 23.13 49.98 21.56
C VAL A 1064 23.50 50.61 22.92
N PRO A 1065 22.63 50.48 23.94
CA PRO A 1065 22.93 50.94 25.29
C PRO A 1065 23.95 50.04 26.00
N SER A 1066 24.67 50.60 26.98
CA SER A 1066 25.52 49.79 27.88
C SER A 1066 24.66 48.95 28.82
N ALA A 1067 25.15 47.78 29.23
CA ALA A 1067 24.44 46.90 30.17
C ALA A 1067 24.07 47.63 31.47
N SER A 1068 24.99 48.41 32.03
CA SER A 1068 24.74 49.21 33.23
C SER A 1068 23.72 50.34 33.01
N GLY A 1069 23.76 51.01 31.86
CA GLY A 1069 22.78 52.02 31.47
C GLY A 1069 21.38 51.42 31.30
N LEU A 1070 21.30 50.22 30.73
CA LEU A 1070 20.04 49.50 30.53
C LEU A 1070 19.43 49.06 31.87
N VAL A 1071 20.24 48.56 32.82
CA VAL A 1071 19.78 48.24 34.19
C VAL A 1071 19.23 49.50 34.88
N GLN A 1072 19.92 50.63 34.76
CA GLN A 1072 19.47 51.90 35.35
C GLN A 1072 18.16 52.40 34.73
N TYR A 1073 17.99 52.23 33.42
CA TYR A 1073 16.74 52.53 32.71
C TYR A 1073 15.57 51.70 33.24
N TYR A 1074 15.73 50.37 33.31
CA TYR A 1074 14.68 49.49 33.84
C TYR A 1074 14.34 49.79 35.29
N ARG A 1075 15.31 50.26 36.08
CA ARG A 1075 15.11 50.60 37.49
C ARG A 1075 14.31 51.90 37.68
N SER A 1076 14.53 52.89 36.83
CA SER A 1076 14.13 54.28 37.11
C SER A 1076 13.13 54.89 36.13
N ALA A 1077 13.08 54.40 34.88
CA ALA A 1077 12.33 55.03 33.80
C ALA A 1077 11.38 54.08 33.06
N ALA A 1078 11.67 52.77 33.01
CA ALA A 1078 10.85 51.82 32.26
C ALA A 1078 9.40 51.76 32.76
N SER A 1079 8.48 51.85 31.80
CA SER A 1079 7.06 51.69 32.04
C SER A 1079 6.68 50.22 32.22
N LEU A 1080 5.47 49.96 32.73
CA LEU A 1080 5.04 48.59 33.07
C LEU A 1080 4.94 47.67 31.84
N TRP A 1081 4.62 48.20 30.65
CA TRP A 1081 4.59 47.40 29.44
C TRP A 1081 5.98 47.01 28.96
N GLU A 1082 7.00 47.83 29.20
CA GLU A 1082 8.40 47.50 28.88
C GLU A 1082 8.92 46.41 29.84
N VAL A 1083 8.52 46.46 31.10
CA VAL A 1083 8.76 45.38 32.08
C VAL A 1083 8.07 44.08 31.65
N GLN A 1084 6.83 44.17 31.14
CA GLN A 1084 6.11 43.01 30.60
C GLN A 1084 6.83 42.43 29.36
N ALA A 1085 7.29 43.28 28.44
CA ALA A 1085 8.04 42.86 27.26
C ALA A 1085 9.38 42.19 27.64
N ALA A 1086 10.03 42.68 28.70
CA ALA A 1086 11.29 42.14 29.22
C ALA A 1086 11.17 40.69 29.74
N LEU A 1087 9.96 40.20 30.06
CA LEU A 1087 9.74 38.78 30.41
C LEU A 1087 10.20 37.82 29.32
N LYS A 1088 10.20 38.27 28.06
CA LYS A 1088 10.62 37.47 26.90
C LYS A 1088 12.07 37.73 26.49
N MET A 1089 12.83 38.56 27.20
CA MET A 1089 14.22 38.85 26.82
C MET A 1089 15.11 37.62 26.94
N ARG A 1090 15.94 37.37 25.93
CA ARG A 1090 16.94 36.30 25.94
C ARG A 1090 18.15 36.64 25.06
N PRO A 1091 19.39 36.35 25.48
CA PRO A 1091 20.55 36.50 24.61
C PRO A 1091 20.49 35.50 23.44
N VAL A 1092 20.78 35.97 22.22
CA VAL A 1092 20.70 35.15 21.01
C VAL A 1092 21.96 35.16 20.14
N ALA A 1093 22.78 36.21 20.15
CA ALA A 1093 24.02 36.24 19.38
C ALA A 1093 25.11 37.07 20.07
N GLY A 1094 26.37 36.83 19.72
CA GLY A 1094 27.54 37.47 20.34
C GLY A 1094 27.93 36.80 21.67
N ASN A 1095 28.50 37.57 22.60
CA ASN A 1095 28.83 37.07 23.93
C ASN A 1095 27.56 36.96 24.80
N LEU A 1096 26.95 35.77 24.79
CA LEU A 1096 25.70 35.50 25.50
C LEU A 1096 25.80 35.72 27.01
N GLN A 1097 27.00 35.59 27.61
CA GLN A 1097 27.20 35.76 29.05
C GLN A 1097 26.82 37.18 29.50
N ILE A 1098 27.17 38.21 28.72
CA ILE A 1098 26.80 39.61 28.99
C ILE A 1098 25.27 39.75 29.11
N GLY A 1099 24.55 39.09 28.21
CA GLY A 1099 23.09 39.10 28.22
C GLY A 1099 22.50 38.38 29.44
N TYR A 1100 23.05 37.23 29.82
CA TYR A 1100 22.62 36.52 31.04
C TYR A 1100 22.92 37.33 32.31
N ASP A 1101 24.10 37.95 32.40
CA ASP A 1101 24.47 38.81 33.53
C ASP A 1101 23.56 40.04 33.63
N PHE A 1102 23.19 40.62 32.49
CA PHE A 1102 22.18 41.68 32.43
C PHE A 1102 20.80 41.21 32.92
N LEU A 1103 20.34 40.04 32.48
CA LEU A 1103 19.05 39.47 32.89
C LEU A 1103 18.97 39.22 34.40
N GLU A 1104 20.04 38.71 35.01
CA GLU A 1104 20.11 38.54 36.47
C GLU A 1104 20.06 39.90 37.21
N GLN A 1105 20.68 40.95 36.67
CA GLN A 1105 20.62 42.29 37.26
C GLN A 1105 19.23 42.95 37.19
N ILE A 1106 18.45 42.68 36.14
CA ILE A 1106 17.07 43.20 36.04
C ILE A 1106 16.03 42.29 36.71
N ARG A 1107 16.39 41.06 37.08
CA ARG A 1107 15.49 40.10 37.73
C ARG A 1107 14.78 40.66 38.98
N PRO A 1108 15.44 41.42 39.89
CA PRO A 1108 14.75 42.06 41.01
C PRO A 1108 13.67 43.07 40.58
N ILE A 1109 13.81 43.69 39.41
CA ILE A 1109 12.85 44.65 38.84
C ILE A 1109 11.62 43.91 38.31
N LEU A 1110 11.82 42.75 37.68
CA LEU A 1110 10.73 41.86 37.25
C LEU A 1110 9.92 41.36 38.46
N LEU A 1111 10.62 40.96 39.53
CA LEU A 1111 10.04 40.46 40.79
C LEU A 1111 9.50 41.55 41.73
N LYS A 1112 9.56 42.83 41.36
CA LYS A 1112 9.01 43.91 42.19
C LYS A 1112 7.50 43.73 42.34
N ARG A 1113 7.03 43.59 43.60
CA ARG A 1113 5.59 43.50 43.92
C ARG A 1113 4.87 44.78 43.47
N ARG A 1114 3.82 44.60 42.66
CA ARG A 1114 2.95 45.67 42.11
C ARG A 1114 1.50 45.34 42.40
N LYS A 1115 0.62 46.35 42.41
CA LYS A 1115 -0.82 46.12 42.59
C LYS A 1115 -1.41 45.46 41.34
N ARG A 1116 -2.30 44.49 41.52
CA ARG A 1116 -2.96 43.77 40.41
C ARG A 1116 -3.66 44.75 39.47
N GLU A 1117 -4.32 45.77 40.01
CA GLU A 1117 -5.08 46.77 39.24
C GLU A 1117 -4.17 47.64 38.36
N GLU A 1118 -2.90 47.82 38.72
CA GLU A 1118 -1.92 48.55 37.90
C GLU A 1118 -1.49 47.72 36.69
N ILE A 1119 -1.19 46.44 36.89
CA ILE A 1119 -0.84 45.48 35.84
C ILE A 1119 -2.01 45.34 34.85
N VAL A 1120 -3.21 45.07 35.36
CA VAL A 1120 -4.42 44.90 34.56
C VAL A 1120 -4.75 46.17 33.76
N ARG A 1121 -4.66 47.38 34.37
CA ARG A 1121 -4.89 48.64 33.63
C ARG A 1121 -3.88 48.87 32.52
N SER A 1122 -2.62 48.50 32.73
CA SER A 1122 -1.58 48.61 31.69
C SER A 1122 -1.88 47.69 30.52
N ILE A 1123 -2.20 46.42 30.79
CA ILE A 1123 -2.55 45.41 29.78
C ILE A 1123 -3.81 45.82 29.00
N GLU A 1124 -4.89 46.21 29.69
CA GLU A 1124 -6.14 46.61 29.04
C GLU A 1124 -5.98 47.84 28.15
N ARG A 1125 -5.10 48.79 28.51
CA ARG A 1125 -4.78 49.94 27.66
C ARG A 1125 -4.10 49.49 26.36
N MET A 1126 -3.13 48.60 26.44
CA MET A 1126 -2.44 48.05 25.27
C MET A 1126 -3.40 47.22 24.41
N ARG A 1127 -4.20 46.36 25.04
CA ARG A 1127 -5.20 45.53 24.37
C ARG A 1127 -6.20 46.37 23.60
N ARG A 1128 -6.78 47.40 24.22
CA ARG A 1128 -7.72 48.32 23.56
C ARG A 1128 -7.09 49.02 22.35
N THR A 1129 -5.87 49.53 22.52
CA THR A 1129 -5.14 50.21 21.44
C THR A 1129 -4.90 49.26 20.25
N ALA A 1130 -4.53 48.01 20.53
CA ALA A 1130 -4.32 46.99 19.49
C ALA A 1130 -5.62 46.64 18.75
N ILE A 1131 -6.72 46.43 19.48
CA ILE A 1131 -8.04 46.11 18.90
C ILE A 1131 -8.55 47.27 18.03
N GLU A 1132 -8.47 48.52 18.52
CA GLU A 1132 -8.90 49.70 17.77
C GLU A 1132 -8.08 49.90 16.49
N ALA A 1133 -6.77 49.64 16.53
CA ALA A 1133 -5.91 49.71 15.36
C ALA A 1133 -6.26 48.63 14.31
N SER A 1134 -6.53 47.39 14.76
CA SER A 1134 -6.92 46.28 13.88
C SER A 1134 -8.30 46.52 13.24
N ALA A 1135 -9.29 46.97 14.03
CA ALA A 1135 -10.66 47.23 13.57
C ALA A 1135 -10.74 48.30 12.45
N ARG A 1136 -9.86 49.31 12.49
CA ARG A 1136 -9.77 50.35 11.45
C ARG A 1136 -9.26 49.82 10.10
N CYS A 1137 -8.51 48.72 10.10
CA CYS A 1137 -7.84 48.21 8.90
C CYS A 1137 -8.58 47.05 8.22
N MET A 1138 -9.45 46.30 8.92
CA MET A 1138 -9.85 44.95 8.48
C MET A 1138 -11.37 44.69 8.28
N GLY A 1139 -12.27 45.65 8.49
CA GLY A 1139 -13.71 45.41 8.27
C GLY A 1139 -14.27 44.27 9.13
N SER A 1140 -15.11 43.37 8.56
CA SER A 1140 -15.84 42.30 9.28
C SER A 1140 -15.12 40.94 9.39
N THR A 1141 -13.87 40.81 8.93
CA THR A 1141 -13.15 39.52 8.95
C THR A 1141 -12.49 39.23 10.30
N MET A 1142 -12.54 37.98 10.75
CA MET A 1142 -11.96 37.55 12.04
C MET A 1142 -10.42 37.53 11.99
N ASP A 1143 -9.78 38.15 13.00
CA ASP A 1143 -8.32 38.17 13.22
C ASP A 1143 -7.95 37.22 14.36
N VAL A 1144 -7.14 36.20 14.08
CA VAL A 1144 -6.77 35.18 15.09
C VAL A 1144 -5.73 35.66 16.11
N LYS A 1145 -5.06 36.79 15.84
CA LYS A 1145 -3.99 37.33 16.68
C LYS A 1145 -4.48 38.45 17.60
N ILE A 1146 -5.12 39.48 17.04
CA ILE A 1146 -5.50 40.71 17.75
C ILE A 1146 -7.00 40.71 18.12
N GLY A 1147 -7.80 39.83 17.52
CA GLY A 1147 -9.23 39.70 17.84
C GLY A 1147 -9.48 39.34 19.30
N ILE A 1148 -10.72 39.59 19.76
CA ILE A 1148 -11.15 39.22 21.11
C ILE A 1148 -11.05 37.70 21.29
N GLY A 1149 -10.30 37.25 22.28
CA GLY A 1149 -10.01 35.83 22.49
C GLY A 1149 -8.89 35.27 21.61
N GLY A 1150 -8.17 36.12 20.87
CA GLY A 1150 -7.06 35.71 20.00
C GLY A 1150 -5.75 35.43 20.75
N LEU A 1151 -4.69 35.16 19.99
CA LEU A 1151 -3.37 34.81 20.53
C LEU A 1151 -2.80 35.86 21.50
N ARG A 1152 -3.01 37.15 21.23
CA ARG A 1152 -2.53 38.23 22.09
C ARG A 1152 -3.22 38.25 23.46
N ASP A 1153 -4.48 37.81 23.54
CA ASP A 1153 -5.18 37.69 24.83
C ASP A 1153 -4.57 36.57 25.68
N VAL A 1154 -4.15 35.46 25.07
CA VAL A 1154 -3.40 34.39 25.77
C VAL A 1154 -2.06 34.92 26.29
N GLU A 1155 -1.28 35.59 25.43
CA GLU A 1155 0.02 36.16 25.81
C GLU A 1155 -0.11 37.16 26.95
N PHE A 1156 -1.11 38.05 26.89
CA PHE A 1156 -1.39 39.03 27.93
C PHE A 1156 -1.88 38.41 29.24
N LEU A 1157 -2.74 37.38 29.18
CA LEU A 1157 -3.18 36.64 30.36
C LEU A 1157 -1.98 36.00 31.07
N VAL A 1158 -1.16 35.25 30.33
CA VAL A 1158 0.00 34.54 30.90
C VAL A 1158 1.01 35.53 31.46
N GLN A 1159 1.43 36.54 30.70
CA GLN A 1159 2.38 37.55 31.17
C GLN A 1159 1.85 38.37 32.35
N GLY A 1160 0.55 38.70 32.34
CA GLY A 1160 -0.11 39.40 33.44
C GLY A 1160 -0.05 38.58 34.74
N LEU A 1161 -0.38 37.29 34.66
CA LEU A 1161 -0.29 36.37 35.80
C LEU A 1161 1.16 36.17 36.28
N GLN A 1162 2.14 36.12 35.37
CA GLN A 1162 3.56 36.08 35.74
C GLN A 1162 3.98 37.34 36.51
N LEU A 1163 3.53 38.53 36.11
CA LEU A 1163 3.84 39.78 36.85
C LEU A 1163 3.11 39.86 38.20
N ILE A 1164 1.92 39.29 38.32
CA ILE A 1164 1.13 39.28 39.57
C ILE A 1164 1.73 38.31 40.58
N HIS A 1165 2.06 37.10 40.15
CA HIS A 1165 2.45 35.99 41.04
C HIS A 1165 3.96 35.72 41.08
N GLY A 1166 4.73 36.24 40.12
CA GLY A 1166 6.18 36.10 40.05
C GLY A 1166 6.93 36.52 41.33
N PRO A 1167 6.55 37.61 42.05
CA PRO A 1167 7.17 37.95 43.32
C PRO A 1167 7.07 36.86 44.40
N ASP A 1168 6.02 36.03 44.34
CA ASP A 1168 5.76 34.93 45.29
C ASP A 1168 6.33 33.59 44.80
N ASP A 1169 6.37 33.38 43.48
CA ASP A 1169 7.02 32.24 42.85
C ASP A 1169 7.89 32.68 41.66
N PRO A 1170 9.18 32.97 41.92
CA PRO A 1170 10.10 33.41 40.87
C PRO A 1170 10.30 32.39 39.74
N GLY A 1171 9.96 31.11 39.95
CA GLY A 1171 10.02 30.07 38.93
C GLY A 1171 8.97 30.23 37.83
N LEU A 1172 7.99 31.13 38.02
CA LEU A 1172 7.01 31.50 36.99
C LEU A 1172 7.58 32.43 35.92
N LEU A 1173 8.72 33.10 36.17
CA LEU A 1173 9.32 33.99 35.18
C LEU A 1173 9.96 33.17 34.05
N GLY A 1174 9.34 33.19 32.88
CA GLY A 1174 9.82 32.51 31.68
C GLY A 1174 9.28 33.16 30.42
N GLY A 1175 10.12 33.24 29.38
CA GLY A 1175 9.76 33.93 28.14
C GLY A 1175 8.82 33.16 27.21
N ASN A 1176 8.85 31.83 27.26
CA ASN A 1176 8.00 31.00 26.41
C ASN A 1176 6.58 30.88 26.99
N THR A 1177 5.56 31.20 26.19
CA THR A 1177 4.17 31.27 26.64
C THR A 1177 3.64 29.93 27.14
N LEU A 1178 3.98 28.82 26.46
CA LEU A 1178 3.53 27.48 26.84
C LEU A 1178 4.21 26.96 28.11
N ILE A 1179 5.51 27.23 28.26
CA ILE A 1179 6.26 26.90 29.49
C ILE A 1179 5.69 27.70 30.68
N ALA A 1180 5.40 28.99 30.47
CA ALA A 1180 4.81 29.84 31.50
C ALA A 1180 3.40 29.37 31.89
N LEU A 1181 2.56 28.98 30.92
CA LEU A 1181 1.24 28.43 31.16
C LEU A 1181 1.30 27.13 32.00
N GLU A 1182 2.25 26.25 31.69
CA GLU A 1182 2.52 25.03 32.46
C GLU A 1182 3.01 25.36 33.89
N GLY A 1183 3.85 26.38 34.04
CA GLY A 1183 4.23 26.91 35.36
C GLY A 1183 3.00 27.34 36.17
N LEU A 1184 2.11 28.14 35.58
CA LEU A 1184 0.88 28.62 36.23
C LEU A 1184 -0.04 27.47 36.66
N ARG A 1185 -0.11 26.40 35.85
CA ARG A 1185 -0.84 25.16 36.17
C ARG A 1185 -0.25 24.45 37.39
N GLN A 1186 1.06 24.20 37.39
CA GLN A 1186 1.76 23.48 38.46
C GLN A 1186 1.64 24.17 39.83
N ARG A 1187 1.43 25.49 39.84
CA ARG A 1187 1.26 26.30 41.05
C ARG A 1187 -0.21 26.49 41.46
N ASN A 1188 -1.16 25.85 40.75
CA ASN A 1188 -2.60 26.04 40.92
C ASN A 1188 -3.06 27.50 40.82
N ILE A 1189 -2.33 28.35 40.07
CA ILE A 1189 -2.77 29.72 39.76
C ILE A 1189 -3.87 29.67 38.70
N LEU A 1190 -3.70 28.80 37.71
CA LEU A 1190 -4.75 28.39 36.80
C LEU A 1190 -5.16 26.95 37.13
N PRO A 1191 -6.48 26.65 37.23
CA PRO A 1191 -6.94 25.28 37.42
C PRO A 1191 -6.52 24.37 36.25
N GLU A 1192 -6.23 23.10 36.56
CA GLU A 1192 -5.82 22.09 35.58
C GLU A 1192 -6.64 22.09 34.28
N PRO A 1193 -7.99 22.04 34.33
CA PRO A 1193 -8.79 21.97 33.11
C PRO A 1193 -8.68 23.23 32.26
N VAL A 1194 -8.48 24.39 32.89
CA VAL A 1194 -8.36 25.68 32.21
C VAL A 1194 -6.99 25.81 31.56
N ALA A 1195 -5.92 25.47 32.27
CA ALA A 1195 -4.57 25.54 31.71
C ALA A 1195 -4.37 24.55 30.55
N ALA A 1196 -4.87 23.31 30.70
CA ALA A 1196 -4.85 22.32 29.64
C ALA A 1196 -5.62 22.80 28.40
N GLN A 1197 -6.84 23.32 28.59
CA GLN A 1197 -7.64 23.83 27.48
C GLN A 1197 -7.01 25.06 26.81
N MET A 1198 -6.44 25.99 27.59
CA MET A 1198 -5.73 27.15 27.07
C MET A 1198 -4.51 26.76 26.23
N LYS A 1199 -3.79 25.70 26.63
CA LYS A 1199 -2.66 25.19 25.86
C LYS A 1199 -3.13 24.71 24.49
N GLU A 1200 -4.17 23.89 24.44
CA GLU A 1200 -4.76 23.40 23.19
C GLU A 1200 -5.27 24.55 22.33
N ASP A 1201 -5.97 25.52 22.93
CA ASP A 1201 -6.51 26.70 22.24
C ASP A 1201 -5.38 27.57 21.64
N TYR A 1202 -4.28 27.78 22.38
CA TYR A 1202 -3.12 28.52 21.88
C TYR A 1202 -2.42 27.78 20.74
N ILE A 1203 -2.22 26.46 20.86
CA ILE A 1203 -1.62 25.63 19.81
C ILE A 1203 -2.50 25.65 18.55
N PHE A 1204 -3.81 25.56 18.70
CA PHE A 1204 -4.77 25.65 17.61
C PHE A 1204 -4.68 27.00 16.89
N LEU A 1205 -4.75 28.12 17.61
CA LEU A 1205 -4.64 29.45 16.99
C LEU A 1205 -3.27 29.68 16.34
N ARG A 1206 -2.18 29.16 16.94
CA ARG A 1206 -0.84 29.22 16.34
C ARG A 1206 -0.78 28.41 15.05
N ARG A 1207 -1.41 27.23 15.00
CA ARG A 1207 -1.53 26.45 13.75
C ARG A 1207 -2.26 27.24 12.67
N VAL A 1208 -3.37 27.88 13.00
CA VAL A 1208 -4.10 28.74 12.04
C VAL A 1208 -3.21 29.88 11.54
N GLU A 1209 -2.55 30.59 12.45
CA GLU A 1209 -1.62 31.68 12.10
C GLU A 1209 -0.46 31.17 11.21
N HIS A 1210 0.10 30.00 11.50
CA HIS A 1210 1.17 29.40 10.70
C HIS A 1210 0.73 29.10 9.27
N TYR A 1211 -0.43 28.45 9.08
CA TYR A 1211 -0.93 28.12 7.74
C TYR A 1211 -1.37 29.35 6.94
N LEU A 1212 -1.86 30.40 7.59
CA LEU A 1212 -2.12 31.68 6.93
C LEU A 1212 -0.81 32.33 6.43
N GLN A 1213 0.25 32.28 7.25
CA GLN A 1213 1.51 32.94 6.93
C GLN A 1213 2.35 32.17 5.89
N ILE A 1214 2.49 30.85 6.05
CA ILE A 1214 3.34 30.03 5.19
C ILE A 1214 2.81 29.94 3.75
N LEU A 1215 1.52 30.20 3.52
CA LEU A 1215 0.93 30.13 2.19
C LEU A 1215 1.70 31.02 1.20
N GLU A 1216 2.00 32.27 1.59
CA GLU A 1216 2.70 33.25 0.74
C GLU A 1216 3.92 33.92 1.43
N ASP A 1217 4.33 33.43 2.62
CA ASP A 1217 5.34 34.04 3.49
C ASP A 1217 5.01 35.49 3.93
N ARG A 1218 3.72 35.76 4.17
CA ARG A 1218 3.19 37.10 4.52
C ARG A 1218 2.67 37.16 5.95
N GLN A 1219 2.67 38.35 6.55
CA GLN A 1219 2.09 38.63 7.87
C GLN A 1219 0.56 38.73 7.82
N ILE A 1220 -0.10 37.61 7.49
CA ILE A 1220 -1.55 37.52 7.43
C ILE A 1220 -2.08 36.92 8.73
N HIS A 1221 -3.09 37.58 9.31
CA HIS A 1221 -3.76 37.15 10.55
C HIS A 1221 -5.28 37.06 10.40
N ALA A 1222 -5.84 37.63 9.32
CA ALA A 1222 -7.25 37.54 8.99
C ALA A 1222 -7.55 36.26 8.20
N LEU A 1223 -8.72 35.68 8.44
CA LEU A 1223 -9.20 34.57 7.63
C LEU A 1223 -9.50 35.02 6.18
N PRO A 1224 -9.32 34.12 5.20
CA PRO A 1224 -9.72 34.38 3.82
C PRO A 1224 -11.24 34.59 3.72
N LYS A 1225 -11.64 35.45 2.78
CA LYS A 1225 -13.07 35.70 2.48
C LYS A 1225 -13.64 34.71 1.47
N ASP A 1226 -12.79 34.16 0.61
CA ASP A 1226 -13.18 33.21 -0.40
C ASP A 1226 -13.47 31.83 0.26
N PRO A 1227 -14.67 31.23 0.05
CA PRO A 1227 -15.02 29.95 0.64
C PRO A 1227 -14.09 28.79 0.25
N ASN A 1228 -13.50 28.85 -0.97
CA ASN A 1228 -12.59 27.82 -1.43
C ASN A 1228 -11.26 27.87 -0.70
N GLU A 1229 -10.71 29.08 -0.51
CA GLU A 1229 -9.52 29.31 0.29
C GLU A 1229 -9.75 28.95 1.77
N LEU A 1230 -10.93 29.27 2.31
CA LEU A 1230 -11.30 28.93 3.68
C LEU A 1230 -11.44 27.42 3.88
N THR A 1231 -12.02 26.70 2.91
CA THR A 1231 -12.06 25.24 2.91
C THR A 1231 -10.67 24.63 2.82
N ALA A 1232 -9.77 25.18 1.99
CA ALA A 1232 -8.39 24.71 1.91
C ALA A 1232 -7.63 24.96 3.23
N LEU A 1233 -7.83 26.11 3.87
CA LEU A 1233 -7.30 26.40 5.21
C LEU A 1233 -7.84 25.42 6.26
N ALA A 1234 -9.15 25.15 6.27
CA ALA A 1234 -9.78 24.19 7.16
C ALA A 1234 -9.14 22.80 7.02
N LYS A 1235 -8.92 22.34 5.79
CA LYS A 1235 -8.25 21.06 5.51
C LYS A 1235 -6.79 21.02 6.00
N ARG A 1236 -6.06 22.13 5.89
CA ARG A 1236 -4.68 22.26 6.41
C ARG A 1236 -4.63 22.18 7.95
N VAL A 1237 -5.59 22.82 8.62
CA VAL A 1237 -5.60 22.94 10.10
C VAL A 1237 -6.18 21.69 10.78
N LEU A 1238 -7.31 21.18 10.28
CA LEU A 1238 -8.08 20.08 10.88
C LEU A 1238 -7.79 18.71 10.25
N GLY A 1239 -7.13 18.68 9.09
CA GLY A 1239 -6.96 17.47 8.27
C GLY A 1239 -8.02 17.36 7.16
N MET A 1240 -7.94 16.30 6.34
CA MET A 1240 -8.68 16.21 5.08
C MET A 1240 -10.20 16.10 5.22
N GLU A 1241 -10.69 15.69 6.38
CA GLU A 1241 -12.13 15.69 6.73
C GLU A 1241 -12.62 17.06 7.21
N GLY A 1242 -11.74 18.04 7.33
CA GLY A 1242 -12.07 19.40 7.72
C GLY A 1242 -12.85 20.13 6.62
N ASP A 1243 -13.90 20.83 7.03
CA ASP A 1243 -14.65 21.75 6.18
C ASP A 1243 -14.72 23.15 6.82
N GLU A 1244 -15.19 24.12 6.04
CA GLU A 1244 -15.34 25.51 6.47
C GLU A 1244 -16.18 25.63 7.74
N ARG A 1245 -17.31 24.91 7.81
CA ARG A 1245 -18.27 25.05 8.90
C ARG A 1245 -17.67 24.58 10.22
N ARG A 1246 -17.12 23.37 10.24
CA ARG A 1246 -16.46 22.78 11.42
C ARG A 1246 -15.29 23.65 11.87
N PHE A 1247 -14.50 24.15 10.93
CA PHE A 1247 -13.38 25.04 11.25
C PHE A 1247 -13.84 26.33 11.93
N VAL A 1248 -14.87 27.00 11.42
CA VAL A 1248 -15.42 28.22 12.01
C VAL A 1248 -16.06 27.96 13.37
N GLU A 1249 -16.75 26.83 13.54
CA GLU A 1249 -17.32 26.40 14.84
C GLU A 1249 -16.22 26.17 15.89
N GLU A 1250 -15.17 25.42 15.55
CA GLU A 1250 -14.02 25.16 16.44
C GLU A 1250 -13.28 26.45 16.79
N LEU A 1251 -13.03 27.33 15.80
CA LEU A 1251 -12.39 28.61 16.01
C LEU A 1251 -13.21 29.54 16.91
N THR A 1252 -14.52 29.65 16.66
CA THR A 1252 -15.39 30.50 17.48
C THR A 1252 -15.47 30.00 18.92
N GLY A 1253 -15.52 28.68 19.11
CA GLY A 1253 -15.45 28.05 20.43
C GLY A 1253 -14.13 28.34 21.15
N CYS A 1254 -13.00 28.24 20.43
CA CYS A 1254 -11.66 28.58 20.93
C CYS A 1254 -11.56 30.03 21.40
N LEU A 1255 -11.94 30.99 20.54
CA LEU A 1255 -11.92 32.43 20.86
C LEU A 1255 -12.80 32.74 22.07
N LYS A 1256 -13.98 32.12 22.18
CA LYS A 1256 -14.87 32.28 23.33
C LYS A 1256 -14.21 31.80 24.63
N ARG A 1257 -13.63 30.60 24.64
CA ARG A 1257 -12.96 30.03 25.83
C ARG A 1257 -11.79 30.88 26.30
N ILE A 1258 -10.94 31.35 25.38
CA ILE A 1258 -9.82 32.24 25.71
C ILE A 1258 -10.33 33.54 26.32
N ARG A 1259 -11.35 34.16 25.70
CA ARG A 1259 -11.95 35.40 26.21
C ARG A 1259 -12.51 35.20 27.62
N ASP A 1260 -13.23 34.11 27.85
CA ASP A 1260 -13.85 33.82 29.14
C ASP A 1260 -12.75 33.59 30.21
N ALA A 1261 -11.69 32.84 29.89
CA ALA A 1261 -10.53 32.65 30.78
C ALA A 1261 -9.79 33.97 31.08
N TYR A 1262 -9.59 34.83 30.07
CA TYR A 1262 -9.00 36.16 30.24
C TYR A 1262 -9.81 37.01 31.23
N ASN A 1263 -11.14 37.02 31.08
CA ASN A 1263 -12.04 37.77 31.96
C ASN A 1263 -12.03 37.24 33.41
N SER A 1264 -12.12 35.92 33.59
CA SER A 1264 -12.19 35.32 34.92
C SER A 1264 -10.86 35.41 35.66
N TYR A 1265 -9.74 35.07 35.01
CA TYR A 1265 -8.46 34.88 35.69
C TYR A 1265 -7.54 36.10 35.67
N LEU A 1266 -7.61 36.98 34.66
CA LEU A 1266 -6.86 38.26 34.67
C LEU A 1266 -7.71 39.41 35.20
N LEU A 1267 -8.91 39.62 34.66
CA LEU A 1267 -9.75 40.77 35.07
C LEU A 1267 -10.49 40.54 36.39
N GLY A 1268 -10.70 39.29 36.82
CA GLY A 1268 -11.46 38.97 38.03
C GLY A 1268 -12.96 39.27 37.87
N ARG A 1269 -13.49 39.19 36.63
CA ARG A 1269 -14.91 39.37 36.33
C ARG A 1269 -15.53 37.98 36.12
N ASN A 1270 -16.48 37.62 36.97
CA ASN A 1270 -17.31 36.42 36.79
C ASN A 1270 -18.40 36.66 35.74
#